data_AF-A0A6P6ITQ9-F1
#
_entry.id   AF-A0A6P6ITQ9-F1
#
_cell.length_a   1.000
_cell.length_b   1.000
_cell.length_c   1.000
_cell.angle_alpha   90.00
_cell.angle_beta   90.00
_cell.angle_gamma   90.00
#
_symmetry.space_group_name_H-M   'P 1'
#
loop_
_entity.id
_entity.type
_entity.pdbx_description
1 polymer ?
#
loop_
_entity_poly.entity_id
_entity_poly.type
_entity_poly.pdbx_seq_one_letter_code
_entity_poly.pdbx_strand_id
1 'polypeptide(L)'
;MHALWLILPHILIVLHQILGLRLTDELHEETYKGYYNYADMTDRLQRFSQKYAHICSLSSIGKSVDGRELWVMRITTSPTAEVPGKPRVKYVGNIHGDEALSRQLLMYLIEYLLTKYGRDVSVTELVNRTDIYILASLNPDGFERAVEGDCTGSSAGRENTKHHDLNKSFPDRDESFSKNPKDLPEVTAVMKWILEKKFVLSGSLHGGSVMATYPFDDGSSYATSGLTTDVSMFRHLAQTYIKNHPIMRSDKPGCPGVPEKHSGDGGMQDYNYFKGNCFEVTFELSCCKYPPASQLFTEWTNNKEALFAYMHQAHIGVRGFVMTRSGFGLPDASISVSGIDHNITTWMFGDYYRLLLPGRYDITASSPGYLSNTVKNVPVIEGKATLLNFTLEEPIEEMLMLGPSEQLVLTSEGLNKPGPPTSRSPIHTLDFRYHSYDEMEMFLQLLSAVHPSITHLISVGQSVQGRNLYVMEISTNPGVDQKGKPEVMFLGNLHGNEFIGREILLNLVEYLCRSYGSDPLVTRLVSSTRIHIMPSVNPDGYELALKAHNEPVSGDLSIIGHSNSHSVDLNANFPQQSGSGATAEAETQAVMNWIKDHSFVLSASIRGGFRGVVYPSSIDSVDEELFKSVAKDYYAQSRDFQEPQACDVPRTREKKGIKDHPPVVTGIDLLTWAYHSTDTLAVNIGLSCELLPPEELLSEYWENNYGALLHFIQQVHFFVRGMVTDGHSGKGIADATVMVEGSSHHVHTSSTGQYWRPLAPGSYHITASAPGYTPISASVRVLETRMEQVDFKLTRDALQPSVEEGEQKNFEKLVEWLLAPGELDRLVRSLLPAQTYRYRNYRERSEFLRGLTLNFPHITRLYSLGQSTEIRTIWALEIAGNLERPQAGEPKIRFVAGVHGNAAAGPELLLEFASVLCLNYGRNPVITKLIDRSRILILPCVNPDGREKAQKGVCSSSEGYTNAHGTDLDTDFFYGNASTQPETRAVMGLIYGGGFSLSVVLEGGSLLATYPYDRPNQHAQNEETLKYLASLYASNHPLMHLGNLGCTEKSEHIPGGILRGADFSAHTGSMKDFSLDVGVCPEITAYIGCCMFPSEHQLFSLWMENRLPLFRMLLEVHRRLSGVVRDSKGHPVSDAVVVVNGFMNVHADSQGHFTTLVAPGTHKLLVQAHGYQQELQQVNISSDKVTSPIVIDFTADTASQSQAVFVIATASLMSVLICALIIWHLRSSKFSRVREGVRWLRRKRDVLQMEGMASEKSPLRQEFLDESESEDDPFLVESR
;
A
#
# COMPACT_ATOMS: atom_id res chain seq x y z
N MET A 1 31.43 -52.93 2.29
CA MET A 1 29.99 -52.60 2.40
C MET A 1 29.75 -51.14 2.81
N HIS A 2 30.42 -50.56 3.81
CA HIS A 2 30.23 -49.14 4.20
C HIS A 2 30.32 -48.11 3.05
N ALA A 3 31.11 -48.37 2.00
CA ALA A 3 31.18 -47.51 0.82
C ALA A 3 29.85 -47.36 0.03
N LEU A 4 28.86 -48.24 0.20
CA LEU A 4 27.51 -48.02 -0.37
C LEU A 4 26.67 -47.07 0.49
N TRP A 5 26.84 -47.10 1.82
CA TRP A 5 26.02 -46.33 2.76
C TRP A 5 26.29 -44.82 2.72
N LEU A 6 27.51 -44.39 2.41
CA LEU A 6 27.84 -42.98 2.21
C LEU A 6 27.38 -42.43 0.84
N ILE A 7 27.07 -43.31 -0.12
CA ILE A 7 26.63 -42.92 -1.46
C ILE A 7 25.11 -42.92 -1.55
N LEU A 8 24.40 -43.74 -0.76
CA LEU A 8 22.92 -43.76 -0.74
C LEU A 8 22.28 -42.38 -0.46
N PRO A 9 22.69 -41.60 0.57
CA PRO A 9 22.12 -40.28 0.84
C PRO A 9 22.35 -39.30 -0.31
N HIS A 10 23.55 -39.29 -0.91
CA HIS A 10 23.82 -38.44 -2.06
C HIS A 10 23.11 -38.91 -3.33
N ILE A 11 22.93 -40.21 -3.55
CA ILE A 11 22.06 -40.74 -4.62
C ILE A 11 20.60 -40.40 -4.36
N LEU A 12 20.13 -40.41 -3.11
CA LEU A 12 18.76 -40.01 -2.75
C LEU A 12 18.53 -38.50 -2.91
N ILE A 13 19.49 -37.66 -2.51
CA ILE A 13 19.43 -36.20 -2.72
C ILE A 13 19.54 -35.85 -4.21
N VAL A 14 20.43 -36.52 -4.95
CA VAL A 14 20.53 -36.36 -6.41
C VAL A 14 19.31 -36.96 -7.13
N LEU A 15 18.67 -38.02 -6.62
CA LEU A 15 17.34 -38.43 -7.09
C LEU A 15 16.27 -37.39 -6.75
N HIS A 16 16.27 -36.80 -5.55
CA HIS A 16 15.31 -35.75 -5.19
C HIS A 16 15.49 -34.50 -6.07
N GLN A 17 16.72 -34.16 -6.44
CA GLN A 17 17.02 -33.09 -7.39
C GLN A 17 16.72 -33.46 -8.85
N ILE A 18 16.91 -34.72 -9.27
CA ILE A 18 16.60 -35.17 -10.65
C ILE A 18 15.10 -35.46 -10.86
N LEU A 19 14.37 -35.92 -9.85
CA LEU A 19 12.90 -35.99 -9.85
C LEU A 19 12.31 -34.58 -9.67
N GLY A 20 12.85 -33.77 -8.76
CA GLY A 20 12.43 -32.38 -8.54
C GLY A 20 12.66 -31.46 -9.75
N LEU A 21 13.64 -31.75 -10.59
CA LEU A 21 13.85 -31.08 -11.89
C LEU A 21 13.18 -31.80 -13.08
N ARG A 22 12.26 -32.74 -12.82
CA ARG A 22 11.43 -33.41 -13.86
C ARG A 22 9.96 -33.56 -13.48
N LEU A 23 9.39 -32.52 -12.86
CA LEU A 23 7.96 -32.20 -12.95
C LEU A 23 7.73 -30.82 -13.57
N THR A 24 8.36 -30.58 -14.73
CA THR A 24 7.68 -29.84 -15.80
C THR A 24 6.60 -30.75 -16.37
N ASP A 25 5.53 -30.94 -15.61
CA ASP A 25 4.30 -31.55 -16.11
C ASP A 25 3.27 -30.43 -16.26
N GLU A 26 2.67 -30.35 -17.44
CA GLU A 26 1.76 -29.27 -17.77
C GLU A 26 0.50 -29.35 -16.90
N LEU A 27 -0.22 -28.24 -16.73
CA LEU A 27 -1.58 -28.33 -16.18
C LEU A 27 -2.45 -29.01 -17.26
N HIS A 28 -2.47 -30.34 -17.24
CA HIS A 28 -3.11 -31.19 -18.26
C HIS A 28 -4.53 -30.72 -18.54
N GLU A 29 -4.82 -30.51 -19.83
CA GLU A 29 -6.15 -30.08 -20.29
C GLU A 29 -7.23 -31.04 -19.75
N GLU A 30 -8.36 -30.49 -19.31
CA GLU A 30 -9.45 -31.28 -18.77
C GLU A 30 -9.83 -32.44 -19.72
N THR A 31 -9.85 -33.66 -19.16
CA THR A 31 -10.07 -34.90 -19.90
C THR A 31 -11.49 -35.44 -19.76
N TYR A 32 -12.28 -34.92 -18.80
CA TYR A 32 -13.67 -35.33 -18.53
C TYR A 32 -13.81 -36.82 -18.17
N LYS A 33 -12.79 -37.41 -17.53
CA LYS A 33 -12.70 -38.86 -17.24
C LYS A 33 -13.04 -39.28 -15.81
N GLY A 34 -13.22 -38.34 -14.90
CA GLY A 34 -13.41 -38.62 -13.47
C GLY A 34 -13.88 -37.40 -12.69
N TYR A 35 -14.39 -37.66 -11.49
CA TYR A 35 -14.75 -36.63 -10.51
C TYR A 35 -13.56 -36.30 -9.61
N TYR A 36 -13.42 -35.03 -9.22
CA TYR A 36 -12.40 -34.62 -8.25
C TYR A 36 -12.87 -34.82 -6.82
N ASN A 37 -12.16 -35.68 -6.07
CA ASN A 37 -12.24 -35.72 -4.61
C ASN A 37 -11.76 -34.39 -4.00
N TYR A 38 -11.97 -34.19 -2.70
CA TYR A 38 -11.72 -32.88 -2.08
C TYR A 38 -10.24 -32.47 -2.13
N ALA A 39 -9.30 -33.42 -2.07
CA ALA A 39 -7.87 -33.13 -2.19
C ALA A 39 -7.52 -32.71 -3.63
N ASP A 40 -7.93 -33.48 -4.63
CA ASP A 40 -7.68 -33.18 -6.05
C ASP A 40 -8.33 -31.84 -6.47
N MET A 41 -9.54 -31.57 -5.96
CA MET A 41 -10.24 -30.30 -6.19
C MET A 41 -9.48 -29.12 -5.56
N THR A 42 -9.06 -29.25 -4.29
CA THR A 42 -8.26 -28.24 -3.59
C THR A 42 -6.96 -27.95 -4.33
N ASP A 43 -6.24 -28.99 -4.73
CA ASP A 43 -4.98 -28.93 -5.45
C ASP A 43 -5.13 -28.29 -6.85
N ARG A 44 -6.17 -28.65 -7.63
CA ARG A 44 -6.47 -28.00 -8.92
C ARG A 44 -6.83 -26.52 -8.73
N LEU A 45 -7.62 -26.16 -7.71
CA LEU A 45 -7.96 -24.77 -7.38
C LEU A 45 -6.73 -23.95 -6.95
N GLN A 46 -5.85 -24.50 -6.13
CA GLN A 46 -4.60 -23.84 -5.72
C GLN A 46 -3.68 -23.59 -6.91
N ARG A 47 -3.49 -24.58 -7.79
CA ARG A 47 -2.74 -24.39 -9.05
C ARG A 47 -3.37 -23.34 -9.96
N PHE A 48 -4.70 -23.25 -10.05
CA PHE A 48 -5.36 -22.18 -10.81
C PHE A 48 -5.03 -20.79 -10.22
N SER A 49 -5.16 -20.61 -8.91
CA SER A 49 -4.86 -19.33 -8.26
C SER A 49 -3.39 -18.92 -8.38
N GLN A 50 -2.47 -19.87 -8.46
CA GLN A 50 -1.04 -19.60 -8.71
C GLN A 50 -0.78 -19.25 -10.18
N LYS A 51 -1.30 -20.04 -11.13
CA LYS A 51 -1.08 -19.89 -12.58
C LYS A 51 -1.78 -18.66 -13.18
N TYR A 52 -2.92 -18.26 -12.62
CA TYR A 52 -3.78 -17.19 -13.12
C TYR A 52 -3.98 -16.05 -12.11
N ALA A 53 -3.01 -15.83 -11.21
CA ALA A 53 -3.05 -14.82 -10.13
C ALA A 53 -3.37 -13.37 -10.57
N HIS A 54 -3.26 -13.06 -11.87
CA HIS A 54 -3.60 -11.77 -12.47
C HIS A 54 -5.11 -11.58 -12.75
N ILE A 55 -5.90 -12.67 -12.73
CA ILE A 55 -7.35 -12.68 -12.95
C ILE A 55 -8.15 -13.49 -11.93
N CYS A 56 -7.51 -14.22 -11.02
CA CYS A 56 -8.22 -14.95 -9.97
C CYS A 56 -7.49 -15.02 -8.63
N SER A 57 -8.26 -15.20 -7.57
CA SER A 57 -7.79 -15.46 -6.21
C SER A 57 -8.65 -16.55 -5.55
N LEU A 58 -7.99 -17.50 -4.90
CA LEU A 58 -8.65 -18.54 -4.10
C LEU A 58 -8.77 -18.07 -2.64
N SER A 59 -9.95 -18.25 -2.06
CA SER A 59 -10.26 -17.93 -0.67
C SER A 59 -11.16 -19.00 -0.04
N SER A 60 -11.23 -19.06 1.29
CA SER A 60 -12.17 -19.91 2.02
C SER A 60 -13.17 -19.04 2.77
N ILE A 61 -14.47 -19.31 2.64
CA ILE A 61 -15.52 -18.57 3.39
C ILE A 61 -15.78 -19.16 4.79
N GLY A 62 -15.24 -20.34 5.07
CA GLY A 62 -15.48 -21.09 6.29
C GLY A 62 -15.06 -22.55 6.14
N LYS A 63 -15.41 -23.38 7.12
CA LYS A 63 -15.13 -24.81 7.10
C LYS A 63 -16.42 -25.63 7.19
N SER A 64 -16.40 -26.84 6.63
CA SER A 64 -17.41 -27.86 6.88
C SER A 64 -17.29 -28.46 8.29
N VAL A 65 -18.24 -29.31 8.66
CA VAL A 65 -18.23 -30.08 9.93
C VAL A 65 -16.93 -30.88 10.12
N ASP A 66 -16.41 -31.51 9.07
CA ASP A 66 -15.16 -32.29 9.10
C ASP A 66 -13.90 -31.40 8.97
N GLY A 67 -14.06 -30.07 8.90
CA GLY A 67 -12.96 -29.11 8.84
C GLY A 67 -12.39 -28.83 7.45
N ARG A 68 -13.00 -29.36 6.37
CA ARG A 68 -12.65 -29.06 4.97
C ARG A 68 -12.94 -27.59 4.66
N GLU A 69 -12.11 -26.94 3.86
CA GLU A 69 -12.29 -25.53 3.48
C GLU A 69 -13.42 -25.37 2.46
N LEU A 70 -14.24 -24.33 2.63
CA LEU A 70 -15.31 -23.96 1.71
C LEU A 70 -14.74 -23.02 0.65
N TRP A 71 -14.03 -23.61 -0.32
CA TRP A 71 -13.27 -22.90 -1.33
C TRP A 71 -14.13 -22.09 -2.30
N VAL A 72 -13.89 -20.78 -2.33
CA VAL A 72 -14.43 -19.84 -3.32
C VAL A 72 -13.31 -19.32 -4.21
N MET A 73 -13.42 -19.61 -5.50
CA MET A 73 -12.59 -19.01 -6.54
C MET A 73 -13.22 -17.69 -6.98
N ARG A 74 -12.53 -16.56 -6.77
CA ARG A 74 -12.88 -15.25 -7.32
C ARG A 74 -12.21 -15.07 -8.67
N ILE A 75 -12.93 -14.59 -9.68
CA ILE A 75 -12.42 -14.36 -11.04
C ILE A 75 -12.83 -12.96 -11.52
N THR A 76 -11.85 -12.06 -11.62
CA THR A 76 -11.97 -10.67 -12.14
C THR A 76 -10.57 -10.08 -12.37
N THR A 77 -10.43 -9.03 -13.18
CA THR A 77 -9.14 -8.38 -13.56
C THR A 77 -8.30 -7.79 -12.41
N SER A 78 -8.81 -7.82 -11.18
CA SER A 78 -8.22 -7.15 -10.02
C SER A 78 -8.47 -8.01 -8.77
N PRO A 79 -8.05 -9.29 -8.78
CA PRO A 79 -8.58 -10.29 -7.83
C PRO A 79 -8.16 -10.06 -6.37
N THR A 80 -7.13 -9.23 -6.16
CA THR A 80 -6.55 -8.84 -4.86
C THR A 80 -7.09 -7.52 -4.31
N ALA A 81 -7.93 -6.79 -5.06
CA ALA A 81 -8.51 -5.50 -4.66
C ALA A 81 -10.04 -5.57 -4.65
N GLU A 82 -10.69 -4.61 -3.98
CA GLU A 82 -12.13 -4.39 -4.11
C GLU A 82 -12.34 -3.22 -5.07
N VAL A 83 -13.07 -3.45 -6.17
CA VAL A 83 -13.21 -2.47 -7.26
C VAL A 83 -14.69 -2.09 -7.41
N PRO A 84 -15.05 -0.79 -7.26
CA PRO A 84 -16.42 -0.33 -7.44
C PRO A 84 -16.90 -0.50 -8.89
N GLY A 85 -18.22 -0.53 -9.10
CA GLY A 85 -18.79 -0.48 -10.44
C GLY A 85 -18.71 -1.77 -11.27
N LYS A 86 -18.39 -2.91 -10.64
CA LYS A 86 -18.62 -4.26 -11.19
C LYS A 86 -19.77 -4.98 -10.46
N PRO A 87 -20.79 -5.54 -11.16
CA PRO A 87 -21.75 -6.40 -10.50
C PRO A 87 -21.08 -7.67 -10.00
N ARG A 88 -21.44 -8.07 -8.78
CA ARG A 88 -20.95 -9.28 -8.12
C ARG A 88 -21.92 -10.43 -8.35
N VAL A 89 -21.41 -11.51 -8.93
CA VAL A 89 -22.17 -12.70 -9.34
C VAL A 89 -21.59 -13.92 -8.67
N LYS A 90 -22.42 -14.85 -8.19
CA LYS A 90 -21.93 -16.13 -7.67
C LYS A 90 -22.58 -17.36 -8.31
N TYR A 91 -21.84 -18.46 -8.27
CA TYR A 91 -22.39 -19.81 -8.41
C TYR A 91 -22.05 -20.64 -7.18
N VAL A 92 -23.01 -21.46 -6.73
CA VAL A 92 -22.85 -22.40 -5.64
C VAL A 92 -23.30 -23.78 -6.12
N GLY A 93 -22.47 -24.80 -5.93
CA GLY A 93 -22.79 -26.19 -6.28
C GLY A 93 -22.62 -27.14 -5.10
N ASN A 94 -23.20 -28.34 -5.27
CA ASN A 94 -22.99 -29.49 -4.39
C ASN A 94 -23.28 -29.13 -2.91
N ILE A 95 -24.41 -28.45 -2.73
CA ILE A 95 -25.07 -28.12 -1.45
C ILE A 95 -25.61 -29.40 -0.80
N HIS A 96 -26.07 -30.33 -1.64
CA HIS A 96 -26.16 -31.73 -1.28
C HIS A 96 -24.96 -32.48 -1.85
N GLY A 97 -24.32 -33.32 -1.03
CA GLY A 97 -23.07 -33.98 -1.40
C GLY A 97 -23.23 -35.05 -2.48
N ASP A 98 -24.39 -35.70 -2.53
CA ASP A 98 -24.76 -36.72 -3.54
C ASP A 98 -25.06 -36.14 -4.93
N GLU A 99 -25.31 -34.83 -5.03
CA GLU A 99 -25.63 -34.13 -6.29
C GLU A 99 -24.35 -33.66 -7.00
N ALA A 100 -23.43 -34.62 -7.18
CA ALA A 100 -22.02 -34.48 -7.55
C ALA A 100 -21.75 -33.73 -8.87
N LEU A 101 -22.67 -33.80 -9.84
CA LEU A 101 -22.48 -33.17 -11.16
C LEU A 101 -22.24 -31.65 -11.03
N SER A 102 -22.96 -30.98 -10.13
CA SER A 102 -22.88 -29.53 -9.90
C SER A 102 -21.45 -29.06 -9.58
N ARG A 103 -20.75 -29.75 -8.68
CA ARG A 103 -19.34 -29.51 -8.32
C ARG A 103 -18.42 -29.60 -9.52
N GLN A 104 -18.58 -30.65 -10.32
CA GLN A 104 -17.71 -30.91 -11.44
C GLN A 104 -17.92 -29.90 -12.59
N LEU A 105 -19.16 -29.48 -12.86
CA LEU A 105 -19.44 -28.41 -13.82
C LEU A 105 -18.87 -27.05 -13.40
N LEU A 106 -18.89 -26.72 -12.11
CA LEU A 106 -18.29 -25.47 -11.62
C LEU A 106 -16.76 -25.47 -11.67
N MET A 107 -16.12 -26.63 -11.48
CA MET A 107 -14.68 -26.78 -11.76
C MET A 107 -14.36 -26.55 -13.24
N TYR A 108 -15.17 -27.07 -14.17
CA TYR A 108 -15.01 -26.81 -15.60
C TYR A 108 -15.28 -25.35 -15.97
N LEU A 109 -16.22 -24.67 -15.30
CA LEU A 109 -16.49 -23.26 -15.50
C LEU A 109 -15.31 -22.38 -15.07
N ILE A 110 -14.68 -22.68 -13.92
CA ILE A 110 -13.45 -22.03 -13.47
C ILE A 110 -12.35 -22.21 -14.53
N GLU A 111 -12.08 -23.44 -14.95
CA GLU A 111 -11.04 -23.72 -15.95
C GLU A 111 -11.32 -23.01 -17.29
N TYR A 112 -12.58 -23.00 -17.76
CA TYR A 112 -12.96 -22.34 -18.99
C TYR A 112 -12.77 -20.82 -18.91
N LEU A 113 -13.22 -20.18 -17.82
CA LEU A 113 -13.04 -18.73 -17.62
C LEU A 113 -11.54 -18.36 -17.65
N LEU A 114 -10.69 -19.10 -16.92
CA LEU A 114 -9.25 -18.81 -16.82
C LEU A 114 -8.47 -19.15 -18.09
N THR A 115 -8.79 -20.25 -18.78
CA THR A 115 -8.08 -20.68 -20.00
C THR A 115 -8.52 -19.96 -21.28
N LYS A 116 -9.70 -19.34 -21.27
CA LYS A 116 -10.24 -18.56 -22.41
C LYS A 116 -10.11 -17.05 -22.23
N TYR A 117 -9.82 -16.54 -21.03
CA TYR A 117 -9.47 -15.13 -20.85
C TYR A 117 -8.30 -14.72 -21.76
N GLY A 118 -8.42 -13.57 -22.43
CA GLY A 118 -7.46 -13.09 -23.43
C GLY A 118 -7.46 -13.86 -24.76
N ARG A 119 -8.34 -14.86 -24.94
CA ARG A 119 -8.48 -15.67 -26.16
C ARG A 119 -9.89 -15.64 -26.76
N ASP A 120 -10.90 -15.64 -25.89
CA ASP A 120 -12.32 -15.49 -26.23
C ASP A 120 -12.80 -14.10 -25.80
N VAL A 121 -13.41 -13.36 -26.73
CA VAL A 121 -13.83 -11.97 -26.50
C VAL A 121 -14.99 -11.88 -25.49
N SER A 122 -15.93 -12.83 -25.52
CA SER A 122 -17.07 -12.87 -24.60
C SER A 122 -16.61 -13.18 -23.18
N VAL A 123 -15.73 -14.18 -23.02
CA VAL A 123 -15.10 -14.50 -21.73
C VAL A 123 -14.31 -13.32 -21.19
N THR A 124 -13.51 -12.68 -22.04
CA THR A 124 -12.68 -11.54 -21.64
C THR A 124 -13.53 -10.34 -21.23
N GLU A 125 -14.60 -10.01 -21.97
CA GLU A 125 -15.52 -8.93 -21.58
C GLU A 125 -16.26 -9.26 -20.27
N LEU A 126 -16.71 -10.50 -20.08
CA LEU A 126 -17.40 -10.92 -18.86
C LEU A 126 -16.49 -10.79 -17.62
N VAL A 127 -15.25 -11.29 -17.68
CA VAL A 127 -14.26 -11.19 -16.58
C VAL A 127 -13.78 -9.74 -16.37
N ASN A 128 -13.72 -8.93 -17.43
CA ASN A 128 -13.41 -7.51 -17.32
C ASN A 128 -14.50 -6.74 -16.56
N ARG A 129 -15.77 -6.96 -16.90
CA ARG A 129 -16.90 -6.18 -16.36
C ARG A 129 -17.49 -6.72 -15.06
N THR A 130 -17.26 -7.99 -14.71
CA THR A 130 -17.94 -8.68 -13.60
C THR A 130 -16.95 -9.04 -12.49
N ASP A 131 -17.44 -9.19 -11.26
CA ASP A 131 -16.71 -9.84 -10.17
C ASP A 131 -17.37 -11.20 -9.87
N ILE A 132 -16.77 -12.28 -10.38
CA ILE A 132 -17.38 -13.61 -10.43
C ILE A 132 -16.83 -14.45 -9.27
N TYR A 133 -17.70 -15.12 -8.51
CA TYR A 133 -17.31 -16.00 -7.42
C TYR A 133 -17.90 -17.40 -7.62
N ILE A 134 -17.09 -18.45 -7.49
CA ILE A 134 -17.54 -19.83 -7.71
C ILE A 134 -17.19 -20.67 -6.48
N LEU A 135 -18.22 -21.13 -5.77
CA LEU A 135 -18.16 -22.10 -4.67
C LEU A 135 -18.53 -23.48 -5.23
N ALA A 136 -17.52 -24.26 -5.60
CA ALA A 136 -17.74 -25.54 -6.30
C ALA A 136 -18.40 -26.61 -5.40
N SER A 137 -18.19 -26.56 -4.09
CA SER A 137 -18.76 -27.54 -3.15
C SER A 137 -19.05 -26.88 -1.81
N LEU A 138 -20.34 -26.73 -1.47
CA LEU A 138 -20.77 -26.29 -0.14
C LEU A 138 -20.81 -27.44 0.87
N ASN A 139 -21.14 -28.66 0.43
CA ASN A 139 -21.11 -29.89 1.25
C ASN A 139 -20.02 -30.86 0.76
N PRO A 140 -18.72 -30.53 0.91
CA PRO A 140 -17.64 -31.44 0.53
C PRO A 140 -17.68 -32.73 1.36
N ASP A 141 -18.12 -32.66 2.62
CA ASP A 141 -18.18 -33.83 3.52
C ASP A 141 -19.19 -34.88 3.06
N GLY A 142 -20.34 -34.44 2.58
CA GLY A 142 -21.34 -35.30 1.96
C GLY A 142 -20.85 -35.91 0.65
N PHE A 143 -20.13 -35.13 -0.16
CA PHE A 143 -19.56 -35.63 -1.42
C PHE A 143 -18.56 -36.76 -1.21
N GLU A 144 -17.65 -36.65 -0.23
CA GLU A 144 -16.67 -37.72 0.06
C GLU A 144 -17.32 -39.01 0.64
N ARG A 145 -18.64 -39.01 0.90
CA ARG A 145 -19.43 -40.21 1.26
C ARG A 145 -20.28 -40.75 0.11
N ALA A 146 -20.60 -39.93 -0.89
CA ALA A 146 -21.48 -40.27 -1.99
C ALA A 146 -20.81 -41.21 -3.01
N VAL A 147 -21.62 -41.98 -3.73
CA VAL A 147 -21.14 -43.09 -4.60
C VAL A 147 -21.44 -42.83 -6.07
N GLU A 148 -20.42 -42.92 -6.93
CA GLU A 148 -20.57 -42.76 -8.38
C GLU A 148 -21.55 -43.79 -8.97
N GLY A 149 -22.51 -43.31 -9.76
CA GLY A 149 -23.56 -44.12 -10.36
C GLY A 149 -24.87 -44.17 -9.56
N ASP A 150 -24.92 -43.65 -8.33
CA ASP A 150 -26.17 -43.49 -7.59
C ASP A 150 -26.99 -42.31 -8.14
N CYS A 151 -27.82 -42.61 -9.14
CA CYS A 151 -28.77 -41.64 -9.68
C CYS A 151 -29.88 -41.25 -8.70
N THR A 152 -30.09 -42.02 -7.62
CA THR A 152 -31.26 -41.89 -6.74
C THR A 152 -31.00 -41.15 -5.44
N GLY A 153 -29.75 -41.06 -4.98
CA GLY A 153 -29.44 -40.60 -3.61
C GLY A 153 -29.91 -41.62 -2.56
N SER A 154 -29.72 -42.91 -2.86
CA SER A 154 -29.97 -44.03 -1.93
C SER A 154 -28.76 -44.33 -1.03
N SER A 155 -27.58 -43.85 -1.43
CA SER A 155 -26.35 -43.81 -0.64
C SER A 155 -26.32 -42.60 0.29
N ALA A 156 -25.50 -42.66 1.34
CA ALA A 156 -25.31 -41.53 2.25
C ALA A 156 -24.43 -40.46 1.59
N GLY A 157 -24.90 -39.22 1.54
CA GLY A 157 -24.14 -38.11 0.94
C GLY A 157 -24.88 -36.78 0.85
N ARG A 158 -26.22 -36.78 0.81
CA ARG A 158 -27.02 -35.55 0.73
C ARG A 158 -26.70 -34.53 1.85
N GLU A 159 -26.70 -35.00 3.09
CA GLU A 159 -26.58 -34.18 4.30
C GLU A 159 -25.11 -33.89 4.67
N ASN A 160 -24.87 -32.85 5.49
CA ASN A 160 -23.56 -32.67 6.13
C ASN A 160 -23.30 -33.75 7.20
N THR A 161 -22.12 -33.78 7.82
CA THR A 161 -21.76 -34.84 8.79
C THR A 161 -22.58 -34.80 10.11
N LYS A 162 -23.45 -33.79 10.30
CA LYS A 162 -24.41 -33.76 11.43
C LYS A 162 -25.81 -34.27 11.07
N HIS A 163 -25.99 -34.83 9.87
CA HIS A 163 -27.31 -35.23 9.36
C HIS A 163 -28.28 -34.05 9.26
N HIS A 164 -27.78 -32.96 8.68
CA HIS A 164 -28.60 -31.80 8.32
C HIS A 164 -28.59 -31.58 6.81
N ASP A 165 -29.79 -31.41 6.25
CA ASP A 165 -30.02 -30.90 4.91
C ASP A 165 -29.70 -29.38 4.92
N LEU A 166 -28.66 -28.98 4.19
CA LEU A 166 -28.19 -27.60 4.16
C LEU A 166 -29.21 -26.67 3.48
N ASN A 167 -29.97 -27.15 2.49
CA ASN A 167 -30.97 -26.36 1.78
C ASN A 167 -32.37 -26.40 2.46
N LYS A 168 -32.40 -26.75 3.75
CA LYS A 168 -33.57 -26.64 4.65
C LYS A 168 -33.16 -26.04 6.00
N SER A 169 -32.12 -25.21 5.99
CA SER A 169 -31.40 -24.75 7.18
C SER A 169 -31.03 -23.27 7.19
N PHE A 170 -31.40 -22.52 6.17
CA PHE A 170 -31.42 -21.05 6.20
C PHE A 170 -32.68 -20.57 6.96
N PRO A 171 -32.67 -19.38 7.59
CA PRO A 171 -33.85 -18.82 8.23
C PRO A 171 -34.77 -18.15 7.19
N ASP A 172 -36.08 -18.32 7.36
CA ASP A 172 -37.10 -17.72 6.49
C ASP A 172 -37.31 -16.20 6.75
N ARG A 173 -38.20 -15.56 6.00
CA ARG A 173 -38.46 -14.11 5.98
C ARG A 173 -38.60 -13.50 7.37
N ASP A 174 -39.37 -14.13 8.26
CA ASP A 174 -39.70 -13.58 9.58
C ASP A 174 -39.15 -14.43 10.76
N GLU A 175 -38.39 -15.49 10.49
CA GLU A 175 -37.82 -16.34 11.56
C GLU A 175 -36.42 -15.88 12.02
N SER A 176 -36.19 -15.94 13.34
CA SER A 176 -34.86 -15.85 13.95
C SER A 176 -34.09 -17.16 13.78
N PHE A 177 -32.81 -17.10 13.39
CA PHE A 177 -31.98 -18.30 13.24
C PHE A 177 -31.88 -19.10 14.55
N SER A 178 -32.60 -20.22 14.61
CA SER A 178 -32.87 -21.01 15.81
C SER A 178 -32.00 -22.28 15.94
N LYS A 179 -31.27 -22.63 14.88
CA LYS A 179 -30.40 -23.81 14.81
C LYS A 179 -29.01 -23.51 15.41
N ASN A 180 -28.31 -24.54 15.90
CA ASN A 180 -26.97 -24.39 16.47
C ASN A 180 -25.93 -24.10 15.37
N PRO A 181 -25.22 -22.95 15.38
CA PRO A 181 -24.22 -22.63 14.36
C PRO A 181 -23.07 -23.65 14.25
N LYS A 182 -22.80 -24.41 15.31
CA LYS A 182 -21.73 -25.44 15.33
C LYS A 182 -22.08 -26.70 14.53
N ASP A 183 -23.36 -26.97 14.30
CA ASP A 183 -23.82 -28.13 13.53
C ASP A 183 -24.13 -27.78 12.06
N LEU A 184 -24.10 -26.48 11.74
CA LEU A 184 -24.32 -25.89 10.41
C LEU A 184 -23.27 -24.82 10.07
N PRO A 185 -21.95 -25.13 10.16
CA PRO A 185 -20.91 -24.15 9.83
C PRO A 185 -20.95 -23.76 8.35
N GLU A 186 -21.42 -24.66 7.46
CA GLU A 186 -21.57 -24.39 6.02
C GLU A 186 -22.60 -23.28 5.74
N VAL A 187 -23.80 -23.40 6.33
CA VAL A 187 -24.86 -22.40 6.22
C VAL A 187 -24.43 -21.07 6.83
N THR A 188 -23.79 -21.13 8.01
CA THR A 188 -23.30 -19.93 8.72
C THR A 188 -22.28 -19.15 7.89
N ALA A 189 -21.36 -19.85 7.20
CA ALA A 189 -20.40 -19.24 6.28
C ALA A 189 -21.09 -18.57 5.08
N VAL A 190 -22.05 -19.24 4.45
CA VAL A 190 -22.77 -18.71 3.28
C VAL A 190 -23.68 -17.53 3.64
N MET A 191 -24.40 -17.58 4.77
CA MET A 191 -25.21 -16.46 5.27
C MET A 191 -24.36 -15.19 5.45
N LYS A 192 -23.21 -15.31 6.11
CA LYS A 192 -22.25 -14.22 6.28
C LYS A 192 -21.78 -13.67 4.92
N TRP A 193 -21.35 -14.57 4.04
CA TRP A 193 -20.82 -14.23 2.72
C TRP A 193 -21.82 -13.50 1.82
N ILE A 194 -23.11 -13.90 1.84
CA ILE A 194 -24.19 -13.21 1.12
C ILE A 194 -24.35 -11.76 1.57
N LEU A 195 -24.31 -11.51 2.88
CA LEU A 195 -24.49 -10.18 3.47
C LEU A 195 -23.29 -9.27 3.22
N GLU A 196 -22.06 -9.76 3.41
CA GLU A 196 -20.82 -8.97 3.23
C GLU A 196 -20.56 -8.59 1.76
N LYS A 197 -20.84 -9.50 0.83
CA LYS A 197 -20.53 -9.32 -0.60
C LYS A 197 -21.70 -8.79 -1.44
N LYS A 198 -22.90 -8.59 -0.85
CA LYS A 198 -24.05 -7.88 -1.44
C LYS A 198 -24.34 -8.29 -2.90
N PHE A 199 -24.34 -9.59 -3.18
CA PHE A 199 -24.42 -10.15 -4.53
C PHE A 199 -25.65 -9.66 -5.31
N VAL A 200 -25.48 -9.50 -6.63
CA VAL A 200 -26.55 -9.06 -7.54
C VAL A 200 -27.34 -10.26 -8.07
N LEU A 201 -26.62 -11.29 -8.52
CA LEU A 201 -27.17 -12.47 -9.17
C LEU A 201 -26.48 -13.73 -8.66
N SER A 202 -27.23 -14.83 -8.56
CA SER A 202 -26.70 -16.11 -8.10
C SER A 202 -27.34 -17.31 -8.79
N GLY A 203 -26.57 -18.36 -9.02
CA GLY A 203 -27.12 -19.66 -9.38
C GLY A 203 -26.81 -20.72 -8.32
N SER A 204 -27.82 -21.44 -7.87
CA SER A 204 -27.69 -22.67 -7.10
C SER A 204 -27.74 -23.88 -8.03
N LEU A 205 -26.82 -24.83 -7.92
CA LEU A 205 -26.72 -25.99 -8.82
C LEU A 205 -26.94 -27.31 -8.07
N HIS A 206 -27.92 -28.08 -8.56
CA HIS A 206 -28.47 -29.29 -7.94
C HIS A 206 -28.61 -30.45 -8.95
N GLY A 207 -29.07 -31.62 -8.50
CA GLY A 207 -29.28 -32.79 -9.35
C GLY A 207 -30.35 -33.76 -8.85
N GLY A 208 -30.87 -34.57 -9.78
CA GLY A 208 -32.03 -35.45 -9.58
C GLY A 208 -33.22 -35.08 -10.45
N SER A 209 -33.24 -33.86 -11.03
CA SER A 209 -34.21 -33.44 -12.05
C SER A 209 -33.51 -32.69 -13.21
N VAL A 210 -34.29 -32.21 -14.18
CA VAL A 210 -33.84 -31.35 -15.29
C VAL A 210 -34.81 -30.19 -15.43
N MET A 211 -34.57 -29.12 -14.67
CA MET A 211 -35.46 -27.95 -14.58
C MET A 211 -34.75 -26.73 -13.97
N ALA A 212 -35.39 -25.56 -14.02
CA ALA A 212 -34.99 -24.41 -13.23
C ALA A 212 -36.15 -23.96 -12.33
N THR A 213 -35.92 -23.91 -11.01
CA THR A 213 -36.84 -23.35 -10.01
C THR A 213 -36.37 -21.96 -9.59
N TYR A 214 -37.31 -21.15 -9.11
CA TYR A 214 -37.09 -19.77 -8.72
C TYR A 214 -38.11 -19.38 -7.64
N PRO A 215 -37.85 -18.32 -6.84
CA PRO A 215 -38.63 -18.02 -5.64
C PRO A 215 -40.16 -17.94 -5.84
N PHE A 216 -40.97 -18.46 -4.90
CA PHE A 216 -40.57 -19.15 -3.66
C PHE A 216 -40.56 -20.67 -3.80
N ASP A 217 -39.69 -21.32 -3.03
CA ASP A 217 -39.71 -22.79 -2.87
C ASP A 217 -40.91 -23.24 -2.01
N ASP A 218 -41.42 -22.31 -1.18
CA ASP A 218 -42.58 -22.47 -0.30
C ASP A 218 -43.85 -23.02 -1.01
N GLY A 219 -44.63 -23.77 -0.24
CA GLY A 219 -45.87 -24.43 -0.70
C GLY A 219 -47.14 -23.90 -0.03
N SER A 220 -47.02 -22.86 0.80
CA SER A 220 -48.08 -22.37 1.67
C SER A 220 -48.98 -21.35 0.97
N SER A 221 -49.88 -20.74 1.75
CA SER A 221 -50.94 -19.85 1.27
C SER A 221 -50.46 -18.61 0.50
N TYR A 222 -49.19 -18.21 0.60
CA TYR A 222 -48.66 -17.03 -0.09
C TYR A 222 -48.61 -17.18 -1.62
N ALA A 223 -48.51 -18.41 -2.14
CA ALA A 223 -48.66 -18.71 -3.57
C ALA A 223 -50.05 -18.30 -4.12
N THR A 224 -51.07 -18.16 -3.27
CA THR A 224 -52.42 -17.71 -3.63
C THR A 224 -52.67 -16.21 -3.41
N SER A 225 -51.76 -15.47 -2.77
CA SER A 225 -51.96 -14.04 -2.46
C SER A 225 -51.23 -13.06 -3.39
N GLY A 226 -50.51 -13.54 -4.41
CA GLY A 226 -49.91 -12.71 -5.47
C GLY A 226 -48.86 -11.69 -4.98
N LEU A 227 -48.20 -12.00 -3.87
CA LEU A 227 -47.47 -11.04 -3.02
C LEU A 227 -45.97 -10.93 -3.34
N THR A 228 -45.59 -11.11 -4.61
CA THR A 228 -44.22 -10.96 -5.10
C THR A 228 -44.17 -10.10 -6.36
N THR A 229 -43.38 -9.04 -6.30
CA THR A 229 -43.31 -8.00 -7.34
C THR A 229 -42.25 -8.28 -8.41
N ASP A 230 -41.26 -9.11 -8.11
CA ASP A 230 -40.15 -9.48 -9.01
C ASP A 230 -40.35 -10.81 -9.77
N VAL A 231 -41.51 -11.47 -9.69
CA VAL A 231 -41.77 -12.79 -10.35
C VAL A 231 -41.51 -12.76 -11.85
N SER A 232 -41.76 -11.62 -12.51
CA SER A 232 -41.46 -11.41 -13.92
C SER A 232 -39.96 -11.48 -14.21
N MET A 233 -39.13 -10.89 -13.34
CA MET A 233 -37.67 -10.92 -13.42
C MET A 233 -37.14 -12.33 -13.17
N PHE A 234 -37.57 -13.01 -12.10
CA PHE A 234 -37.17 -14.39 -11.83
C PHE A 234 -37.54 -15.36 -12.95
N ARG A 235 -38.74 -15.23 -13.52
CA ARG A 235 -39.15 -16.01 -14.69
C ARG A 235 -38.29 -15.72 -15.92
N HIS A 236 -37.85 -14.48 -16.12
CA HIS A 236 -36.91 -14.14 -17.19
C HIS A 236 -35.54 -14.79 -16.97
N LEU A 237 -34.99 -14.68 -15.76
CA LEU A 237 -33.72 -15.28 -15.35
C LEU A 237 -33.70 -16.81 -15.57
N ALA A 238 -34.72 -17.51 -15.07
CA ALA A 238 -34.87 -18.96 -15.27
C ALA A 238 -35.05 -19.34 -16.75
N GLN A 239 -35.85 -18.57 -17.50
CA GLN A 239 -36.00 -18.78 -18.95
C GLN A 239 -34.70 -18.57 -19.72
N THR A 240 -33.82 -17.66 -19.31
CA THR A 240 -32.53 -17.43 -19.97
C THR A 240 -31.62 -18.67 -19.86
N TYR A 241 -31.63 -19.37 -18.72
CA TYR A 241 -30.94 -20.65 -18.60
C TYR A 241 -31.59 -21.72 -19.49
N ILE A 242 -32.91 -21.93 -19.32
CA ILE A 242 -33.69 -22.95 -20.04
C ILE A 242 -33.55 -22.82 -21.57
N LYS A 243 -33.61 -21.61 -22.13
CA LYS A 243 -33.54 -21.39 -23.60
C LYS A 243 -32.21 -21.80 -24.22
N ASN A 244 -31.13 -21.78 -23.43
CA ASN A 244 -29.76 -22.10 -23.84
C ASN A 244 -29.32 -23.52 -23.46
N HIS A 245 -30.06 -24.21 -22.59
CA HIS A 245 -29.79 -25.60 -22.22
C HIS A 245 -30.57 -26.59 -23.12
N PRO A 246 -29.91 -27.49 -23.89
CA PRO A 246 -30.58 -28.35 -24.88
C PRO A 246 -31.73 -29.21 -24.33
N ILE A 247 -31.54 -29.84 -23.16
CA ILE A 247 -32.54 -30.77 -22.58
C ILE A 247 -33.68 -30.03 -21.86
N MET A 248 -33.38 -29.11 -20.93
CA MET A 248 -34.40 -28.30 -20.23
C MET A 248 -35.34 -27.53 -21.16
N ARG A 249 -34.89 -27.16 -22.37
CA ARG A 249 -35.72 -26.53 -23.39
C ARG A 249 -36.81 -27.44 -23.97
N SER A 250 -36.71 -28.75 -23.77
CA SER A 250 -37.68 -29.73 -24.27
C SER A 250 -38.75 -30.04 -23.23
N ASP A 251 -40.02 -30.11 -23.64
CA ASP A 251 -41.16 -30.38 -22.75
C ASP A 251 -41.17 -31.80 -22.14
N LYS A 252 -40.12 -32.60 -22.36
CA LYS A 252 -39.99 -34.00 -21.91
C LYS A 252 -38.53 -34.35 -21.58
N PRO A 253 -37.98 -33.89 -20.44
CA PRO A 253 -36.61 -34.19 -20.02
C PRO A 253 -36.31 -35.67 -19.77
N GLY A 254 -37.33 -36.52 -19.65
CA GLY A 254 -37.17 -37.99 -19.61
C GLY A 254 -36.88 -38.60 -18.23
N CYS A 255 -36.80 -37.80 -17.16
CA CYS A 255 -36.57 -38.31 -15.80
C CYS A 255 -37.70 -39.27 -15.35
N PRO A 256 -37.36 -40.45 -14.78
CA PRO A 256 -38.36 -41.45 -14.36
C PRO A 256 -38.99 -41.05 -13.02
N GLY A 257 -40.15 -40.39 -13.11
CA GLY A 257 -40.84 -39.81 -11.97
C GLY A 257 -40.53 -38.32 -11.84
N VAL A 258 -41.56 -37.52 -11.59
CA VAL A 258 -41.40 -36.12 -11.20
C VAL A 258 -41.22 -36.12 -9.68
N PRO A 259 -40.09 -35.64 -9.13
CA PRO A 259 -39.96 -35.46 -7.69
C PRO A 259 -41.10 -34.56 -7.18
N GLU A 260 -41.68 -34.86 -6.02
CA GLU A 260 -42.67 -33.97 -5.43
C GLU A 260 -42.09 -32.56 -5.29
N LYS A 261 -42.95 -31.53 -5.47
CA LYS A 261 -42.57 -30.13 -5.33
C LYS A 261 -41.89 -29.96 -3.97
N HIS A 262 -40.60 -29.63 -3.96
CA HIS A 262 -39.78 -29.56 -2.74
C HIS A 262 -40.09 -28.32 -1.90
N SER A 263 -41.35 -28.20 -1.49
CA SER A 263 -41.80 -27.20 -0.53
C SER A 263 -41.34 -27.61 0.86
N GLY A 264 -40.12 -27.19 1.19
CA GLY A 264 -39.51 -27.29 2.50
C GLY A 264 -38.90 -25.94 2.87
N ASP A 265 -39.30 -25.43 4.02
CA ASP A 265 -38.95 -24.09 4.47
C ASP A 265 -37.44 -23.97 4.76
N GLY A 266 -36.86 -22.78 4.55
CA GLY A 266 -35.44 -22.51 4.85
C GLY A 266 -34.43 -22.85 3.75
N GLY A 267 -34.80 -22.66 2.48
CA GLY A 267 -33.89 -22.76 1.33
C GLY A 267 -32.93 -21.57 1.17
N MET A 268 -31.75 -21.82 0.58
CA MET A 268 -30.73 -20.79 0.30
C MET A 268 -31.23 -19.73 -0.71
N GLN A 269 -32.03 -20.17 -1.68
CA GLN A 269 -32.55 -19.37 -2.77
C GLN A 269 -33.38 -18.17 -2.27
N ASP A 270 -34.29 -18.43 -1.33
CA ASP A 270 -35.22 -17.42 -0.84
C ASP A 270 -34.55 -16.51 0.23
N TYR A 271 -33.59 -17.05 1.00
CA TYR A 271 -32.72 -16.25 1.89
C TYR A 271 -31.92 -15.18 1.14
N ASN A 272 -31.38 -15.52 -0.04
CA ASN A 272 -30.63 -14.59 -0.89
C ASN A 272 -31.43 -13.34 -1.28
N TYR A 273 -32.73 -13.53 -1.55
CA TYR A 273 -33.65 -12.47 -1.96
C TYR A 273 -34.22 -11.68 -0.77
N PHE A 274 -34.51 -12.34 0.36
CA PHE A 274 -35.09 -11.65 1.53
C PHE A 274 -34.09 -10.97 2.46
N LYS A 275 -32.85 -11.46 2.53
CA LYS A 275 -31.82 -10.95 3.46
C LYS A 275 -30.61 -10.34 2.76
N GLY A 276 -30.34 -10.74 1.52
CA GLY A 276 -29.34 -10.12 0.64
C GLY A 276 -29.98 -9.17 -0.38
N ASN A 277 -29.17 -8.74 -1.36
CA ASN A 277 -29.65 -8.03 -2.57
C ASN A 277 -29.97 -9.00 -3.73
N CYS A 278 -29.90 -10.32 -3.49
CA CYS A 278 -29.44 -11.25 -4.51
C CYS A 278 -30.56 -12.06 -5.15
N PHE A 279 -30.63 -12.00 -6.49
CA PHE A 279 -31.56 -12.81 -7.26
C PHE A 279 -30.93 -14.18 -7.50
N GLU A 280 -31.35 -15.18 -6.72
CA GLU A 280 -30.93 -16.57 -6.88
C GLU A 280 -31.95 -17.40 -7.67
N VAL A 281 -31.46 -18.27 -8.56
CA VAL A 281 -32.27 -19.25 -9.30
C VAL A 281 -31.60 -20.62 -9.15
N THR A 282 -32.40 -21.66 -8.95
CA THR A 282 -31.94 -23.03 -8.73
C THR A 282 -32.01 -23.84 -10.03
N PHE A 283 -30.92 -24.52 -10.37
CA PHE A 283 -30.75 -25.30 -11.59
C PHE A 283 -30.56 -26.77 -11.26
N GLU A 284 -31.55 -27.58 -11.59
CA GLU A 284 -31.53 -29.04 -11.54
C GLU A 284 -30.92 -29.55 -12.84
N LEU A 285 -29.69 -30.07 -12.80
CA LEU A 285 -28.84 -30.23 -13.98
C LEU A 285 -29.12 -31.52 -14.77
N SER A 286 -29.33 -32.64 -14.08
CA SER A 286 -29.54 -33.96 -14.69
C SER A 286 -30.41 -34.87 -13.82
N CYS A 287 -31.16 -35.77 -14.45
CA CYS A 287 -32.02 -36.76 -13.77
C CYS A 287 -31.26 -37.74 -12.85
N CYS A 288 -29.93 -37.78 -12.94
CA CYS A 288 -29.08 -38.63 -12.13
C CYS A 288 -28.27 -37.74 -11.17
N LYS A 289 -28.36 -37.98 -9.86
CA LYS A 289 -27.63 -37.19 -8.86
C LYS A 289 -26.11 -37.28 -9.01
N TYR A 290 -25.60 -38.52 -9.06
CA TYR A 290 -24.20 -38.84 -9.29
C TYR A 290 -24.06 -39.69 -10.57
N PRO A 291 -24.06 -39.06 -11.78
CA PRO A 291 -23.91 -39.81 -13.02
C PRO A 291 -22.49 -40.40 -13.15
N PRO A 292 -22.31 -41.50 -13.89
CA PRO A 292 -20.99 -42.03 -14.21
C PRO A 292 -20.13 -40.98 -14.93
N ALA A 293 -18.83 -40.95 -14.63
CA ALA A 293 -17.91 -39.93 -15.13
C ALA A 293 -17.85 -39.84 -16.67
N SER A 294 -18.19 -40.92 -17.38
CA SER A 294 -18.31 -40.95 -18.84
C SER A 294 -19.37 -40.00 -19.43
N GLN A 295 -20.25 -39.43 -18.61
CA GLN A 295 -21.27 -38.45 -19.02
C GLN A 295 -20.81 -36.98 -18.83
N LEU A 296 -19.71 -36.74 -18.11
CA LEU A 296 -19.27 -35.39 -17.71
C LEU A 296 -19.05 -34.42 -18.89
N PHE A 297 -18.49 -34.90 -20.00
CA PHE A 297 -18.31 -34.10 -21.21
C PHE A 297 -19.65 -33.69 -21.84
N THR A 298 -20.64 -34.59 -21.84
CA THR A 298 -21.99 -34.33 -22.36
C THR A 298 -22.69 -33.29 -21.50
N GLU A 299 -22.67 -33.45 -20.17
CA GLU A 299 -23.35 -32.51 -19.28
C GLU A 299 -22.67 -31.13 -19.21
N TRP A 300 -21.35 -31.07 -19.35
CA TRP A 300 -20.65 -29.80 -19.59
C TRP A 300 -21.11 -29.13 -20.88
N THR A 301 -21.20 -29.88 -21.98
CA THR A 301 -21.69 -29.37 -23.27
C THR A 301 -23.14 -28.89 -23.17
N ASN A 302 -24.00 -29.57 -22.41
CA ASN A 302 -25.38 -29.16 -22.18
C ASN A 302 -25.51 -27.83 -21.41
N ASN A 303 -24.66 -27.61 -20.41
CA ASN A 303 -24.82 -26.53 -19.44
C ASN A 303 -23.97 -25.28 -19.72
N LYS A 304 -22.84 -25.39 -20.44
CA LYS A 304 -21.86 -24.31 -20.63
C LYS A 304 -22.47 -23.00 -21.13
N GLU A 305 -23.29 -23.03 -22.19
CA GLU A 305 -23.87 -21.81 -22.76
C GLU A 305 -24.95 -21.20 -21.86
N ALA A 306 -25.68 -22.05 -21.11
CA ALA A 306 -26.69 -21.59 -20.16
C ALA A 306 -26.06 -20.89 -18.95
N LEU A 307 -24.95 -21.42 -18.42
CA LEU A 307 -24.15 -20.79 -17.36
C LEU A 307 -23.62 -19.41 -17.80
N PHE A 308 -23.13 -19.28 -19.03
CA PHE A 308 -22.68 -17.98 -19.56
C PHE A 308 -23.85 -17.00 -19.77
N ALA A 309 -24.91 -17.41 -20.46
CA ALA A 309 -26.07 -16.57 -20.74
C ALA A 309 -26.74 -16.03 -19.47
N TYR A 310 -26.70 -16.82 -18.39
CA TYR A 310 -27.19 -16.44 -17.07
C TYR A 310 -26.28 -15.38 -16.41
N MET A 311 -24.95 -15.57 -16.35
CA MET A 311 -24.04 -14.57 -15.77
C MET A 311 -24.17 -13.18 -16.43
N HIS A 312 -24.42 -13.11 -17.74
CA HIS A 312 -24.65 -11.84 -18.43
C HIS A 312 -25.91 -11.08 -17.93
N GLN A 313 -26.86 -11.74 -17.26
CA GLN A 313 -28.06 -11.07 -16.70
C GLN A 313 -27.75 -10.15 -15.52
N ALA A 314 -26.54 -10.20 -14.96
CA ALA A 314 -26.11 -9.25 -13.93
C ALA A 314 -25.88 -7.82 -14.46
N HIS A 315 -25.95 -7.63 -15.79
CA HIS A 315 -25.67 -6.36 -16.48
C HIS A 315 -26.93 -5.67 -17.06
N ILE A 316 -28.14 -6.09 -16.66
CA ILE A 316 -29.42 -5.45 -17.06
C ILE A 316 -30.12 -4.73 -15.89
N GLY A 317 -31.18 -3.98 -16.17
CA GLY A 317 -31.92 -3.21 -15.16
C GLY A 317 -31.39 -1.78 -14.98
N VAL A 318 -31.10 -1.40 -13.73
CA VAL A 318 -30.51 -0.10 -13.35
C VAL A 318 -29.29 -0.33 -12.47
N ARG A 319 -28.27 0.50 -12.62
CA ARG A 319 -27.07 0.51 -11.77
C ARG A 319 -26.60 1.94 -11.52
N GLY A 320 -25.79 2.14 -10.48
CA GLY A 320 -25.10 3.41 -10.26
C GLY A 320 -24.54 3.52 -8.86
N PHE A 321 -24.38 4.76 -8.41
CA PHE A 321 -23.84 5.10 -7.10
C PHE A 321 -24.81 5.99 -6.32
N VAL A 322 -24.93 5.77 -5.02
CA VAL A 322 -25.52 6.73 -4.07
C VAL A 322 -24.36 7.42 -3.35
N MET A 323 -24.34 8.76 -3.37
CA MET A 323 -23.23 9.57 -2.87
C MET A 323 -23.72 10.76 -2.03
N THR A 324 -22.85 11.31 -1.18
CA THR A 324 -23.03 12.65 -0.60
C THR A 324 -22.78 13.73 -1.67
N ARG A 325 -23.15 15.00 -1.38
CA ARG A 325 -22.79 16.15 -2.25
C ARG A 325 -21.29 16.23 -2.56
N SER A 326 -20.42 15.83 -1.63
CA SER A 326 -18.97 15.81 -1.81
C SER A 326 -18.50 14.73 -2.81
N GLY A 327 -19.30 13.68 -3.04
CA GLY A 327 -18.93 12.53 -3.88
C GLY A 327 -18.50 11.28 -3.11
N PHE A 328 -18.61 11.25 -1.77
CA PHE A 328 -18.38 10.02 -1.00
C PHE A 328 -19.55 9.04 -1.23
N GLY A 329 -19.24 7.82 -1.65
CA GLY A 329 -20.23 6.75 -1.78
C GLY A 329 -20.83 6.36 -0.43
N LEU A 330 -22.16 6.36 -0.32
CA LEU A 330 -22.89 6.03 0.90
C LEU A 330 -23.16 4.51 0.98
N PRO A 331 -22.55 3.76 1.90
CA PRO A 331 -22.81 2.34 2.08
C PRO A 331 -24.15 2.07 2.77
N ASP A 332 -24.73 0.89 2.53
CA ASP A 332 -26.02 0.44 3.07
C ASP A 332 -27.24 1.37 2.82
N ALA A 333 -27.10 2.34 1.92
CA ALA A 333 -28.19 3.18 1.45
C ALA A 333 -29.22 2.36 0.67
N SER A 334 -30.50 2.57 0.97
CA SER A 334 -31.63 1.80 0.43
C SER A 334 -32.09 2.38 -0.91
N ILE A 335 -32.09 1.52 -1.94
CA ILE A 335 -32.74 1.75 -3.23
C ILE A 335 -34.08 1.03 -3.24
N SER A 336 -35.17 1.79 -3.36
CA SER A 336 -36.54 1.29 -3.52
C SER A 336 -37.09 1.64 -4.91
N VAL A 337 -38.00 0.81 -5.42
CA VAL A 337 -38.62 0.99 -6.74
C VAL A 337 -40.15 1.04 -6.56
N SER A 338 -40.78 2.09 -7.07
CA SER A 338 -42.22 2.29 -6.91
C SER A 338 -43.02 1.14 -7.53
N GLY A 339 -43.92 0.55 -6.73
CA GLY A 339 -44.68 -0.65 -7.11
C GLY A 339 -43.96 -1.99 -6.94
N ILE A 340 -42.73 -2.00 -6.39
CA ILE A 340 -41.97 -3.22 -6.11
C ILE A 340 -41.58 -3.27 -4.62
N ASP A 341 -42.21 -4.19 -3.87
CA ASP A 341 -41.97 -4.42 -2.43
C ASP A 341 -40.70 -5.25 -2.19
N HIS A 342 -39.56 -4.73 -2.65
CA HIS A 342 -38.24 -5.30 -2.45
C HIS A 342 -37.19 -4.21 -2.64
N ASN A 343 -36.56 -3.79 -1.54
CA ASN A 343 -35.48 -2.80 -1.55
C ASN A 343 -34.12 -3.51 -1.56
N ILE A 344 -33.13 -2.90 -2.20
CA ILE A 344 -31.72 -3.35 -2.12
C ILE A 344 -30.85 -2.29 -1.45
N THR A 345 -29.68 -2.71 -0.97
CA THR A 345 -28.70 -1.83 -0.30
C THR A 345 -27.47 -1.59 -1.16
N THR A 346 -26.87 -0.39 -1.09
CA THR A 346 -25.54 -0.14 -1.64
C THR A 346 -24.44 -0.91 -0.89
N TRP A 347 -23.28 -1.04 -1.52
CA TRP A 347 -22.07 -1.62 -0.90
C TRP A 347 -21.07 -0.55 -0.44
N MET A 348 -19.87 -0.95 -0.01
CA MET A 348 -18.87 -0.09 0.65
C MET A 348 -18.46 1.18 -0.12
N PHE A 349 -18.68 1.22 -1.44
CA PHE A 349 -18.38 2.39 -2.30
C PHE A 349 -19.64 3.12 -2.78
N GLY A 350 -20.80 2.87 -2.18
CA GLY A 350 -22.08 3.41 -2.62
C GLY A 350 -22.65 2.79 -3.90
N ASP A 351 -22.02 1.77 -4.48
CA ASP A 351 -22.49 1.12 -5.71
C ASP A 351 -23.70 0.21 -5.49
N TYR A 352 -24.63 0.20 -6.46
CA TYR A 352 -25.81 -0.66 -6.47
C TYR A 352 -26.17 -1.18 -7.87
N TYR A 353 -26.90 -2.31 -7.89
CA TYR A 353 -27.43 -2.96 -9.09
C TYR A 353 -28.84 -3.46 -8.82
N ARG A 354 -29.83 -2.83 -9.45
CA ARG A 354 -31.25 -3.16 -9.36
C ARG A 354 -31.69 -3.84 -10.64
N LEU A 355 -31.75 -5.17 -10.63
CA LEU A 355 -32.27 -5.94 -11.75
C LEU A 355 -33.75 -5.59 -11.99
N LEU A 356 -34.06 -5.22 -13.25
CA LEU A 356 -35.38 -4.83 -13.72
C LEU A 356 -35.51 -5.23 -15.20
N LEU A 357 -36.73 -5.52 -15.63
CA LEU A 357 -37.06 -5.75 -17.04
C LEU A 357 -37.24 -4.42 -17.79
N PRO A 358 -37.21 -4.42 -19.15
CA PRO A 358 -37.45 -3.21 -19.93
C PRO A 358 -38.80 -2.56 -19.61
N GLY A 359 -38.78 -1.26 -19.32
CA GLY A 359 -39.92 -0.56 -18.74
C GLY A 359 -39.58 0.87 -18.32
N ARG A 360 -40.44 1.46 -17.48
CA ARG A 360 -40.19 2.74 -16.83
C ARG A 360 -40.57 2.69 -15.36
N TYR A 361 -39.72 3.27 -14.51
CA TYR A 361 -39.79 3.12 -13.06
C TYR A 361 -39.55 4.45 -12.35
N ASP A 362 -40.22 4.65 -11.21
CA ASP A 362 -39.85 5.69 -10.24
C ASP A 362 -38.96 5.03 -9.19
N ILE A 363 -37.74 5.55 -8.99
CA ILE A 363 -36.71 4.94 -8.14
C ILE A 363 -36.27 5.95 -7.08
N THR A 364 -36.22 5.53 -5.83
CA THR A 364 -35.84 6.35 -4.68
C THR A 364 -34.57 5.81 -4.04
N ALA A 365 -33.60 6.69 -3.77
CA ALA A 365 -32.48 6.42 -2.89
C ALA A 365 -32.70 7.11 -1.53
N SER A 366 -32.34 6.44 -0.45
CA SER A 366 -32.48 6.93 0.92
C SER A 366 -31.37 6.38 1.81
N SER A 367 -30.92 7.17 2.78
CA SER A 367 -29.92 6.75 3.77
C SER A 367 -30.23 7.41 5.12
N PRO A 368 -30.03 6.74 6.27
CA PRO A 368 -30.20 7.36 7.58
C PRO A 368 -29.34 8.63 7.71
N GLY A 369 -29.94 9.74 8.15
CA GLY A 369 -29.28 11.04 8.23
C GLY A 369 -29.37 11.90 6.96
N TYR A 370 -29.87 11.38 5.84
CA TYR A 370 -29.96 12.09 4.56
C TYR A 370 -31.41 12.22 4.05
N LEU A 371 -31.67 13.30 3.31
CA LEU A 371 -32.91 13.52 2.57
C LEU A 371 -33.01 12.53 1.40
N SER A 372 -34.12 11.79 1.31
CA SER A 372 -34.37 10.80 0.25
C SER A 372 -34.63 11.46 -1.10
N ASN A 373 -33.94 11.01 -2.15
CA ASN A 373 -34.04 11.54 -3.50
C ASN A 373 -34.79 10.55 -4.42
N THR A 374 -35.81 11.01 -5.16
CA THR A 374 -36.64 10.18 -6.04
C THR A 374 -36.56 10.65 -7.48
N VAL A 375 -35.96 9.83 -8.35
CA VAL A 375 -35.93 10.08 -9.79
C VAL A 375 -37.07 9.29 -10.44
N LYS A 376 -37.96 10.02 -11.13
CA LYS A 376 -39.16 9.46 -11.75
C LYS A 376 -38.93 9.08 -13.21
N ASN A 377 -39.77 8.18 -13.72
CA ASN A 377 -39.89 7.89 -15.15
C ASN A 377 -38.60 7.32 -15.80
N VAL A 378 -37.73 6.70 -14.98
CA VAL A 378 -36.41 6.15 -15.35
C VAL A 378 -36.59 5.06 -16.41
N PRO A 379 -36.01 5.20 -17.62
CA PRO A 379 -36.13 4.20 -18.66
C PRO A 379 -35.17 3.03 -18.40
N VAL A 380 -35.70 1.80 -18.40
CA VAL A 380 -34.91 0.56 -18.46
C VAL A 380 -35.02 -0.01 -19.86
N ILE A 381 -33.88 -0.29 -20.48
CA ILE A 381 -33.78 -0.82 -21.84
C ILE A 381 -33.33 -2.29 -21.83
N GLU A 382 -33.58 -2.99 -22.93
CA GLU A 382 -33.15 -4.38 -23.10
C GLU A 382 -31.62 -4.48 -23.26
N GLY A 383 -31.02 -5.50 -22.66
CA GLY A 383 -29.61 -5.87 -22.85
C GLY A 383 -28.55 -5.01 -22.15
N LYS A 384 -28.87 -3.79 -21.66
CA LYS A 384 -27.90 -2.92 -20.97
C LYS A 384 -28.53 -2.17 -19.80
N ALA A 385 -27.95 -2.29 -18.61
CA ALA A 385 -28.38 -1.56 -17.43
C ALA A 385 -28.25 -0.04 -17.62
N THR A 386 -29.33 0.68 -17.31
CA THR A 386 -29.36 2.15 -17.26
C THR A 386 -28.50 2.65 -16.11
N LEU A 387 -27.66 3.65 -16.36
CA LEU A 387 -26.89 4.33 -15.32
C LEU A 387 -27.78 5.38 -14.63
N LEU A 388 -27.88 5.30 -13.30
CA LEU A 388 -28.59 6.27 -12.47
C LEU A 388 -27.79 6.47 -11.18
N ASN A 389 -27.16 7.63 -11.04
CA ASN A 389 -26.53 8.01 -9.78
C ASN A 389 -27.50 8.87 -8.96
N PHE A 390 -27.37 8.80 -7.63
CA PHE A 390 -28.10 9.64 -6.68
C PHE A 390 -27.11 10.41 -5.82
N THR A 391 -27.34 11.71 -5.70
CA THR A 391 -26.72 12.54 -4.67
C THR A 391 -27.77 12.77 -3.58
N LEU A 392 -27.43 12.43 -2.34
CA LEU A 392 -28.27 12.67 -1.16
C LEU A 392 -27.72 13.85 -0.35
N GLU A 393 -28.62 14.57 0.30
CA GLU A 393 -28.32 15.84 0.97
C GLU A 393 -28.61 15.73 2.47
N GLU A 394 -27.84 16.43 3.29
CA GLU A 394 -28.03 16.44 4.74
C GLU A 394 -29.12 17.48 5.11
N PRO A 395 -30.02 17.17 6.07
CA PRO A 395 -31.05 18.11 6.49
C PRO A 395 -30.41 19.30 7.22
N ILE A 396 -30.70 20.51 6.72
CA ILE A 396 -30.23 21.77 7.31
C ILE A 396 -30.77 21.91 8.74
N GLU A 397 -30.00 22.47 9.68
CA GLU A 397 -30.37 22.58 11.10
C GLU A 397 -31.75 23.21 11.34
N GLU A 398 -32.18 24.17 10.50
CA GLU A 398 -33.52 24.77 10.59
C GLU A 398 -34.66 23.74 10.38
N MET A 399 -34.45 22.70 9.57
CA MET A 399 -35.41 21.61 9.36
C MET A 399 -35.49 20.64 10.54
N LEU A 400 -34.45 20.56 11.39
CA LEU A 400 -34.43 19.72 12.59
C LEU A 400 -35.20 20.37 13.77
N MET A 401 -35.58 21.64 13.66
CA MET A 401 -36.20 22.44 14.73
C MET A 401 -37.74 22.56 14.61
N LEU A 402 -38.35 21.97 13.58
CA LEU A 402 -39.81 22.01 13.35
C LEU A 402 -40.52 20.74 13.83
N GLY A 403 -41.58 20.92 14.63
CA GLY A 403 -42.34 19.81 15.20
C GLY A 403 -43.29 19.12 14.21
N PRO A 404 -43.87 17.94 14.55
CA PRO A 404 -44.64 17.09 13.62
C PRO A 404 -45.97 17.65 13.07
N SER A 405 -46.27 18.93 13.27
CA SER A 405 -47.59 19.54 13.02
C SER A 405 -47.69 20.44 11.78
N GLU A 406 -46.58 20.74 11.09
CA GLU A 406 -46.57 21.75 10.02
C GLU A 406 -46.22 21.23 8.60
N GLN A 407 -46.16 19.90 8.40
CA GLN A 407 -45.91 19.28 7.08
C GLN A 407 -47.12 19.29 6.11
N LEU A 408 -48.07 20.23 6.26
CA LEU A 408 -49.24 20.38 5.39
C LEU A 408 -49.41 21.83 4.91
N VAL A 409 -48.76 22.14 3.78
CA VAL A 409 -49.18 23.01 2.65
C VAL A 409 -47.93 23.53 1.93
N LEU A 410 -47.68 22.97 0.74
CA LEU A 410 -47.12 23.69 -0.41
C LEU A 410 -47.59 22.96 -1.67
N THR A 411 -48.48 23.59 -2.43
CA THR A 411 -49.32 22.94 -3.44
C THR A 411 -48.71 22.91 -4.83
N SER A 412 -49.08 21.89 -5.60
CA SER A 412 -48.69 21.71 -7.00
C SER A 412 -49.33 22.73 -7.95
N GLU A 413 -48.54 23.61 -8.56
CA GLU A 413 -48.88 24.28 -9.82
C GLU A 413 -47.57 24.76 -10.50
N GLY A 414 -47.34 24.43 -11.79
CA GLY A 414 -46.14 24.94 -12.49
C GLY A 414 -45.59 24.19 -13.71
N LEU A 415 -46.00 22.93 -14.01
CA LEU A 415 -45.41 22.15 -15.11
C LEU A 415 -46.47 21.59 -16.08
N ASN A 416 -46.89 22.39 -17.07
CA ASN A 416 -47.74 21.93 -18.17
C ASN A 416 -47.70 22.85 -19.41
N LYS A 417 -46.72 22.64 -20.31
CA LYS A 417 -46.78 22.97 -21.75
C LYS A 417 -45.58 22.38 -22.51
N PRO A 418 -45.78 21.62 -23.60
CA PRO A 418 -44.67 21.05 -24.38
C PRO A 418 -44.14 22.00 -25.47
N GLY A 419 -42.82 22.06 -25.62
CA GLY A 419 -42.15 22.64 -26.79
C GLY A 419 -42.00 21.63 -27.94
N PRO A 420 -41.72 22.09 -29.18
CA PRO A 420 -41.59 21.21 -30.35
C PRO A 420 -40.25 20.44 -30.36
N PRO A 421 -40.20 19.25 -31.01
CA PRO A 421 -39.01 18.40 -30.98
C PRO A 421 -37.94 18.84 -32.00
N THR A 422 -36.72 19.10 -31.52
CA THR A 422 -35.52 19.26 -32.36
C THR A 422 -34.55 18.10 -32.15
N SER A 423 -34.15 17.48 -33.27
CA SER A 423 -33.34 16.26 -33.28
C SER A 423 -31.87 16.52 -32.96
N ARG A 424 -31.43 16.16 -31.75
CA ARG A 424 -30.16 15.47 -31.44
C ARG A 424 -30.24 14.89 -30.04
N SER A 425 -29.92 13.61 -29.87
CA SER A 425 -29.81 13.00 -28.54
C SER A 425 -28.57 13.59 -27.84
N PRO A 426 -28.67 14.14 -26.62
CA PRO A 426 -27.51 14.68 -25.93
C PRO A 426 -26.55 13.54 -25.57
N ILE A 427 -25.34 13.61 -26.13
CA ILE A 427 -24.23 12.72 -25.80
C ILE A 427 -23.56 13.30 -24.55
N HIS A 428 -23.68 12.58 -23.43
CA HIS A 428 -22.95 12.78 -22.16
C HIS A 428 -22.84 14.22 -21.63
N THR A 429 -23.62 14.53 -20.60
CA THR A 429 -23.41 15.73 -19.77
C THR A 429 -22.10 15.62 -18.99
N LEU A 430 -21.11 16.43 -19.37
CA LEU A 430 -19.97 16.79 -18.54
C LEU A 430 -20.41 17.80 -17.47
N ASP A 431 -19.63 17.98 -16.39
CA ASP A 431 -19.95 18.96 -15.34
C ASP A 431 -19.42 20.36 -15.68
N PHE A 432 -20.32 21.26 -16.10
CA PHE A 432 -20.01 22.62 -16.54
C PHE A 432 -20.36 23.65 -15.45
N ARG A 433 -19.46 23.79 -14.49
CA ARG A 433 -19.55 24.71 -13.34
C ARG A 433 -18.15 25.04 -12.82
N TYR A 434 -18.07 25.96 -11.85
CA TYR A 434 -16.85 26.16 -11.07
C TYR A 434 -16.79 25.18 -9.88
N HIS A 435 -15.63 24.53 -9.71
CA HIS A 435 -15.38 23.58 -8.63
C HIS A 435 -14.50 24.22 -7.56
N SER A 436 -14.91 24.22 -6.29
CA SER A 436 -13.99 24.51 -5.17
C SER A 436 -12.83 23.51 -5.13
N TYR A 437 -11.75 23.83 -4.41
CA TYR A 437 -10.56 22.98 -4.34
C TYR A 437 -10.89 21.56 -3.85
N ASP A 438 -11.72 21.43 -2.82
CA ASP A 438 -12.12 20.14 -2.26
C ASP A 438 -12.91 19.31 -3.29
N GLU A 439 -13.81 19.96 -4.04
CA GLU A 439 -14.56 19.31 -5.13
C GLU A 439 -13.66 18.91 -6.31
N MET A 440 -12.66 19.73 -6.64
CA MET A 440 -11.65 19.41 -7.67
C MET A 440 -10.80 18.21 -7.25
N GLU A 441 -10.34 18.17 -6.00
CA GLU A 441 -9.61 17.05 -5.41
C GLU A 441 -10.46 15.76 -5.48
N MET A 442 -11.71 15.83 -5.04
CA MET A 442 -12.62 14.66 -5.04
C MET A 442 -13.02 14.22 -6.46
N PHE A 443 -13.21 15.14 -7.40
CA PHE A 443 -13.47 14.84 -8.82
C PHE A 443 -12.28 14.11 -9.47
N LEU A 444 -11.05 14.57 -9.23
CA LEU A 444 -9.84 13.91 -9.71
C LEU A 444 -9.65 12.53 -9.06
N GLN A 445 -9.84 12.42 -7.73
CA GLN A 445 -9.76 11.14 -7.02
C GLN A 445 -10.81 10.13 -7.55
N LEU A 446 -12.04 10.59 -7.79
CA LEU A 446 -13.12 9.79 -8.36
C LEU A 446 -12.78 9.30 -9.78
N LEU A 447 -12.31 10.18 -10.66
CA LEU A 447 -11.92 9.76 -12.02
C LEU A 447 -10.72 8.81 -12.01
N SER A 448 -9.78 8.97 -11.07
CA SER A 448 -8.69 8.00 -10.89
C SER A 448 -9.19 6.64 -10.42
N ALA A 449 -10.16 6.61 -9.48
CA ALA A 449 -10.73 5.39 -8.94
C ALA A 449 -11.67 4.66 -9.92
N VAL A 450 -12.32 5.38 -10.84
CA VAL A 450 -13.22 4.82 -11.87
C VAL A 450 -12.46 4.37 -13.12
N HIS A 451 -11.32 4.99 -13.45
CA HIS A 451 -10.52 4.68 -14.64
C HIS A 451 -9.07 4.18 -14.36
N PRO A 452 -8.78 3.39 -13.31
CA PRO A 452 -7.42 3.13 -12.81
C PRO A 452 -6.52 2.33 -13.77
N SER A 453 -7.08 1.74 -14.82
CA SER A 453 -6.30 1.10 -15.90
C SER A 453 -5.67 2.09 -16.87
N ILE A 454 -6.07 3.36 -16.83
CA ILE A 454 -5.56 4.44 -17.69
C ILE A 454 -5.19 5.72 -16.93
N THR A 455 -5.41 5.80 -15.61
CA THR A 455 -5.14 7.00 -14.79
C THR A 455 -4.27 6.74 -13.56
N HIS A 456 -3.47 7.73 -13.17
CA HIS A 456 -2.73 7.76 -11.91
C HIS A 456 -2.68 9.21 -11.39
N LEU A 457 -3.40 9.47 -10.30
CA LEU A 457 -3.41 10.78 -9.64
C LEU A 457 -2.24 10.89 -8.65
N ILE A 458 -1.41 11.91 -8.82
CA ILE A 458 -0.30 12.23 -7.91
C ILE A 458 -0.41 13.67 -7.40
N SER A 459 0.18 13.94 -6.24
CA SER A 459 0.43 15.31 -5.77
C SER A 459 1.92 15.61 -5.94
N VAL A 460 2.27 16.68 -6.66
CA VAL A 460 3.68 17.06 -6.95
C VAL A 460 4.25 18.06 -5.94
N GLY A 461 3.43 18.48 -4.97
CA GLY A 461 3.83 19.40 -3.90
C GLY A 461 2.61 19.92 -3.14
N GLN A 462 2.80 20.99 -2.38
CA GLN A 462 1.71 21.69 -1.70
C GLN A 462 1.78 23.19 -1.97
N SER A 463 0.64 23.87 -1.96
CA SER A 463 0.54 25.33 -1.94
C SER A 463 1.04 25.90 -0.60
N VAL A 464 1.14 27.23 -0.51
CA VAL A 464 1.51 27.93 0.72
C VAL A 464 0.54 27.65 1.88
N GLN A 465 -0.77 27.53 1.63
CA GLN A 465 -1.75 27.08 2.63
C GLN A 465 -1.85 25.54 2.78
N GLY A 466 -0.96 24.78 2.13
CA GLY A 466 -0.84 23.33 2.31
C GLY A 466 -1.78 22.47 1.46
N ARG A 467 -2.47 23.04 0.46
CA ARG A 467 -3.32 22.29 -0.48
C ARG A 467 -2.47 21.45 -1.41
N ASN A 468 -2.88 20.23 -1.72
CA ASN A 468 -2.12 19.33 -2.60
C ASN A 468 -2.18 19.82 -4.06
N LEU A 469 -1.03 19.80 -4.72
CA LEU A 469 -0.89 20.23 -6.10
C LEU A 469 -1.04 19.03 -7.03
N TYR A 470 -2.29 18.74 -7.41
CA TYR A 470 -2.67 17.51 -8.11
C TYR A 470 -2.35 17.51 -9.61
N VAL A 471 -1.76 16.41 -10.05
CA VAL A 471 -1.52 16.06 -11.46
C VAL A 471 -2.17 14.71 -11.74
N MET A 472 -3.06 14.68 -12.74
CA MET A 472 -3.57 13.44 -13.31
C MET A 472 -2.67 12.99 -14.45
N GLU A 473 -1.97 11.87 -14.29
CA GLU A 473 -1.37 11.14 -15.42
C GLU A 473 -2.44 10.27 -16.10
N ILE A 474 -2.49 10.29 -17.42
CA ILE A 474 -3.38 9.48 -18.26
C ILE A 474 -2.55 8.72 -19.32
N SER A 475 -2.44 7.39 -19.19
CA SER A 475 -1.80 6.49 -20.17
C SER A 475 -2.13 5.02 -19.89
N THR A 476 -2.02 4.14 -20.89
CA THR A 476 -2.38 2.70 -20.78
C THR A 476 -1.54 1.81 -19.85
N ASN A 477 -0.49 2.32 -19.22
CA ASN A 477 0.03 1.81 -17.94
C ASN A 477 0.52 3.05 -17.18
N PRO A 478 -0.27 3.67 -16.31
CA PRO A 478 0.10 4.94 -15.71
C PRO A 478 1.06 4.70 -14.52
N GLY A 479 1.89 5.69 -14.18
CA GLY A 479 2.90 5.58 -13.13
C GLY A 479 4.20 4.85 -13.53
N VAL A 480 4.39 4.49 -14.81
CA VAL A 480 5.58 3.76 -15.30
C VAL A 480 6.10 4.35 -16.62
N ASP A 481 7.37 4.77 -16.64
CA ASP A 481 8.12 5.16 -17.87
C ASP A 481 8.07 4.00 -18.89
N GLN A 482 7.63 4.31 -20.12
CA GLN A 482 7.36 3.33 -21.16
C GLN A 482 8.06 3.68 -22.46
N LYS A 483 8.92 2.76 -22.89
CA LYS A 483 9.64 2.85 -24.15
C LYS A 483 8.73 3.12 -25.35
N GLY A 484 8.97 4.24 -26.03
CA GLY A 484 8.27 4.68 -27.22
C GLY A 484 7.12 5.66 -26.99
N LYS A 485 6.73 5.98 -25.74
CA LYS A 485 5.68 6.95 -25.43
C LYS A 485 6.27 8.34 -25.11
N PRO A 486 6.00 9.40 -25.90
CA PRO A 486 6.28 10.78 -25.49
C PRO A 486 5.34 11.23 -24.37
N GLU A 487 5.79 12.26 -23.63
CA GLU A 487 5.03 12.88 -22.54
C GLU A 487 4.57 14.29 -22.94
N VAL A 488 3.34 14.66 -22.58
CA VAL A 488 2.76 16.00 -22.82
C VAL A 488 2.14 16.53 -21.53
N MET A 489 2.39 17.81 -21.25
CA MET A 489 1.94 18.47 -20.03
C MET A 489 0.84 19.51 -20.33
N PHE A 490 -0.19 19.53 -19.49
CA PHE A 490 -1.14 20.63 -19.38
C PHE A 490 -1.16 21.15 -17.95
N LEU A 491 -1.24 22.47 -17.79
CA LEU A 491 -1.43 23.12 -16.49
C LEU A 491 -2.43 24.27 -16.61
N GLY A 492 -3.22 24.50 -15.57
CA GLY A 492 -4.26 25.53 -15.53
C GLY A 492 -4.12 26.42 -14.32
N ASN A 493 -4.78 27.59 -14.38
CA ASN A 493 -5.05 28.42 -13.20
C ASN A 493 -3.74 28.77 -12.44
N LEU A 494 -2.75 29.25 -13.20
CA LEU A 494 -1.45 29.76 -12.72
C LEU A 494 -1.60 31.09 -11.98
N HIS A 495 -2.54 31.93 -12.42
CA HIS A 495 -3.15 32.96 -11.59
C HIS A 495 -4.46 32.39 -11.05
N GLY A 496 -4.71 32.50 -9.75
CA GLY A 496 -5.84 31.83 -9.10
C GLY A 496 -7.20 32.36 -9.56
N ASN A 497 -7.28 33.63 -9.98
CA ASN A 497 -8.49 34.22 -10.55
C ASN A 497 -8.71 33.96 -12.04
N GLU A 498 -7.87 33.17 -12.72
CA GLU A 498 -8.15 32.65 -14.07
C GLU A 498 -8.87 31.30 -13.97
N PHE A 499 -10.19 31.32 -13.87
CA PHE A 499 -11.00 30.13 -13.57
C PHE A 499 -11.10 29.18 -14.77
N ILE A 500 -11.34 29.72 -15.97
CA ILE A 500 -11.61 28.94 -17.19
C ILE A 500 -10.55 27.87 -17.49
N GLY A 501 -9.27 28.14 -17.19
CA GLY A 501 -8.18 27.20 -17.43
C GLY A 501 -8.24 25.93 -16.59
N ARG A 502 -8.82 26.00 -15.38
CA ARG A 502 -9.03 24.86 -14.49
C ARG A 502 -10.17 23.99 -14.98
N GLU A 503 -11.35 24.58 -15.18
CA GLU A 503 -12.55 23.81 -15.51
C GLU A 503 -12.45 23.12 -16.89
N ILE A 504 -11.82 23.78 -17.88
CA ILE A 504 -11.57 23.17 -19.20
C ILE A 504 -10.58 21.99 -19.11
N LEU A 505 -9.62 22.01 -18.18
CA LEU A 505 -8.74 20.87 -17.94
C LEU A 505 -9.41 19.74 -17.16
N LEU A 506 -10.32 20.03 -16.23
CA LEU A 506 -11.16 19.00 -15.58
C LEU A 506 -12.07 18.30 -16.60
N ASN A 507 -12.71 19.08 -17.48
CA ASN A 507 -13.48 18.56 -18.61
C ASN A 507 -12.59 17.73 -19.57
N LEU A 508 -11.33 18.10 -19.79
CA LEU A 508 -10.39 17.31 -20.59
C LEU A 508 -10.05 15.97 -19.93
N VAL A 509 -9.81 15.93 -18.61
CA VAL A 509 -9.60 14.67 -17.86
C VAL A 509 -10.83 13.77 -17.99
N GLU A 510 -12.03 14.29 -17.73
CA GLU A 510 -13.29 13.54 -17.81
C GLU A 510 -13.55 13.00 -19.23
N TYR A 511 -13.37 13.84 -20.25
CA TYR A 511 -13.57 13.47 -21.65
C TYR A 511 -12.57 12.39 -22.11
N LEU A 512 -11.27 12.53 -21.78
CA LEU A 512 -10.26 11.52 -22.11
C LEU A 512 -10.57 10.18 -21.43
N CYS A 513 -10.94 10.20 -20.15
CA CYS A 513 -11.24 9.00 -19.37
C CYS A 513 -12.50 8.28 -19.87
N ARG A 514 -13.60 9.02 -20.10
CA ARG A 514 -14.89 8.45 -20.52
C ARG A 514 -14.94 8.05 -21.99
N SER A 515 -14.20 8.73 -22.86
CA SER A 515 -14.17 8.42 -24.30
C SER A 515 -13.17 7.32 -24.65
N TYR A 516 -12.25 6.96 -23.75
CA TYR A 516 -11.33 5.84 -23.95
C TYR A 516 -12.08 4.51 -24.20
N GLY A 517 -11.65 3.78 -25.23
CA GLY A 517 -12.30 2.56 -25.70
C GLY A 517 -13.59 2.78 -26.51
N SER A 518 -14.07 4.02 -26.64
CA SER A 518 -15.28 4.38 -27.40
C SER A 518 -14.97 5.28 -28.59
N ASP A 519 -14.14 6.31 -28.39
CA ASP A 519 -13.63 7.19 -29.43
C ASP A 519 -12.26 6.69 -29.95
N PRO A 520 -12.09 6.42 -31.26
CA PRO A 520 -10.82 5.91 -31.79
C PRO A 520 -9.63 6.87 -31.71
N LEU A 521 -9.85 8.19 -31.72
CA LEU A 521 -8.81 9.20 -31.58
C LEU A 521 -8.33 9.24 -30.13
N VAL A 522 -9.23 9.38 -29.16
CA VAL A 522 -8.90 9.38 -27.72
C VAL A 522 -8.21 8.07 -27.33
N THR A 523 -8.75 6.94 -27.77
CA THR A 523 -8.17 5.61 -27.51
C THR A 523 -6.75 5.51 -28.06
N ARG A 524 -6.48 6.06 -29.25
CA ARG A 524 -5.12 6.12 -29.82
C ARG A 524 -4.21 6.99 -28.96
N LEU A 525 -4.60 8.23 -28.63
CA LEU A 525 -3.78 9.18 -27.89
C LEU A 525 -3.38 8.65 -26.50
N VAL A 526 -4.34 8.15 -25.71
CA VAL A 526 -4.09 7.54 -24.38
C VAL A 526 -3.24 6.26 -24.48
N SER A 527 -3.30 5.54 -25.61
CA SER A 527 -2.46 4.35 -25.85
C SER A 527 -1.03 4.69 -26.26
N SER A 528 -0.79 5.85 -26.88
CA SER A 528 0.52 6.22 -27.45
C SER A 528 1.28 7.28 -26.65
N THR A 529 0.61 8.08 -25.82
CA THR A 529 1.17 9.22 -25.09
C THR A 529 1.07 8.99 -23.57
N ARG A 530 1.93 9.63 -22.77
CA ARG A 530 1.65 9.91 -21.35
C ARG A 530 1.15 11.36 -21.24
N ILE A 531 -0.11 11.54 -20.87
CA ILE A 531 -0.76 12.86 -20.83
C ILE A 531 -0.87 13.27 -19.37
N HIS A 532 -0.18 14.33 -18.95
CA HIS A 532 -0.22 14.80 -17.56
C HIS A 532 -0.98 16.13 -17.49
N ILE A 533 -1.98 16.22 -16.61
CA ILE A 533 -2.88 17.38 -16.51
C ILE A 533 -2.92 17.88 -15.06
N MET A 534 -2.59 19.16 -14.86
CA MET A 534 -2.56 19.86 -13.57
C MET A 534 -3.61 21.00 -13.55
N PRO A 535 -4.86 20.76 -13.09
CA PRO A 535 -5.94 21.75 -13.29
C PRO A 535 -5.77 23.07 -12.52
N SER A 536 -5.06 23.07 -11.39
CA SER A 536 -4.77 24.28 -10.62
C SER A 536 -3.34 24.28 -10.07
N VAL A 537 -2.56 25.28 -10.50
CA VAL A 537 -1.25 25.60 -9.92
C VAL A 537 -1.39 26.55 -8.71
N ASN A 538 -2.37 27.45 -8.74
CA ASN A 538 -2.65 28.42 -7.67
C ASN A 538 -4.01 28.18 -6.98
N PRO A 539 -4.20 27.05 -6.26
CA PRO A 539 -5.45 26.76 -5.59
C PRO A 539 -5.74 27.77 -4.46
N ASP A 540 -4.71 28.33 -3.83
CA ASP A 540 -4.82 29.36 -2.79
C ASP A 540 -5.46 30.65 -3.31
N GLY A 541 -4.98 31.13 -4.46
CA GLY A 541 -5.56 32.29 -5.14
C GLY A 541 -6.97 32.01 -5.66
N TYR A 542 -7.23 30.79 -6.16
CA TYR A 542 -8.55 30.39 -6.63
C TYR A 542 -9.59 30.39 -5.51
N GLU A 543 -9.31 29.78 -4.36
CA GLU A 543 -10.25 29.76 -3.24
C GLU A 543 -10.53 31.18 -2.71
N LEU A 544 -9.52 32.07 -2.74
CA LEU A 544 -9.70 33.48 -2.39
C LEU A 544 -10.57 34.23 -3.42
N ALA A 545 -10.41 33.96 -4.72
CA ALA A 545 -11.22 34.54 -5.79
C ALA A 545 -12.66 34.03 -5.77
N LEU A 546 -12.87 32.72 -5.63
CA LEU A 546 -14.18 32.07 -5.55
C LEU A 546 -14.95 32.58 -4.33
N LYS A 547 -14.28 32.69 -3.18
CA LYS A 547 -14.88 33.29 -1.98
C LYS A 547 -15.30 34.75 -2.20
N ALA A 548 -14.44 35.56 -2.83
CA ALA A 548 -14.73 36.97 -3.09
C ALA A 548 -15.77 37.21 -4.22
N HIS A 549 -16.09 36.17 -5.00
CA HIS A 549 -17.23 36.18 -5.92
C HIS A 549 -18.55 35.85 -5.20
N ASN A 550 -18.51 34.86 -4.29
CA ASN A 550 -19.70 34.36 -3.59
C ASN A 550 -20.14 35.23 -2.39
N GLU A 551 -19.21 35.94 -1.74
CA GLU A 551 -19.49 36.89 -0.65
C GLU A 551 -19.47 38.35 -1.17
N PRO A 552 -20.28 39.27 -0.59
CA PRO A 552 -20.29 40.69 -0.97
C PRO A 552 -19.05 41.44 -0.41
N VAL A 553 -17.87 41.13 -0.95
CA VAL A 553 -16.58 41.72 -0.57
C VAL A 553 -16.32 43.01 -1.37
N SER A 554 -15.79 44.05 -0.72
CA SER A 554 -15.31 45.23 -1.45
C SER A 554 -13.94 44.98 -2.07
N GLY A 555 -13.85 45.03 -3.40
CA GLY A 555 -12.58 44.95 -4.13
C GLY A 555 -12.68 44.79 -5.64
N ASP A 556 -11.52 44.64 -6.29
CA ASP A 556 -11.39 44.45 -7.73
C ASP A 556 -11.06 42.96 -8.00
N LEU A 557 -11.98 42.24 -8.62
CA LEU A 557 -11.84 40.81 -8.91
C LEU A 557 -10.71 40.50 -9.91
N SER A 558 -10.20 41.48 -10.65
CA SER A 558 -8.99 41.31 -11.46
C SER A 558 -7.70 41.19 -10.64
N ILE A 559 -7.74 41.55 -9.35
CA ILE A 559 -6.60 41.52 -8.42
C ILE A 559 -6.78 40.44 -7.35
N ILE A 560 -7.99 40.27 -6.81
CA ILE A 560 -8.26 39.28 -5.75
C ILE A 560 -8.00 37.87 -6.30
N GLY A 561 -7.11 37.13 -5.65
CA GLY A 561 -6.76 35.75 -6.03
C GLY A 561 -5.81 35.61 -7.23
N HIS A 562 -5.32 36.71 -7.81
CA HIS A 562 -4.32 36.67 -8.90
C HIS A 562 -3.02 35.98 -8.43
N SER A 563 -2.45 36.49 -7.35
CA SER A 563 -1.26 35.95 -6.68
C SER A 563 -1.56 34.71 -5.84
N ASN A 564 -0.54 34.01 -5.34
CA ASN A 564 -0.70 33.02 -4.27
C ASN A 564 -1.00 33.70 -2.91
N SER A 565 -1.14 32.92 -1.83
CA SER A 565 -1.49 33.45 -0.51
C SER A 565 -0.40 34.28 0.18
N HIS A 566 0.86 34.27 -0.33
CA HIS A 566 1.91 35.23 0.04
C HIS A 566 1.88 36.54 -0.78
N SER A 567 0.90 36.73 -1.68
CA SER A 567 0.81 37.85 -2.64
C SER A 567 1.89 37.86 -3.73
N VAL A 568 2.56 36.71 -3.98
CA VAL A 568 3.53 36.53 -5.05
C VAL A 568 2.83 36.12 -6.35
N ASP A 569 3.26 36.70 -7.47
CA ASP A 569 2.84 36.28 -8.81
C ASP A 569 3.63 35.04 -9.23
N LEU A 570 2.99 33.87 -9.27
CA LEU A 570 3.62 32.60 -9.63
C LEU A 570 4.14 32.60 -11.08
N ASN A 571 3.48 33.33 -11.99
CA ASN A 571 3.93 33.51 -13.37
C ASN A 571 5.06 34.56 -13.49
N ALA A 572 5.61 35.04 -12.37
CA ALA A 572 6.75 35.94 -12.32
C ALA A 572 7.70 35.61 -11.13
N ASN A 573 7.77 34.33 -10.75
CA ASN A 573 8.53 33.81 -9.60
C ASN A 573 9.59 32.74 -9.98
N PHE A 574 9.73 32.38 -11.25
CA PHE A 574 10.74 31.41 -11.67
C PHE A 574 12.16 32.02 -11.68
N PRO A 575 13.21 31.29 -11.28
CA PRO A 575 14.55 31.86 -11.10
C PRO A 575 15.26 32.17 -12.43
N GLN A 576 15.98 33.29 -12.48
CA GLN A 576 16.92 33.58 -13.57
C GLN A 576 18.24 32.83 -13.36
N GLN A 577 18.85 32.33 -14.45
CA GLN A 577 20.05 31.47 -14.42
C GLN A 577 21.30 32.05 -13.73
N SER A 578 21.33 33.35 -13.44
CA SER A 578 22.51 34.06 -12.93
C SER A 578 22.23 35.00 -11.74
N GLY A 579 21.03 34.93 -11.14
CA GLY A 579 20.61 35.81 -10.04
C GLY A 579 20.60 35.11 -8.67
N SER A 580 21.37 35.62 -7.70
CA SER A 580 21.32 35.16 -6.31
C SER A 580 20.29 35.95 -5.48
N GLY A 581 19.27 35.29 -4.93
CA GLY A 581 18.55 35.81 -3.75
C GLY A 581 17.02 35.72 -3.72
N ALA A 582 16.35 35.30 -4.81
CA ALA A 582 14.90 35.08 -4.79
C ALA A 582 14.57 33.61 -4.44
N THR A 583 13.73 33.40 -3.42
CA THR A 583 13.13 32.09 -3.13
C THR A 583 11.91 31.87 -4.03
N ALA A 584 11.85 30.71 -4.68
CA ALA A 584 10.61 30.27 -5.33
C ALA A 584 9.58 29.89 -4.27
N GLU A 585 8.32 30.23 -4.54
CA GLU A 585 7.16 29.86 -3.72
C GLU A 585 6.89 28.35 -3.79
N ALA A 586 6.07 27.85 -2.87
CA ALA A 586 5.80 26.42 -2.74
C ALA A 586 5.19 25.83 -4.03
N GLU A 587 4.27 26.56 -4.66
CA GLU A 587 3.65 26.19 -5.94
C GLU A 587 4.69 26.17 -7.08
N THR A 588 5.46 27.25 -7.23
CA THR A 588 6.51 27.38 -8.25
C THR A 588 7.56 26.29 -8.10
N GLN A 589 8.00 25.98 -6.87
CA GLN A 589 8.99 24.96 -6.60
C GLN A 589 8.47 23.54 -6.90
N ALA A 590 7.20 23.27 -6.62
CA ALA A 590 6.55 22.00 -6.97
C ALA A 590 6.51 21.81 -8.51
N VAL A 591 6.08 22.83 -9.25
CA VAL A 591 6.08 22.83 -10.72
C VAL A 591 7.50 22.70 -11.28
N MET A 592 8.48 23.42 -10.73
CA MET A 592 9.89 23.31 -11.15
C MET A 592 10.50 21.93 -10.90
N ASN A 593 10.11 21.23 -9.82
CA ASN A 593 10.56 19.87 -9.55
C ASN A 593 9.92 18.89 -10.53
N TRP A 594 8.58 18.96 -10.66
CA TRP A 594 7.79 18.11 -11.53
C TRP A 594 8.28 18.10 -13.00
N ILE A 595 8.60 19.28 -13.54
CA ILE A 595 9.13 19.47 -14.91
C ILE A 595 10.59 18.97 -15.05
N LYS A 596 11.35 18.83 -13.95
CA LYS A 596 12.69 18.22 -13.96
C LYS A 596 12.67 16.71 -13.80
N ASP A 597 11.65 16.18 -13.13
CA ASP A 597 11.46 14.74 -12.94
C ASP A 597 10.89 14.04 -14.20
N HIS A 598 10.41 14.80 -15.19
CA HIS A 598 9.75 14.30 -16.41
C HIS A 598 10.27 14.99 -17.68
N SER A 599 10.53 14.22 -18.75
CA SER A 599 10.98 14.75 -20.05
C SER A 599 9.80 15.17 -20.95
N PHE A 600 9.07 16.22 -20.56
CA PHE A 600 7.91 16.69 -21.32
C PHE A 600 8.29 17.26 -22.69
N VAL A 601 7.71 16.68 -23.75
CA VAL A 601 8.01 17.03 -25.15
C VAL A 601 7.31 18.33 -25.57
N LEU A 602 6.12 18.57 -25.04
CA LEU A 602 5.36 19.83 -25.19
C LEU A 602 4.59 20.13 -23.91
N SER A 603 4.37 21.42 -23.65
CA SER A 603 3.56 21.92 -22.54
C SER A 603 2.56 23.00 -22.98
N ALA A 604 1.33 22.94 -22.47
CA ALA A 604 0.32 23.99 -22.65
C ALA A 604 -0.26 24.47 -21.31
N SER A 605 -0.11 25.76 -21.04
CA SER A 605 -0.69 26.48 -19.90
C SER A 605 -2.02 27.12 -20.32
N ILE A 606 -3.15 26.65 -19.80
CA ILE A 606 -4.49 27.09 -20.21
C ILE A 606 -4.97 28.23 -19.31
N ARG A 607 -5.39 29.34 -19.93
CA ARG A 607 -5.48 30.66 -19.27
C ARG A 607 -6.72 31.49 -19.64
N GLY A 608 -7.02 32.48 -18.80
CA GLY A 608 -8.04 33.50 -19.00
C GLY A 608 -7.44 34.90 -19.25
N GLY A 609 -8.29 35.91 -19.42
CA GLY A 609 -7.88 37.32 -19.59
C GLY A 609 -7.29 37.69 -20.96
N PHE A 610 -7.01 36.72 -21.84
CA PHE A 610 -6.59 36.95 -23.22
C PHE A 610 -7.06 35.81 -24.15
N ARG A 611 -7.00 36.04 -25.45
CA ARG A 611 -7.43 35.09 -26.49
C ARG A 611 -6.28 34.78 -27.45
N GLY A 612 -5.90 33.50 -27.59
CA GLY A 612 -4.87 33.04 -28.53
C GLY A 612 -3.69 32.27 -27.90
N VAL A 613 -2.66 31.95 -28.70
CA VAL A 613 -1.46 31.20 -28.26
C VAL A 613 -0.25 32.13 -28.15
N VAL A 614 0.49 32.03 -27.05
CA VAL A 614 1.69 32.82 -26.73
C VAL A 614 2.87 31.89 -26.36
N TYR A 615 4.06 32.21 -26.88
CA TYR A 615 5.32 31.49 -26.68
C TYR A 615 6.41 32.43 -26.15
N PRO A 616 7.57 31.95 -25.66
CA PRO A 616 8.58 32.81 -25.03
C PRO A 616 9.18 33.82 -26.03
N SER A 617 9.58 34.99 -25.54
CA SER A 617 9.99 36.14 -26.36
C SER A 617 11.49 36.21 -26.70
N SER A 618 12.30 35.32 -26.13
CA SER A 618 13.77 35.29 -26.27
C SER A 618 14.24 33.88 -26.68
N ILE A 619 13.82 33.45 -27.87
CA ILE A 619 14.05 32.11 -28.40
C ILE A 619 14.90 32.14 -29.68
N ASP A 620 15.60 31.04 -29.96
CA ASP A 620 16.39 30.90 -31.19
C ASP A 620 15.48 30.72 -32.40
N SER A 621 15.91 31.19 -33.57
CA SER A 621 15.06 31.16 -34.79
C SER A 621 14.66 29.74 -35.23
N VAL A 622 15.48 28.73 -34.88
CA VAL A 622 15.19 27.31 -35.14
C VAL A 622 13.96 26.83 -34.35
N ASP A 623 13.80 27.32 -33.12
CA ASP A 623 12.68 26.96 -32.24
C ASP A 623 11.48 27.89 -32.45
N GLU A 624 11.70 29.15 -32.85
CA GLU A 624 10.64 30.10 -33.21
C GLU A 624 9.75 29.60 -34.36
N GLU A 625 10.33 28.93 -35.37
CA GLU A 625 9.58 28.31 -36.47
C GLU A 625 8.64 27.20 -35.97
N LEU A 626 9.06 26.41 -34.99
CA LEU A 626 8.25 25.36 -34.38
C LEU A 626 7.09 25.97 -33.57
N PHE A 627 7.34 26.95 -32.71
CA PHE A 627 6.28 27.59 -31.93
C PHE A 627 5.21 28.24 -32.84
N LYS A 628 5.63 28.86 -33.95
CA LYS A 628 4.72 29.38 -34.98
C LYS A 628 3.89 28.26 -35.65
N SER A 629 4.48 27.10 -35.89
CA SER A 629 3.76 25.92 -36.42
C SER A 629 2.72 25.39 -35.43
N VAL A 630 3.09 25.21 -34.16
CA VAL A 630 2.18 24.70 -33.11
C VAL A 630 1.00 25.66 -32.87
N ALA A 631 1.25 26.97 -32.84
CA ALA A 631 0.21 27.98 -32.72
C ALA A 631 -0.77 27.95 -33.91
N LYS A 632 -0.24 27.89 -35.14
CA LYS A 632 -1.03 27.79 -36.38
C LYS A 632 -1.91 26.53 -36.40
N ASP A 633 -1.38 25.39 -35.98
CA ASP A 633 -2.12 24.12 -35.94
C ASP A 633 -3.21 24.10 -34.85
N TYR A 634 -3.04 24.87 -33.76
CA TYR A 634 -4.10 25.09 -32.78
C TYR A 634 -5.22 25.97 -33.35
N TYR A 635 -4.88 27.10 -33.99
CA TYR A 635 -5.87 27.98 -34.63
C TYR A 635 -6.64 27.29 -35.76
N ALA A 636 -6.02 26.35 -36.49
CA ALA A 636 -6.69 25.58 -37.54
C ALA A 636 -7.78 24.62 -37.02
N GLN A 637 -7.82 24.34 -35.71
CA GLN A 637 -8.79 23.43 -35.08
C GLN A 637 -9.76 24.13 -34.10
N SER A 638 -9.44 25.34 -33.62
CA SER A 638 -10.34 26.17 -32.82
C SER A 638 -11.31 26.95 -33.72
N ARG A 639 -12.54 27.22 -33.25
CA ARG A 639 -13.58 27.90 -34.05
C ARG A 639 -13.54 29.43 -33.97
N ASP A 640 -12.85 29.98 -32.96
CA ASP A 640 -13.03 31.37 -32.53
C ASP A 640 -11.89 32.34 -32.93
N PHE A 641 -10.78 31.84 -33.49
CA PHE A 641 -9.50 32.55 -33.52
C PHE A 641 -8.72 32.48 -34.83
N GLN A 642 -7.92 33.52 -35.09
CA GLN A 642 -6.92 33.56 -36.16
C GLN A 642 -5.59 34.19 -35.72
N GLU A 643 -5.60 35.19 -34.84
CA GLU A 643 -4.41 35.84 -34.25
C GLU A 643 -4.63 36.14 -32.75
N PRO A 644 -3.56 36.34 -31.95
CA PRO A 644 -3.69 36.71 -30.53
C PRO A 644 -4.37 38.08 -30.33
N GLN A 645 -5.38 38.13 -29.47
CA GLN A 645 -6.10 39.34 -29.11
C GLN A 645 -5.92 39.65 -27.61
N ALA A 646 -5.34 40.82 -27.33
CA ALA A 646 -5.34 41.41 -26.00
C ALA A 646 -6.74 41.97 -25.65
N CYS A 647 -7.15 41.81 -24.39
CA CYS A 647 -8.51 42.12 -23.95
C CYS A 647 -8.55 43.28 -22.94
N ASP A 648 -9.48 44.20 -23.11
CA ASP A 648 -9.75 45.28 -22.15
C ASP A 648 -10.55 44.74 -20.95
N VAL A 649 -9.86 44.24 -19.93
CA VAL A 649 -10.48 43.69 -18.71
C VAL A 649 -11.31 44.77 -17.97
N PRO A 650 -12.63 44.57 -17.75
CA PRO A 650 -13.49 45.59 -17.14
C PRO A 650 -13.18 45.86 -15.66
N ARG A 651 -12.49 46.98 -15.37
CA ARG A 651 -12.25 47.45 -13.99
C ARG A 651 -13.54 47.98 -13.35
N THR A 652 -13.97 47.36 -12.26
CA THR A 652 -15.17 47.76 -11.51
C THR A 652 -14.96 49.12 -10.83
N ARG A 653 -15.90 50.06 -11.05
CA ARG A 653 -15.84 51.41 -10.48
C ARG A 653 -16.55 51.47 -9.12
N GLU A 654 -15.79 51.47 -8.03
CA GLU A 654 -15.82 52.57 -7.03
C GLU A 654 -14.69 52.43 -5.99
N LYS A 655 -13.71 53.35 -6.01
CA LYS A 655 -12.59 53.33 -5.04
C LYS A 655 -12.96 54.03 -3.72
N LYS A 656 -13.08 53.26 -2.63
CA LYS A 656 -12.92 53.73 -1.24
C LYS A 656 -12.50 52.59 -0.30
N GLY A 657 -11.28 52.66 0.26
CA GLY A 657 -10.89 51.92 1.47
C GLY A 657 -9.66 51.01 1.36
N ILE A 658 -9.44 50.36 0.21
CA ILE A 658 -8.37 49.37 0.04
C ILE A 658 -7.03 50.07 -0.22
N LYS A 659 -5.96 49.59 0.41
CA LYS A 659 -4.57 49.95 0.07
C LYS A 659 -4.13 49.09 -1.12
N ASP A 660 -3.81 49.73 -2.24
CA ASP A 660 -3.25 49.05 -3.41
C ASP A 660 -1.89 48.43 -3.03
N HIS A 661 -1.81 47.10 -2.98
CA HIS A 661 -0.56 46.33 -2.89
C HIS A 661 -0.35 45.62 -4.24
N PRO A 662 0.64 46.03 -5.06
CA PRO A 662 0.90 45.36 -6.34
C PRO A 662 1.51 43.96 -6.13
N PRO A 663 1.31 43.01 -7.06
CA PRO A 663 1.89 41.67 -6.97
C PRO A 663 3.42 41.71 -6.83
N VAL A 664 3.98 40.83 -6.00
CA VAL A 664 5.43 40.76 -5.79
C VAL A 664 6.08 39.95 -6.91
N VAL A 665 6.58 40.64 -7.93
CA VAL A 665 7.41 40.07 -9.01
C VAL A 665 8.82 39.78 -8.47
N THR A 666 9.32 38.57 -8.69
CA THR A 666 10.57 38.07 -8.08
C THR A 666 11.52 37.35 -9.04
N GLY A 667 11.08 37.05 -10.27
CA GLY A 667 11.83 36.28 -11.25
C GLY A 667 11.36 36.48 -12.70
N ILE A 668 11.33 35.40 -13.47
CA ILE A 668 10.83 35.31 -14.86
C ILE A 668 9.55 34.46 -14.92
N ASP A 669 8.94 34.41 -16.11
CA ASP A 669 7.76 33.61 -16.40
C ASP A 669 8.08 32.14 -16.68
N LEU A 670 7.03 31.31 -16.59
CA LEU A 670 7.09 29.87 -16.80
C LEU A 670 7.61 29.48 -18.20
N LEU A 671 7.23 30.20 -19.26
CA LEU A 671 7.61 29.84 -20.63
C LEU A 671 9.10 30.10 -20.86
N THR A 672 9.56 31.29 -20.47
CA THR A 672 10.98 31.69 -20.53
C THR A 672 11.84 30.79 -19.64
N TRP A 673 11.36 30.45 -18.44
CA TRP A 673 12.09 29.54 -17.55
C TRP A 673 12.20 28.13 -18.13
N ALA A 674 11.10 27.55 -18.62
CA ALA A 674 11.08 26.20 -19.18
C ALA A 674 12.02 26.09 -20.38
N TYR A 675 11.92 27.02 -21.35
CA TYR A 675 12.75 27.02 -22.57
C TYR A 675 14.26 27.08 -22.26
N HIS A 676 14.68 27.86 -21.26
CA HIS A 676 16.11 28.00 -20.93
C HIS A 676 16.63 27.00 -19.88
N SER A 677 15.76 26.37 -19.08
CA SER A 677 16.19 25.63 -17.87
C SER A 677 15.76 24.16 -17.84
N THR A 678 15.05 23.69 -18.87
CA THR A 678 14.48 22.34 -18.97
C THR A 678 14.42 21.89 -20.43
N ASP A 679 14.15 20.61 -20.66
CA ASP A 679 13.90 20.05 -22.01
C ASP A 679 12.51 20.46 -22.58
N THR A 680 11.69 21.20 -21.82
CA THR A 680 10.26 21.40 -22.11
C THR A 680 9.99 22.66 -22.93
N LEU A 681 9.34 22.48 -24.08
CA LEU A 681 8.83 23.58 -24.91
C LEU A 681 7.38 23.91 -24.53
N ALA A 682 7.19 25.07 -23.88
CA ALA A 682 5.92 25.49 -23.31
C ALA A 682 5.25 26.66 -24.05
N VAL A 683 3.92 26.64 -24.13
CA VAL A 683 3.08 27.75 -24.60
C VAL A 683 1.99 28.10 -23.58
N ASN A 684 1.53 29.36 -23.56
CA ASN A 684 0.28 29.75 -22.93
C ASN A 684 -0.84 29.76 -23.99
N ILE A 685 -2.04 29.27 -23.65
CA ILE A 685 -3.23 29.24 -24.49
C ILE A 685 -4.36 29.96 -23.75
N GLY A 686 -4.69 31.17 -24.19
CA GLY A 686 -5.78 31.99 -23.65
C GLY A 686 -7.10 31.69 -24.34
N LEU A 687 -8.13 31.33 -23.57
CA LEU A 687 -9.44 30.92 -24.09
C LEU A 687 -10.49 32.03 -24.07
N SER A 688 -10.41 32.97 -23.12
CA SER A 688 -11.40 34.03 -22.93
C SER A 688 -10.77 35.36 -22.53
N CYS A 689 -11.43 36.46 -22.90
CA CYS A 689 -11.14 37.79 -22.38
C CYS A 689 -11.55 37.97 -20.91
N GLU A 690 -12.45 37.12 -20.41
CA GLU A 690 -12.94 37.17 -19.03
C GLU A 690 -12.11 36.22 -18.16
N LEU A 691 -11.83 36.66 -16.93
CA LEU A 691 -11.10 35.87 -15.92
C LEU A 691 -12.02 34.82 -15.27
N LEU A 692 -13.29 35.21 -15.09
CA LEU A 692 -14.40 34.41 -14.59
C LEU A 692 -15.62 34.69 -15.50
N PRO A 693 -15.78 33.97 -16.63
CA PRO A 693 -16.99 34.05 -17.45
C PRO A 693 -18.20 33.40 -16.75
N PRO A 694 -19.45 33.70 -17.16
CA PRO A 694 -20.64 32.99 -16.69
C PRO A 694 -20.56 31.47 -16.91
N GLU A 695 -21.00 30.68 -15.94
CA GLU A 695 -20.94 29.20 -15.99
C GLU A 695 -21.64 28.61 -17.22
N GLU A 696 -22.75 29.22 -17.65
CA GLU A 696 -23.50 28.83 -18.84
C GLU A 696 -22.66 28.83 -20.14
N LEU A 697 -21.57 29.61 -20.20
CA LEU A 697 -20.65 29.65 -21.34
C LEU A 697 -19.54 28.59 -21.28
N LEU A 698 -19.30 27.92 -20.15
CA LEU A 698 -18.24 26.90 -20.02
C LEU A 698 -18.39 25.77 -21.06
N SER A 699 -19.64 25.41 -21.37
CA SER A 699 -19.95 24.42 -22.40
C SER A 699 -19.59 24.87 -23.83
N GLU A 700 -19.68 26.16 -24.14
CA GLU A 700 -19.29 26.74 -25.42
C GLU A 700 -17.76 26.81 -25.54
N TYR A 701 -17.08 27.29 -24.49
CA TYR A 701 -15.61 27.30 -24.43
C TYR A 701 -15.00 25.90 -24.59
N TRP A 702 -15.65 24.88 -24.02
CA TRP A 702 -15.30 23.48 -24.22
C TRP A 702 -15.48 23.06 -25.69
N GLU A 703 -16.70 23.16 -26.24
CA GLU A 703 -17.05 22.72 -27.60
C GLU A 703 -16.22 23.39 -28.72
N ASN A 704 -15.76 24.62 -28.49
CA ASN A 704 -14.92 25.35 -29.45
C ASN A 704 -13.41 25.02 -29.37
N ASN A 705 -12.95 24.31 -28.32
CA ASN A 705 -11.51 24.09 -28.08
C ASN A 705 -11.08 22.64 -27.82
N TYR A 706 -11.95 21.70 -27.42
CA TYR A 706 -11.52 20.33 -27.11
C TYR A 706 -10.81 19.63 -28.29
N GLY A 707 -11.28 19.85 -29.53
CA GLY A 707 -10.64 19.31 -30.73
C GLY A 707 -9.21 19.83 -30.93
N ALA A 708 -8.96 21.10 -30.60
CA ALA A 708 -7.63 21.71 -30.67
C ALA A 708 -6.69 21.18 -29.57
N LEU A 709 -7.21 20.94 -28.35
CA LEU A 709 -6.48 20.30 -27.25
C LEU A 709 -6.09 18.85 -27.59
N LEU A 710 -7.00 18.06 -28.17
CA LEU A 710 -6.70 16.71 -28.68
C LEU A 710 -5.67 16.74 -29.82
N HIS A 711 -5.72 17.74 -30.70
CA HIS A 711 -4.73 17.92 -31.75
C HIS A 711 -3.35 18.28 -31.18
N PHE A 712 -3.28 19.11 -30.13
CA PHE A 712 -2.03 19.42 -29.41
C PHE A 712 -1.41 18.16 -28.78
N ILE A 713 -2.21 17.29 -28.15
CA ILE A 713 -1.77 15.97 -27.64
C ILE A 713 -1.22 15.08 -28.78
N GLN A 714 -1.67 15.26 -30.02
CA GLN A 714 -1.19 14.49 -31.16
C GLN A 714 0.18 14.98 -31.69
N GLN A 715 0.54 16.26 -31.49
CA GLN A 715 1.75 16.86 -32.07
C GLN A 715 3.05 16.17 -31.66
N VAL A 716 3.14 15.66 -30.42
CA VAL A 716 4.34 14.99 -29.89
C VAL A 716 4.77 13.72 -30.66
N HIS A 717 3.91 13.22 -31.57
CA HIS A 717 4.19 12.06 -32.43
C HIS A 717 4.81 12.40 -33.79
N PHE A 718 4.90 13.68 -34.18
CA PHE A 718 5.41 14.10 -35.50
C PHE A 718 6.84 14.64 -35.49
N PHE A 719 7.48 14.67 -34.32
CA PHE A 719 8.82 15.24 -34.12
C PHE A 719 9.97 14.24 -34.34
N VAL A 720 11.21 14.75 -34.32
CA VAL A 720 12.41 13.90 -34.33
C VAL A 720 12.52 13.18 -33.00
N ARG A 721 12.85 11.89 -33.03
CA ARG A 721 13.12 11.08 -31.83
C ARG A 721 14.31 10.15 -32.03
N GLY A 722 14.77 9.50 -30.98
CA GLY A 722 15.74 8.42 -31.09
C GLY A 722 16.22 7.89 -29.76
N MET A 723 17.29 7.09 -29.80
CA MET A 723 18.02 6.67 -28.61
C MET A 723 19.52 6.98 -28.69
N VAL A 724 20.10 7.38 -27.57
CA VAL A 724 21.55 7.43 -27.36
C VAL A 724 21.95 6.18 -26.57
N THR A 725 22.89 5.39 -27.12
CA THR A 725 23.31 4.10 -26.57
C THR A 725 24.82 4.00 -26.41
N ASP A 726 25.25 3.21 -25.42
CA ASP A 726 26.64 2.81 -25.21
C ASP A 726 27.04 1.80 -26.31
N GLY A 727 28.05 2.17 -27.10
CA GLY A 727 28.44 1.43 -28.31
C GLY A 727 29.04 0.03 -28.08
N HIS A 728 29.33 -0.35 -26.83
CA HIS A 728 29.87 -1.67 -26.48
C HIS A 728 28.81 -2.59 -25.87
N SER A 729 28.04 -2.08 -24.91
CA SER A 729 27.00 -2.82 -24.18
C SER A 729 25.63 -2.78 -24.85
N GLY A 730 25.38 -1.80 -25.74
CA GLY A 730 24.07 -1.56 -26.35
C GLY A 730 23.02 -0.98 -25.39
N LYS A 731 23.38 -0.71 -24.13
CA LYS A 731 22.47 -0.10 -23.14
C LYS A 731 22.23 1.37 -23.47
N GLY A 732 21.02 1.87 -23.21
CA GLY A 732 20.75 3.31 -23.26
C GLY A 732 21.62 4.10 -22.27
N ILE A 733 22.08 5.26 -22.69
CA ILE A 733 22.76 6.24 -21.84
C ILE A 733 21.70 7.24 -21.39
N ALA A 734 21.38 7.26 -20.09
CA ALA A 734 20.53 8.30 -19.50
C ALA A 734 21.33 9.59 -19.31
N ASP A 735 20.65 10.73 -19.33
CA ASP A 735 21.24 12.07 -19.17
C ASP A 735 22.36 12.38 -20.20
N ALA A 736 22.15 11.93 -21.43
CA ALA A 736 22.97 12.29 -22.59
C ALA A 736 22.33 13.50 -23.30
N THR A 737 23.07 14.59 -23.42
CA THR A 737 22.61 15.83 -24.06
C THR A 737 22.54 15.67 -25.57
N VAL A 738 21.43 16.11 -26.17
CA VAL A 738 21.20 16.17 -27.61
C VAL A 738 20.98 17.63 -28.02
N MET A 739 21.89 18.13 -28.85
CA MET A 739 21.95 19.53 -29.31
C MET A 739 21.58 19.62 -30.79
N VAL A 740 21.05 20.78 -31.22
CA VAL A 740 20.76 21.08 -32.63
C VAL A 740 21.59 22.29 -33.07
N GLU A 741 22.23 22.20 -34.24
CA GLU A 741 23.00 23.32 -34.80
C GLU A 741 22.09 24.53 -35.04
N GLY A 742 22.42 25.67 -34.42
CA GLY A 742 21.61 26.90 -34.48
C GLY A 742 20.55 27.05 -33.37
N SER A 743 20.53 26.18 -32.36
CA SER A 743 19.69 26.33 -31.16
C SER A 743 20.50 26.19 -29.87
N SER A 744 20.24 27.07 -28.90
CA SER A 744 20.72 26.96 -27.51
C SER A 744 19.86 26.05 -26.64
N HIS A 745 18.67 25.66 -27.10
CA HIS A 745 17.79 24.72 -26.39
C HIS A 745 18.21 23.28 -26.69
N HIS A 746 18.64 22.58 -25.64
CA HIS A 746 19.13 21.20 -25.67
C HIS A 746 18.14 20.30 -24.93
N VAL A 747 18.07 19.02 -25.33
CA VAL A 747 17.21 18.02 -24.65
C VAL A 747 18.06 16.83 -24.20
N HIS A 748 17.66 16.15 -23.13
CA HIS A 748 18.40 15.06 -22.51
C HIS A 748 17.70 13.72 -22.75
N THR A 749 18.41 12.62 -22.53
CA THR A 749 17.83 11.28 -22.65
C THR A 749 17.24 10.77 -21.33
N SER A 750 16.08 10.12 -21.43
CA SER A 750 15.43 9.45 -20.30
C SER A 750 16.25 8.29 -19.74
N SER A 751 15.77 7.69 -18.64
CA SER A 751 16.35 6.54 -17.93
C SER A 751 16.80 5.37 -18.83
N THR A 752 16.15 5.22 -19.99
CA THR A 752 16.35 4.14 -20.97
C THR A 752 17.11 4.59 -22.23
N GLY A 753 17.61 5.82 -22.25
CA GLY A 753 18.40 6.41 -23.34
C GLY A 753 17.58 7.01 -24.48
N GLN A 754 16.28 7.25 -24.31
CA GLN A 754 15.42 7.82 -25.36
C GLN A 754 15.34 9.35 -25.29
N TYR A 755 15.21 10.01 -26.43
CA TYR A 755 14.94 11.45 -26.50
C TYR A 755 13.91 11.78 -27.60
N TRP A 756 13.29 12.94 -27.46
CA TRP A 756 12.48 13.60 -28.48
C TRP A 756 12.99 15.04 -28.63
N ARG A 757 13.17 15.51 -29.87
CA ARG A 757 13.48 16.91 -30.16
C ARG A 757 12.44 17.46 -31.15
N PRO A 758 11.44 18.21 -30.67
CA PRO A 758 10.55 18.98 -31.51
C PRO A 758 11.34 19.92 -32.43
N LEU A 759 10.99 19.95 -33.70
CA LEU A 759 11.57 20.77 -34.76
C LEU A 759 10.51 21.03 -35.84
N ALA A 760 10.59 22.17 -36.51
CA ALA A 760 9.74 22.47 -37.67
C ALA A 760 10.12 21.61 -38.90
N PRO A 761 9.27 21.55 -39.95
CA PRO A 761 9.63 20.92 -41.22
C PRO A 761 10.84 21.61 -41.89
N GLY A 762 12.00 20.97 -41.86
CA GLY A 762 13.27 21.61 -42.21
C GLY A 762 14.42 20.63 -42.43
N SER A 763 15.66 21.07 -42.29
CA SER A 763 16.85 20.21 -42.37
C SER A 763 17.92 20.72 -41.41
N TYR A 764 18.39 19.83 -40.53
CA TYR A 764 19.13 20.19 -39.32
C TYR A 764 20.31 19.23 -39.08
N HIS A 765 21.31 19.69 -38.33
CA HIS A 765 22.36 18.83 -37.77
C HIS A 765 22.13 18.66 -36.27
N ILE A 766 22.15 17.41 -35.81
CA ILE A 766 21.92 17.02 -34.42
C ILE A 766 23.17 16.34 -33.88
N THR A 767 23.58 16.66 -32.66
CA THR A 767 24.75 16.09 -31.99
C THR A 767 24.38 15.54 -30.62
N ALA A 768 24.75 14.30 -30.34
CA ALA A 768 24.61 13.67 -29.02
C ALA A 768 25.97 13.57 -28.30
N SER A 769 25.96 13.85 -27.00
CA SER A 769 27.14 13.79 -26.11
C SER A 769 26.75 13.22 -24.73
N ALA A 770 27.72 12.68 -24.00
CA ALA A 770 27.53 12.22 -22.62
C ALA A 770 28.85 12.28 -21.83
N PRO A 771 28.84 12.51 -20.51
CA PRO A 771 30.06 12.55 -19.70
C PRO A 771 30.85 11.23 -19.76
N GLY A 772 32.13 11.29 -20.15
CA GLY A 772 32.97 10.12 -20.32
C GLY A 772 32.70 9.32 -21.61
N TYR A 773 32.12 9.95 -22.63
CA TYR A 773 31.99 9.39 -23.98
C TYR A 773 32.36 10.41 -25.06
N THR A 774 32.87 9.91 -26.19
CA THR A 774 33.09 10.72 -27.40
C THR A 774 31.76 11.11 -28.08
N PRO A 775 31.47 12.41 -28.34
CA PRO A 775 30.26 12.88 -29.01
C PRO A 775 30.15 12.47 -30.50
N ILE A 776 28.92 12.43 -31.03
CA ILE A 776 28.63 12.07 -32.44
C ILE A 776 27.53 12.97 -33.02
N SER A 777 27.69 13.38 -34.29
CA SER A 777 26.73 14.22 -35.03
C SER A 777 26.10 13.50 -36.24
N ALA A 778 24.88 13.88 -36.59
CA ALA A 778 24.12 13.37 -37.75
C ALA A 778 23.22 14.45 -38.38
N SER A 779 22.97 14.37 -39.69
CA SER A 779 22.03 15.25 -40.41
C SER A 779 20.63 14.62 -40.50
N VAL A 780 19.57 15.41 -40.31
CA VAL A 780 18.17 14.97 -40.41
C VAL A 780 17.34 15.93 -41.26
N ARG A 781 16.26 15.44 -41.88
CA ARG A 781 15.29 16.25 -42.65
C ARG A 781 13.87 15.96 -42.19
N VAL A 782 13.25 16.93 -41.51
CA VAL A 782 11.91 16.82 -40.93
C VAL A 782 10.84 17.12 -42.00
N LEU A 783 9.70 16.43 -41.96
CA LEU A 783 8.63 16.53 -42.94
C LEU A 783 7.27 16.60 -42.24
N GLU A 784 6.36 17.45 -42.73
CA GLU A 784 4.99 17.68 -42.19
C GLU A 784 4.13 16.42 -41.96
N THR A 785 4.50 15.29 -42.59
CA THR A 785 3.69 14.06 -42.62
C THR A 785 4.45 12.81 -42.16
N ARG A 786 5.67 12.96 -41.60
CA ARG A 786 6.51 11.83 -41.21
C ARG A 786 7.39 12.14 -39.99
N MET A 787 7.22 11.32 -38.96
CA MET A 787 8.16 11.19 -37.83
C MET A 787 9.50 10.63 -38.32
N GLU A 788 10.60 11.32 -37.97
CA GLU A 788 11.97 10.90 -38.30
C GLU A 788 12.68 10.34 -37.05
N GLN A 789 13.50 9.30 -37.22
CA GLN A 789 14.22 8.64 -36.12
C GLN A 789 15.73 8.66 -36.34
N VAL A 790 16.49 9.09 -35.34
CA VAL A 790 17.96 9.25 -35.37
C VAL A 790 18.58 8.63 -34.12
N ASP A 791 19.22 7.47 -34.26
CA ASP A 791 19.81 6.73 -33.14
C ASP A 791 21.34 6.89 -33.07
N PHE A 792 21.87 7.21 -31.88
CA PHE A 792 23.30 7.49 -31.62
C PHE A 792 23.96 6.36 -30.81
N LYS A 793 25.27 6.14 -31.04
CA LYS A 793 26.09 5.09 -30.41
C LYS A 793 27.43 5.65 -29.89
N LEU A 794 27.44 6.17 -28.68
CA LEU A 794 28.62 6.82 -28.10
C LEU A 794 29.63 5.80 -27.55
N THR A 795 30.92 6.12 -27.59
CA THR A 795 32.01 5.23 -27.13
C THR A 795 32.68 5.78 -25.88
N ARG A 796 32.89 4.94 -24.86
CA ARG A 796 33.43 5.35 -23.54
C ARG A 796 34.92 5.72 -23.57
N ASP A 797 35.24 6.69 -22.74
CA ASP A 797 36.59 6.97 -22.26
C ASP A 797 36.95 6.03 -21.08
N ALA A 798 38.24 5.74 -20.87
CA ALA A 798 38.66 4.62 -20.02
C ALA A 798 39.25 5.04 -18.65
N LEU A 799 38.62 4.62 -17.53
CA LEU A 799 39.19 4.12 -16.24
C LEU A 799 38.25 4.29 -15.00
N GLN A 800 38.54 3.53 -13.92
CA GLN A 800 38.01 3.60 -12.53
C GLN A 800 36.69 2.81 -12.20
N PRO A 801 36.21 2.72 -10.92
CA PRO A 801 36.45 1.53 -10.07
C PRO A 801 35.18 0.85 -9.47
N SER A 802 35.33 0.09 -8.38
CA SER A 802 34.35 -0.90 -7.83
C SER A 802 33.09 -0.34 -7.14
N VAL A 803 32.04 -1.17 -7.12
CA VAL A 803 30.63 -0.77 -6.87
C VAL A 803 30.30 -0.44 -5.40
N GLU A 804 30.71 -1.27 -4.43
CA GLU A 804 30.19 -1.22 -3.05
C GLU A 804 30.51 0.09 -2.31
N GLU A 805 31.72 0.64 -2.49
CA GLU A 805 32.10 1.96 -1.94
C GLU A 805 31.25 3.11 -2.52
N GLY A 806 30.75 2.96 -3.75
CA GLY A 806 29.86 3.90 -4.38
C GLY A 806 28.47 3.93 -3.72
N GLU A 807 27.94 2.78 -3.33
CA GLU A 807 26.60 2.69 -2.73
C GLU A 807 26.54 3.28 -1.32
N GLN A 808 27.54 3.02 -0.47
CA GLN A 808 27.62 3.61 0.87
C GLN A 808 27.69 5.14 0.78
N LYS A 809 28.56 5.67 -0.08
CA LYS A 809 28.72 7.12 -0.30
C LYS A 809 27.48 7.78 -0.92
N ASN A 810 26.66 7.01 -1.64
CA ASN A 810 25.37 7.49 -2.15
C ASN A 810 24.25 7.44 -1.09
N PHE A 811 24.34 6.56 -0.09
CA PHE A 811 23.43 6.58 1.07
C PHE A 811 23.77 7.72 2.04
N GLU A 812 25.04 7.99 2.29
CA GLU A 812 25.48 9.12 3.12
C GLU A 812 24.94 10.45 2.58
N LYS A 813 25.09 10.70 1.26
CA LYS A 813 24.47 11.86 0.58
C LYS A 813 22.95 11.93 0.71
N LEU A 814 22.26 10.79 0.76
CA LEU A 814 20.79 10.76 0.93
C LEU A 814 20.41 11.20 2.35
N VAL A 815 21.17 10.78 3.36
CA VAL A 815 21.00 11.24 4.74
C VAL A 815 21.29 12.74 4.84
N GLU A 816 22.39 13.23 4.25
CA GLU A 816 22.70 14.67 4.22
C GLU A 816 21.64 15.51 3.50
N TRP A 817 21.05 15.00 2.41
CA TRP A 817 19.92 15.65 1.74
C TRP A 817 18.67 15.69 2.63
N LEU A 818 18.31 14.59 3.32
CA LEU A 818 17.19 14.58 4.28
C LEU A 818 17.43 15.44 5.53
N LEU A 819 18.69 15.69 5.89
CA LEU A 819 19.07 16.63 6.95
C LEU A 819 18.92 18.11 6.53
N ALA A 820 18.78 18.40 5.23
CA ALA A 820 18.57 19.76 4.74
C ALA A 820 17.19 20.33 5.13
N PRO A 821 17.05 21.66 5.32
CA PRO A 821 15.81 22.26 5.82
C PRO A 821 14.58 21.93 4.95
N GLY A 822 13.62 21.23 5.55
CA GLY A 822 12.32 20.91 4.95
C GLY A 822 12.25 19.63 4.10
N GLU A 823 13.37 19.03 3.68
CA GLU A 823 13.34 17.86 2.79
C GLU A 823 12.75 16.61 3.48
N LEU A 824 13.05 16.41 4.77
CA LEU A 824 12.40 15.36 5.56
C LEU A 824 10.88 15.59 5.72
N ASP A 825 10.43 16.84 5.88
CA ASP A 825 9.00 17.15 5.99
C ASP A 825 8.27 16.93 4.65
N ARG A 826 8.89 17.30 3.51
CA ARG A 826 8.39 16.95 2.18
C ARG A 826 8.27 15.44 1.99
N LEU A 827 9.29 14.66 2.38
CA LEU A 827 9.21 13.20 2.36
C LEU A 827 8.02 12.72 3.20
N VAL A 828 7.95 13.09 4.48
CA VAL A 828 6.91 12.63 5.42
C VAL A 828 5.49 13.07 4.99
N ARG A 829 5.34 14.19 4.29
CA ARG A 829 4.07 14.63 3.67
C ARG A 829 3.64 13.80 2.47
N SER A 830 4.59 13.39 1.62
CA SER A 830 4.34 12.59 0.42
C SER A 830 4.08 11.10 0.70
N LEU A 831 4.41 10.61 1.90
CA LEU A 831 4.02 9.26 2.32
C LEU A 831 2.50 9.21 2.56
N LEU A 832 1.80 8.38 1.78
CA LEU A 832 0.40 8.08 2.04
C LEU A 832 0.23 7.48 3.45
N PRO A 833 -0.74 7.96 4.26
CA PRO A 833 -1.10 7.31 5.50
C PRO A 833 -1.70 5.93 5.21
N ALA A 834 -1.52 4.99 6.14
CA ALA A 834 -2.19 3.69 6.09
C ALA A 834 -3.67 3.78 6.50
N GLN A 835 -4.08 4.92 7.07
CA GLN A 835 -5.44 5.27 7.49
C GLN A 835 -6.02 4.36 8.58
N THR A 836 -5.16 3.76 9.41
CA THR A 836 -5.59 2.73 10.38
C THR A 836 -6.02 3.29 11.74
N TYR A 837 -6.59 4.50 11.72
CA TYR A 837 -6.92 5.35 12.88
C TYR A 837 -8.13 4.86 13.68
N ARG A 838 -7.95 3.72 14.34
CA ARG A 838 -8.91 3.18 15.30
C ARG A 838 -8.20 2.61 16.51
N TYR A 839 -8.87 2.60 17.65
CA TYR A 839 -8.35 1.89 18.81
C TYR A 839 -8.51 0.38 18.66
N ARG A 840 -7.50 -0.37 19.10
CA ARG A 840 -7.45 -1.84 19.02
C ARG A 840 -7.34 -2.44 20.41
N ASN A 841 -8.17 -3.44 20.70
CA ASN A 841 -7.94 -4.31 21.86
C ASN A 841 -6.72 -5.24 21.63
N TYR A 842 -6.28 -5.93 22.67
CA TYR A 842 -5.11 -6.82 22.62
C TYR A 842 -5.18 -7.87 21.50
N ARG A 843 -6.36 -8.45 21.21
CA ARG A 843 -6.53 -9.41 20.11
C ARG A 843 -6.33 -8.72 18.77
N GLU A 844 -7.06 -7.65 18.52
CA GLU A 844 -6.99 -6.91 17.24
C GLU A 844 -5.58 -6.38 16.95
N ARG A 845 -4.88 -5.90 17.99
CA ARG A 845 -3.48 -5.46 17.90
C ARG A 845 -2.52 -6.62 17.61
N SER A 846 -2.75 -7.80 18.21
CA SER A 846 -1.99 -9.01 17.90
C SER A 846 -2.25 -9.51 16.47
N GLU A 847 -3.50 -9.46 16.01
CA GLU A 847 -3.91 -9.83 14.65
C GLU A 847 -3.36 -8.84 13.61
N PHE A 848 -3.36 -7.54 13.90
CA PHE A 848 -2.82 -6.49 13.04
C PHE A 848 -1.29 -6.65 12.85
N LEU A 849 -0.53 -6.86 13.92
CA LEU A 849 0.91 -7.12 13.85
C LEU A 849 1.24 -8.39 13.06
N ARG A 850 0.45 -9.46 13.23
CA ARG A 850 0.55 -10.69 12.44
C ARG A 850 0.21 -10.46 10.97
N GLY A 851 -0.86 -9.72 10.68
CA GLY A 851 -1.26 -9.36 9.32
C GLY A 851 -0.19 -8.54 8.60
N LEU A 852 0.41 -7.56 9.27
CA LEU A 852 1.54 -6.80 8.74
C LEU A 852 2.75 -7.71 8.45
N THR A 853 3.01 -8.69 9.34
CA THR A 853 4.08 -9.68 9.12
C THR A 853 3.79 -10.63 7.95
N LEU A 854 2.53 -11.04 7.77
CA LEU A 854 2.11 -11.91 6.65
C LEU A 854 2.10 -11.17 5.31
N ASN A 855 1.82 -9.87 5.31
CA ASN A 855 1.84 -9.03 4.11
C ASN A 855 3.26 -8.61 3.69
N PHE A 856 4.18 -8.48 4.64
CA PHE A 856 5.56 -8.00 4.40
C PHE A 856 6.66 -8.94 4.96
N PRO A 857 6.60 -10.27 4.71
CA PRO A 857 7.43 -11.27 5.41
C PRO A 857 8.93 -11.20 5.08
N HIS A 858 9.31 -10.50 4.01
CA HIS A 858 10.71 -10.31 3.63
C HIS A 858 11.43 -9.21 4.43
N ILE A 859 10.67 -8.25 4.98
CA ILE A 859 11.21 -7.09 5.70
C ILE A 859 10.75 -7.00 7.16
N THR A 860 9.80 -7.84 7.60
CA THR A 860 9.29 -7.83 8.97
C THR A 860 9.43 -9.17 9.69
N ARG A 861 9.66 -9.13 11.01
CA ARG A 861 9.61 -10.31 11.89
C ARG A 861 8.97 -9.97 13.23
N LEU A 862 8.04 -10.80 13.68
CA LEU A 862 7.31 -10.61 14.93
C LEU A 862 7.87 -11.51 16.04
N TYR A 863 8.26 -10.90 17.16
CA TYR A 863 8.80 -11.56 18.35
C TYR A 863 7.81 -11.50 19.52
N SER A 864 7.82 -12.55 20.34
CA SER A 864 7.25 -12.57 21.68
C SER A 864 8.37 -12.32 22.69
N LEU A 865 8.42 -11.13 23.30
CA LEU A 865 9.42 -10.81 24.33
C LEU A 865 9.15 -11.55 25.65
N GLY A 866 7.89 -11.89 25.89
CA GLY A 866 7.41 -12.53 27.11
C GLY A 866 5.89 -12.49 27.19
N GLN A 867 5.37 -12.76 28.39
CA GLN A 867 3.96 -12.63 28.72
C GLN A 867 3.80 -11.66 29.87
N SER A 868 2.67 -10.94 29.90
CA SER A 868 2.24 -10.13 31.03
C SER A 868 1.68 -10.99 32.16
N THR A 869 1.30 -10.33 33.25
CA THR A 869 0.71 -10.90 34.45
C THR A 869 -0.58 -11.69 34.15
N GLU A 870 -1.45 -11.19 33.27
CA GLU A 870 -2.64 -11.87 32.77
C GLU A 870 -2.38 -12.67 31.47
N ILE A 871 -1.14 -13.09 31.24
CA ILE A 871 -0.73 -14.04 30.18
C ILE A 871 -0.95 -13.50 28.75
N ARG A 872 -0.96 -12.17 28.56
CA ARG A 872 -0.97 -11.53 27.23
C ARG A 872 0.45 -11.43 26.70
N THR A 873 0.68 -11.78 25.43
CA THR A 873 2.02 -11.72 24.82
C THR A 873 2.47 -10.28 24.60
N ILE A 874 3.70 -9.98 25.00
CA ILE A 874 4.34 -8.68 24.74
C ILE A 874 5.04 -8.78 23.38
N TRP A 875 4.36 -8.26 22.36
CA TRP A 875 4.79 -8.32 20.96
C TRP A 875 5.77 -7.21 20.61
N ALA A 876 6.86 -7.56 19.91
CA ALA A 876 7.75 -6.60 19.26
C ALA A 876 7.94 -6.96 17.78
N LEU A 877 7.77 -5.97 16.89
CA LEU A 877 7.90 -6.12 15.44
C LEU A 877 9.22 -5.51 14.97
N GLU A 878 10.12 -6.34 14.45
CA GLU A 878 11.32 -5.89 13.75
C GLU A 878 11.00 -5.59 12.29
N ILE A 879 11.54 -4.48 11.77
CA ILE A 879 11.48 -4.06 10.37
C ILE A 879 12.93 -3.76 9.92
N ALA A 880 13.41 -4.47 8.90
CA ALA A 880 14.75 -4.30 8.30
C ALA A 880 14.82 -4.95 6.91
N GLY A 881 15.60 -4.39 5.99
CA GLY A 881 15.77 -4.95 4.63
C GLY A 881 16.48 -6.31 4.58
N ASN A 882 17.12 -6.76 5.66
CA ASN A 882 17.66 -8.11 5.80
C ASN A 882 17.39 -8.67 7.20
N LEU A 883 16.55 -9.70 7.30
CA LEU A 883 16.17 -10.34 8.56
C LEU A 883 17.10 -11.49 8.99
N GLU A 884 17.99 -11.98 8.12
CA GLU A 884 18.85 -13.14 8.42
C GLU A 884 20.18 -12.76 9.06
N ARG A 885 20.81 -11.68 8.57
CA ARG A 885 22.13 -11.23 9.03
C ARG A 885 22.15 -9.71 9.17
N PRO A 886 22.49 -9.17 10.35
CA PRO A 886 22.78 -7.75 10.49
C PRO A 886 23.93 -7.34 9.56
N GLN A 887 23.78 -6.24 8.84
CA GLN A 887 24.87 -5.68 8.04
C GLN A 887 25.93 -5.06 8.96
N ALA A 888 27.19 -5.10 8.54
CA ALA A 888 28.26 -4.43 9.27
C ALA A 888 28.00 -2.91 9.27
N GLY A 889 27.78 -2.33 10.44
CA GLY A 889 27.38 -0.92 10.56
C GLY A 889 25.87 -0.67 10.42
N GLU A 890 24.99 -1.65 10.55
CA GLU A 890 23.54 -1.41 10.64
C GLU A 890 23.16 -0.82 12.02
N PRO A 891 22.69 0.44 12.14
CA PRO A 891 22.14 0.96 13.39
C PRO A 891 20.84 0.24 13.78
N LYS A 892 20.65 0.08 15.10
CA LYS A 892 19.40 -0.45 15.67
C LYS A 892 18.69 0.66 16.46
N ILE A 893 17.43 0.91 16.14
CA ILE A 893 16.57 1.87 16.85
C ILE A 893 15.32 1.13 17.36
N ARG A 894 14.78 1.55 18.49
CA ARG A 894 13.47 1.06 18.96
C ARG A 894 12.51 2.19 19.29
N PHE A 895 11.23 1.94 19.02
CA PHE A 895 10.12 2.78 19.40
C PHE A 895 9.20 1.98 20.32
N VAL A 896 8.92 2.53 21.51
CA VAL A 896 8.16 1.88 22.58
C VAL A 896 6.94 2.73 22.89
N ALA A 897 5.81 2.12 23.27
CA ALA A 897 4.65 2.85 23.78
C ALA A 897 3.88 2.03 24.81
N GLY A 898 3.00 2.70 25.57
CA GLY A 898 2.09 2.06 26.51
C GLY A 898 2.83 1.29 27.60
N VAL A 899 3.78 1.96 28.26
CA VAL A 899 4.33 1.55 29.57
C VAL A 899 3.22 1.72 30.61
N HIS A 900 2.50 2.84 30.56
CA HIS A 900 1.21 2.98 31.21
C HIS A 900 0.11 2.48 30.27
N GLY A 901 -0.72 1.54 30.71
CA GLY A 901 -1.72 0.93 29.84
C GLY A 901 -2.81 1.92 29.38
N ASN A 902 -3.07 2.96 30.17
CA ASN A 902 -4.03 4.02 29.86
C ASN A 902 -3.53 5.07 28.87
N ALA A 903 -2.23 5.12 28.54
CA ALA A 903 -1.66 5.98 27.50
C ALA A 903 -1.98 5.44 26.09
N ALA A 904 -3.27 5.47 25.73
CA ALA A 904 -3.82 4.65 24.65
C ALA A 904 -3.40 5.08 23.23
N ALA A 905 -2.98 6.33 23.02
CA ALA A 905 -2.68 6.88 21.69
C ALA A 905 -1.33 6.40 21.12
N GLY A 906 -0.26 6.38 21.93
CA GLY A 906 1.08 5.94 21.52
C GLY A 906 1.10 4.57 20.83
N PRO A 907 0.40 3.54 21.37
CA PRO A 907 0.23 2.25 20.71
C PRO A 907 -0.27 2.31 19.27
N GLU A 908 -1.32 3.07 18.98
CA GLU A 908 -1.91 3.12 17.64
C GLU A 908 -1.02 3.94 16.67
N LEU A 909 -0.36 5.00 17.15
CA LEU A 909 0.60 5.78 16.36
C LEU A 909 1.82 4.94 15.92
N LEU A 910 2.30 4.04 16.77
CA LEU A 910 3.38 3.12 16.40
C LEU A 910 2.93 2.03 15.42
N LEU A 911 1.66 1.62 15.44
CA LEU A 911 1.09 0.73 14.43
C LEU A 911 0.93 1.43 13.06
N GLU A 912 0.50 2.69 13.05
CA GLU A 912 0.43 3.51 11.83
C GLU A 912 1.84 3.75 11.25
N PHE A 913 2.83 4.09 12.08
CA PHE A 913 4.24 4.25 11.66
C PHE A 913 4.81 2.96 11.03
N ALA A 914 4.62 1.81 11.68
CA ALA A 914 5.02 0.52 11.12
C ALA A 914 4.35 0.23 9.76
N SER A 915 3.07 0.60 9.61
CA SER A 915 2.32 0.40 8.37
C SER A 915 2.79 1.31 7.25
N VAL A 916 3.04 2.59 7.55
CA VAL A 916 3.58 3.57 6.59
C VAL A 916 4.97 3.17 6.10
N LEU A 917 5.84 2.67 7.00
CA LEU A 917 7.15 2.12 6.62
C LEU A 917 7.00 0.92 5.65
N CYS A 918 6.16 -0.06 5.99
CA CYS A 918 5.98 -1.26 5.17
C CYS A 918 5.31 -0.97 3.81
N LEU A 919 4.24 -0.17 3.78
CA LEU A 919 3.48 0.17 2.56
C LEU A 919 4.31 0.96 1.54
N ASN A 920 5.31 1.72 2.00
CA ASN A 920 6.19 2.52 1.15
C ASN A 920 7.50 1.81 0.79
N TYR A 921 7.84 0.68 1.41
CA TYR A 921 8.99 -0.15 0.99
C TYR A 921 8.76 -0.70 -0.43
N GLY A 922 9.77 -0.59 -1.29
CA GLY A 922 9.69 -0.94 -2.72
C GLY A 922 8.89 0.05 -3.59
N ARG A 923 8.15 1.00 -3.00
CA ARG A 923 7.41 2.05 -3.71
C ARG A 923 8.13 3.40 -3.66
N ASN A 924 8.55 3.81 -2.47
CA ASN A 924 9.33 5.02 -2.24
C ASN A 924 10.82 4.64 -2.13
N PRO A 925 11.71 5.14 -3.01
CA PRO A 925 13.12 4.74 -3.04
C PRO A 925 13.93 5.27 -1.84
N VAL A 926 13.42 6.28 -1.13
CA VAL A 926 14.06 6.82 0.08
C VAL A 926 13.72 5.94 1.29
N ILE A 927 12.44 5.61 1.49
CA ILE A 927 12.00 4.71 2.56
C ILE A 927 12.62 3.31 2.43
N THR A 928 12.68 2.80 1.19
CA THR A 928 13.35 1.52 0.90
C THR A 928 14.80 1.54 1.40
N LYS A 929 15.59 2.54 0.98
CA LYS A 929 17.00 2.70 1.41
C LYS A 929 17.18 2.91 2.92
N LEU A 930 16.26 3.61 3.59
CA LEU A 930 16.29 3.78 5.04
C LEU A 930 16.07 2.43 5.76
N ILE A 931 15.15 1.59 5.28
CA ILE A 931 14.88 0.25 5.82
C ILE A 931 16.00 -0.74 5.46
N ASP A 932 16.61 -0.63 4.28
CA ASP A 932 17.77 -1.44 3.87
C ASP A 932 19.03 -1.22 4.72
N ARG A 933 19.10 -0.06 5.38
CA ARG A 933 20.23 0.38 6.22
C ARG A 933 19.89 0.53 7.70
N SER A 934 18.73 0.06 8.16
CA SER A 934 18.28 0.20 9.56
C SER A 934 17.63 -1.07 10.10
N ARG A 935 17.81 -1.30 11.42
CA ARG A 935 16.99 -2.23 12.20
C ARG A 935 16.03 -1.46 13.09
N ILE A 936 14.76 -1.45 12.73
CA ILE A 936 13.71 -0.72 13.46
C ILE A 936 12.92 -1.73 14.28
N LEU A 937 12.84 -1.56 15.60
CA LEU A 937 12.00 -2.39 16.47
C LEU A 937 10.81 -1.59 17.02
N ILE A 938 9.60 -2.04 16.74
CA ILE A 938 8.36 -1.43 17.20
C ILE A 938 7.76 -2.28 18.33
N LEU A 939 7.68 -1.71 19.53
CA LEU A 939 7.10 -2.33 20.74
C LEU A 939 5.85 -1.52 21.16
N PRO A 940 4.68 -1.78 20.55
CA PRO A 940 3.56 -0.84 20.62
C PRO A 940 2.80 -0.85 21.96
N CYS A 941 3.04 -1.80 22.86
CA CYS A 941 2.40 -1.80 24.19
C CYS A 941 3.18 -2.71 25.14
N VAL A 942 3.81 -2.15 26.17
CA VAL A 942 4.52 -2.89 27.22
C VAL A 942 3.54 -3.43 28.27
N ASN A 943 2.48 -2.67 28.59
CA ASN A 943 1.44 -3.02 29.56
C ASN A 943 0.10 -3.36 28.86
N PRO A 944 -0.02 -4.55 28.22
CA PRO A 944 -1.27 -4.95 27.59
C PRO A 944 -2.40 -5.18 28.59
N ASP A 945 -2.10 -5.37 29.88
CA ASP A 945 -3.10 -5.68 30.91
C ASP A 945 -3.81 -4.43 31.44
N GLY A 946 -3.06 -3.36 31.70
CA GLY A 946 -3.61 -2.04 31.95
C GLY A 946 -4.36 -1.51 30.74
N ARG A 947 -3.88 -1.79 29.52
CA ARG A 947 -4.49 -1.31 28.27
C ARG A 947 -5.92 -1.82 28.03
N GLU A 948 -6.24 -3.03 28.48
CA GLU A 948 -7.60 -3.59 28.42
C GLU A 948 -8.52 -3.09 29.56
N LYS A 949 -7.96 -2.50 30.63
CA LYS A 949 -8.70 -1.91 31.76
C LYS A 949 -8.95 -0.40 31.59
N ALA A 950 -8.18 0.26 30.71
CA ALA A 950 -8.25 1.69 30.46
C ALA A 950 -9.59 2.15 29.85
N GLN A 951 -10.08 3.30 30.32
CA GLN A 951 -11.40 3.83 29.95
C GLN A 951 -11.35 4.80 28.76
N LYS A 952 -11.99 4.43 27.64
CA LYS A 952 -12.00 5.20 26.39
C LYS A 952 -12.61 6.60 26.59
N GLY A 953 -11.87 7.63 26.18
CA GLY A 953 -12.32 9.03 26.22
C GLY A 953 -12.17 9.74 27.58
N VAL A 954 -11.67 9.07 28.62
CA VAL A 954 -11.53 9.66 29.97
C VAL A 954 -10.10 10.13 30.20
N CYS A 955 -9.80 11.37 29.80
CA CYS A 955 -8.44 11.91 29.74
C CYS A 955 -7.62 11.85 31.04
N SER A 956 -8.27 11.89 32.20
CA SER A 956 -7.64 11.93 33.53
C SER A 956 -7.83 10.64 34.35
N SER A 957 -8.27 9.54 33.72
CA SER A 957 -8.48 8.28 34.44
C SER A 957 -7.16 7.55 34.74
N SER A 958 -6.98 7.14 35.99
CA SER A 958 -5.88 6.25 36.41
C SER A 958 -6.19 4.77 36.19
N GLU A 959 -7.42 4.41 35.79
CA GLU A 959 -7.77 3.03 35.46
C GLU A 959 -6.94 2.55 34.26
N GLY A 960 -6.23 1.44 34.44
CA GLY A 960 -5.31 0.88 33.45
C GLY A 960 -3.91 1.50 33.41
N TYR A 961 -3.56 2.43 34.30
CA TYR A 961 -2.21 2.99 34.39
C TYR A 961 -1.16 1.92 34.76
N THR A 962 -1.38 1.22 35.88
CA THR A 962 -0.52 0.15 36.40
C THR A 962 -0.71 -1.19 35.65
N ASN A 963 0.18 -2.16 35.90
CA ASN A 963 -0.02 -3.55 35.45
C ASN A 963 -1.10 -4.27 36.29
N ALA A 964 -1.40 -5.55 36.00
CA ALA A 964 -2.47 -6.27 36.69
C ALA A 964 -2.23 -6.52 38.20
N HIS A 965 -1.00 -6.42 38.70
CA HIS A 965 -0.70 -6.45 40.14
C HIS A 965 -0.83 -5.07 40.83
N GLY A 966 -1.13 -4.00 40.09
CA GLY A 966 -1.16 -2.64 40.62
C GLY A 966 0.22 -1.99 40.75
N THR A 967 1.24 -2.53 40.06
CA THR A 967 2.59 -1.94 40.01
C THR A 967 2.70 -0.97 38.83
N ASP A 968 3.30 0.20 39.05
CA ASP A 968 3.72 1.08 37.96
C ASP A 968 5.00 0.54 37.34
N LEU A 969 4.97 0.21 36.05
CA LEU A 969 6.09 -0.44 35.36
C LEU A 969 7.29 0.49 35.19
N ASP A 970 7.09 1.81 35.11
CA ASP A 970 8.21 2.77 35.07
C ASP A 970 8.82 3.02 36.47
N THR A 971 8.49 2.18 37.46
CA THR A 971 9.10 2.17 38.80
C THR A 971 9.72 0.82 39.19
N ASP A 972 9.76 -0.17 38.30
CA ASP A 972 10.09 -1.58 38.62
C ASP A 972 11.44 -2.08 38.05
N PHE A 973 12.17 -1.27 37.25
CA PHE A 973 13.44 -1.63 36.61
C PHE A 973 14.63 -1.64 37.57
N PHE A 974 14.64 -2.59 38.51
CA PHE A 974 15.73 -2.82 39.48
C PHE A 974 16.51 -4.10 39.21
N TYR A 975 17.84 -4.01 39.14
CA TYR A 975 18.69 -5.17 38.87
C TYR A 975 18.65 -6.21 40.00
N GLY A 976 18.51 -7.49 39.63
CA GLY A 976 18.59 -8.62 40.56
C GLY A 976 17.41 -8.80 41.52
N ASN A 977 16.34 -8.00 41.40
CA ASN A 977 15.15 -8.14 42.24
C ASN A 977 14.29 -9.33 41.78
N ALA A 978 14.06 -10.31 42.66
CA ALA A 978 13.18 -11.46 42.38
C ALA A 978 11.68 -11.07 42.26
N SER A 979 11.32 -9.85 42.69
CA SER A 979 9.95 -9.33 42.73
C SER A 979 9.53 -8.56 41.46
N THR A 980 10.48 -8.30 40.55
CA THR A 980 10.25 -7.54 39.31
C THR A 980 9.17 -8.19 38.44
N GLN A 981 8.25 -7.38 37.94
CA GLN A 981 7.06 -7.78 37.20
C GLN A 981 7.41 -8.49 35.88
N PRO A 982 6.53 -9.38 35.36
CA PRO A 982 6.83 -10.15 34.16
C PRO A 982 6.93 -9.25 32.91
N GLU A 983 6.20 -8.14 32.86
CA GLU A 983 6.30 -7.14 31.78
C GLU A 983 7.68 -6.47 31.77
N THR A 984 8.09 -5.91 32.92
CA THR A 984 9.41 -5.31 33.13
C THR A 984 10.53 -6.28 32.75
N ARG A 985 10.43 -7.54 33.19
CA ARG A 985 11.43 -8.57 32.95
C ARG A 985 11.61 -8.90 31.46
N ALA A 986 10.53 -8.90 30.69
CA ALA A 986 10.58 -9.07 29.24
C ALA A 986 11.32 -7.91 28.55
N VAL A 987 11.06 -6.68 28.97
CA VAL A 987 11.74 -5.48 28.44
C VAL A 987 13.19 -5.39 28.89
N MET A 988 13.50 -5.73 30.15
CA MET A 988 14.89 -5.87 30.62
C MET A 988 15.66 -6.90 29.79
N GLY A 989 15.04 -8.04 29.44
CA GLY A 989 15.64 -9.05 28.56
C GLY A 989 15.98 -8.49 27.17
N LEU A 990 15.08 -7.68 26.59
CA LEU A 990 15.33 -6.95 25.33
C LEU A 990 16.47 -5.93 25.46
N ILE A 991 16.57 -5.23 26.59
CA ILE A 991 17.64 -4.26 26.88
C ILE A 991 18.99 -4.99 27.00
N TYR A 992 19.06 -6.12 27.71
CA TYR A 992 20.28 -6.92 27.85
C TYR A 992 20.75 -7.56 26.53
N GLY A 993 19.82 -8.02 25.68
CA GLY A 993 20.17 -8.61 24.38
C GLY A 993 20.42 -7.60 23.27
N GLY A 994 20.23 -6.30 23.53
CA GLY A 994 20.00 -5.29 22.51
C GLY A 994 21.04 -4.18 22.45
N GLY A 995 21.99 -4.30 21.52
CA GLY A 995 22.84 -3.18 21.08
C GLY A 995 22.04 -2.12 20.30
N PHE A 996 21.15 -1.40 20.98
CA PHE A 996 20.34 -0.31 20.43
C PHE A 996 21.10 1.01 20.50
N SER A 997 21.18 1.71 19.37
CA SER A 997 21.80 3.03 19.28
C SER A 997 20.93 4.15 19.86
N LEU A 998 19.60 3.97 19.85
CA LEU A 998 18.62 4.97 20.25
C LEU A 998 17.27 4.30 20.62
N SER A 999 16.57 4.87 21.59
CA SER A 999 15.22 4.49 21.97
C SER A 999 14.30 5.72 22.16
N VAL A 1000 13.04 5.59 21.77
CA VAL A 1000 12.00 6.62 21.92
C VAL A 1000 10.73 5.99 22.48
N VAL A 1001 10.26 6.52 23.62
CA VAL A 1001 9.03 6.06 24.29
C VAL A 1001 7.91 7.07 24.05
N LEU A 1002 6.72 6.62 23.64
CA LEU A 1002 5.52 7.46 23.48
C LEU A 1002 4.53 7.23 24.62
N GLU A 1003 4.22 8.29 25.38
CA GLU A 1003 3.35 8.27 26.56
C GLU A 1003 2.30 9.40 26.54
N GLY A 1004 1.30 9.31 27.42
CA GLY A 1004 0.16 10.24 27.48
C GLY A 1004 0.16 11.13 28.74
N GLY A 1005 -0.80 12.06 28.80
CA GLY A 1005 -1.07 12.88 29.99
C GLY A 1005 -0.31 14.20 30.05
N SER A 1006 0.55 14.49 29.07
CA SER A 1006 1.32 15.74 29.00
C SER A 1006 1.76 16.06 27.56
N LEU A 1007 2.39 17.23 27.35
CA LEU A 1007 2.94 17.65 26.06
C LEU A 1007 4.36 18.21 26.20
N LEU A 1008 5.34 17.31 26.33
CA LEU A 1008 6.77 17.59 26.44
C LEU A 1008 7.61 16.35 26.08
N ALA A 1009 8.91 16.52 25.84
CA ALA A 1009 9.86 15.40 25.81
C ALA A 1009 10.78 15.42 27.04
N THR A 1010 10.97 14.27 27.68
CA THR A 1010 11.85 14.12 28.85
C THR A 1010 13.10 13.30 28.56
N TYR A 1011 14.23 13.72 29.16
CA TYR A 1011 15.52 13.03 29.08
C TYR A 1011 15.97 12.50 30.45
N PRO A 1012 16.87 11.50 30.51
CA PRO A 1012 17.40 10.96 31.77
C PRO A 1012 18.13 12.01 32.62
N TYR A 1013 18.13 11.92 33.95
CA TYR A 1013 17.53 10.84 34.76
C TYR A 1013 16.15 11.21 35.35
N ASP A 1014 15.36 10.19 35.69
CA ASP A 1014 14.16 10.28 36.54
C ASP A 1014 14.52 10.26 38.03
N ARG A 1015 15.59 9.54 38.41
CA ARG A 1015 16.05 9.50 39.80
C ARG A 1015 16.56 10.87 40.29
N PRO A 1016 16.10 11.33 41.47
CA PRO A 1016 16.45 12.65 41.98
C PRO A 1016 17.93 12.77 42.35
N ASN A 1017 18.46 14.00 42.27
CA ASN A 1017 19.83 14.38 42.65
C ASN A 1017 20.97 13.75 41.82
N GLN A 1018 20.68 13.12 40.68
CA GLN A 1018 21.69 12.60 39.75
C GLN A 1018 21.55 13.26 38.36
N HIS A 1019 22.68 13.50 37.71
CA HIS A 1019 22.77 14.03 36.34
C HIS A 1019 23.47 13.01 35.44
N ALA A 1020 23.07 12.96 34.17
CA ALA A 1020 23.68 12.08 33.18
C ALA A 1020 25.02 12.65 32.72
N GLN A 1021 26.03 11.80 32.52
CA GLN A 1021 27.35 12.28 32.09
C GLN A 1021 27.31 12.85 30.67
N ASN A 1022 26.44 12.30 29.80
CA ASN A 1022 26.16 12.76 28.45
C ASN A 1022 24.88 13.63 28.34
N GLU A 1023 24.51 14.37 29.40
CA GLU A 1023 23.27 15.17 29.47
C GLU A 1023 23.05 16.09 28.26
N GLU A 1024 24.11 16.69 27.72
CA GLU A 1024 24.07 17.50 26.48
C GLU A 1024 23.48 16.74 25.27
N THR A 1025 23.86 15.46 25.10
CA THR A 1025 23.36 14.62 23.99
C THR A 1025 21.93 14.17 24.24
N LEU A 1026 21.59 13.81 25.48
CA LEU A 1026 20.24 13.39 25.84
C LEU A 1026 19.24 14.55 25.73
N LYS A 1027 19.65 15.75 26.17
CA LYS A 1027 18.89 16.98 26.03
C LYS A 1027 18.75 17.40 24.57
N TYR A 1028 19.79 17.21 23.74
CA TYR A 1028 19.72 17.40 22.30
C TYR A 1028 18.69 16.47 21.65
N LEU A 1029 18.68 15.17 21.98
CA LEU A 1029 17.71 14.20 21.46
C LEU A 1029 16.26 14.55 21.85
N ALA A 1030 16.02 14.94 23.12
CA ALA A 1030 14.70 15.41 23.55
C ALA A 1030 14.28 16.70 22.82
N SER A 1031 15.21 17.65 22.65
CA SER A 1031 14.98 18.88 21.87
C SER A 1031 14.67 18.59 20.41
N LEU A 1032 15.30 17.55 19.83
CA LEU A 1032 15.11 17.15 18.44
C LEU A 1032 13.68 16.64 18.20
N TYR A 1033 13.15 15.82 19.11
CA TYR A 1033 11.74 15.40 19.06
C TYR A 1033 10.80 16.62 19.21
N ALA A 1034 10.99 17.42 20.28
CA ALA A 1034 10.10 18.53 20.59
C ALA A 1034 10.07 19.62 19.50
N SER A 1035 11.23 19.95 18.91
CA SER A 1035 11.35 20.95 17.82
C SER A 1035 10.77 20.51 16.48
N ASN A 1036 10.63 19.20 16.24
CA ASN A 1036 9.96 18.67 15.04
C ASN A 1036 8.45 18.45 15.27
N HIS A 1037 7.96 18.56 16.50
CA HIS A 1037 6.53 18.49 16.84
C HIS A 1037 5.93 19.90 16.81
N PRO A 1038 4.76 20.13 16.18
CA PRO A 1038 4.24 21.47 15.91
C PRO A 1038 3.91 22.28 17.17
N LEU A 1039 3.42 21.63 18.23
CA LEU A 1039 3.03 22.30 19.48
C LEU A 1039 4.05 22.17 20.63
N MET A 1040 4.81 21.08 20.72
CA MET A 1040 5.60 20.73 21.91
C MET A 1040 6.68 21.78 22.24
N HIS A 1041 7.46 22.21 21.24
CA HIS A 1041 8.53 23.20 21.42
C HIS A 1041 8.05 24.58 21.93
N LEU A 1042 6.76 24.90 21.81
CA LEU A 1042 6.17 26.14 22.32
C LEU A 1042 6.17 26.19 23.85
N GLY A 1043 6.42 25.07 24.53
CA GLY A 1043 6.60 25.02 25.98
C GLY A 1043 5.32 25.22 26.80
N ASN A 1044 4.16 25.33 26.14
CA ASN A 1044 2.87 25.32 26.81
C ASN A 1044 2.40 23.87 26.91
N LEU A 1045 2.34 23.33 28.13
CA LEU A 1045 1.83 21.98 28.39
C LEU A 1045 0.41 21.78 27.86
N GLY A 1046 -0.44 22.82 27.86
CA GLY A 1046 -1.82 22.76 27.40
C GLY A 1046 -2.79 21.99 28.32
N CYS A 1047 -2.28 21.25 29.32
CA CYS A 1047 -3.09 20.30 30.10
C CYS A 1047 -3.80 20.93 31.32
N THR A 1048 -3.43 22.16 31.71
CA THR A 1048 -4.13 22.92 32.76
C THR A 1048 -4.12 24.42 32.47
N GLU A 1049 -5.12 25.15 32.99
CA GLU A 1049 -5.21 26.62 32.90
C GLU A 1049 -4.06 27.39 33.59
N LYS A 1050 -3.18 26.69 34.31
CA LYS A 1050 -2.00 27.25 35.00
C LYS A 1050 -0.74 26.45 34.67
N SER A 1051 -0.53 26.20 33.38
CA SER A 1051 0.70 25.56 32.89
C SER A 1051 1.88 26.54 32.97
N GLU A 1052 2.93 26.19 33.71
CA GLU A 1052 4.21 26.90 33.65
C GLU A 1052 4.85 26.69 32.26
N HIS A 1053 5.52 27.71 31.72
CA HIS A 1053 6.15 27.62 30.40
C HIS A 1053 7.49 26.88 30.49
N ILE A 1054 7.57 25.72 29.83
CA ILE A 1054 8.76 24.86 29.76
C ILE A 1054 9.60 25.25 28.54
N PRO A 1055 10.80 25.85 28.70
CA PRO A 1055 11.59 26.32 27.56
C PRO A 1055 11.91 25.21 26.55
N GLY A 1056 11.43 25.36 25.31
CA GLY A 1056 11.65 24.38 24.23
C GLY A 1056 10.88 23.07 24.37
N GLY A 1057 9.92 22.95 25.29
CA GLY A 1057 9.10 21.74 25.44
C GLY A 1057 9.85 20.54 26.03
N ILE A 1058 10.94 20.78 26.78
CA ILE A 1058 11.79 19.73 27.34
C ILE A 1058 12.08 19.88 28.84
N LEU A 1059 12.07 18.76 29.58
CA LEU A 1059 12.51 18.66 30.97
C LEU A 1059 13.43 17.46 31.17
N ARG A 1060 14.27 17.48 32.21
CA ARG A 1060 14.84 16.25 32.77
C ARG A 1060 13.73 15.47 33.47
N GLY A 1061 13.76 14.15 33.41
CA GLY A 1061 12.77 13.26 34.04
C GLY A 1061 12.45 13.63 35.48
N ALA A 1062 13.49 13.77 36.31
CA ALA A 1062 13.39 14.13 37.73
C ALA A 1062 12.73 15.50 38.00
N ASP A 1063 12.74 16.43 37.04
CA ASP A 1063 12.11 17.74 37.17
C ASP A 1063 10.65 17.74 36.67
N PHE A 1064 10.21 16.66 36.02
CA PHE A 1064 8.81 16.42 35.63
C PHE A 1064 8.10 15.47 36.62
N SER A 1065 8.73 14.32 36.93
CA SER A 1065 8.24 13.34 37.90
C SER A 1065 9.42 12.55 38.48
N ALA A 1066 9.89 12.92 39.68
CA ALA A 1066 11.03 12.26 40.32
C ALA A 1066 10.68 10.88 40.90
N HIS A 1067 11.26 9.82 40.37
CA HIS A 1067 11.07 8.43 40.82
C HIS A 1067 12.31 7.58 40.51
N THR A 1068 12.37 6.35 41.03
CA THR A 1068 13.51 5.44 40.80
C THR A 1068 13.03 4.11 40.24
N GLY A 1069 13.78 3.54 39.29
CA GLY A 1069 13.42 2.27 38.65
C GLY A 1069 12.70 2.44 37.30
N SER A 1070 12.96 3.54 36.58
CA SER A 1070 12.39 3.77 35.25
C SER A 1070 13.10 2.97 34.16
N MET A 1071 12.34 2.66 33.10
CA MET A 1071 12.84 2.06 31.87
C MET A 1071 13.92 2.95 31.26
N LYS A 1072 13.69 4.26 31.28
CA LYS A 1072 14.56 5.29 30.70
C LYS A 1072 15.92 5.40 31.42
N ASP A 1073 15.93 5.36 32.75
CA ASP A 1073 17.17 5.35 33.53
C ASP A 1073 17.93 4.02 33.36
N PHE A 1074 17.21 2.90 33.35
CA PHE A 1074 17.78 1.56 33.18
C PHE A 1074 18.36 1.36 31.77
N SER A 1075 17.71 1.87 30.72
CA SER A 1075 18.20 1.83 29.34
C SER A 1075 19.54 2.53 29.16
N LEU A 1076 19.75 3.65 29.87
CA LEU A 1076 21.02 4.38 29.87
C LEU A 1076 22.10 3.69 30.72
N ASP A 1077 21.78 3.31 31.96
CA ASP A 1077 22.73 2.68 32.90
C ASP A 1077 23.20 1.30 32.45
N VAL A 1078 22.31 0.50 31.86
CA VAL A 1078 22.49 -0.94 31.64
C VAL A 1078 22.51 -1.30 30.15
N GLY A 1079 21.62 -0.70 29.36
CA GLY A 1079 21.60 -0.89 27.91
C GLY A 1079 22.64 -0.05 27.16
N VAL A 1080 23.29 0.91 27.82
CA VAL A 1080 24.16 1.94 27.21
C VAL A 1080 23.45 2.68 26.07
N CYS A 1081 22.12 2.78 26.15
CA CYS A 1081 21.23 3.22 25.09
C CYS A 1081 20.56 4.56 25.48
N PRO A 1082 20.78 5.65 24.74
CA PRO A 1082 20.02 6.89 24.89
C PRO A 1082 18.52 6.63 24.70
N GLU A 1083 17.73 6.87 25.75
CA GLU A 1083 16.27 6.77 25.74
C GLU A 1083 15.63 8.11 26.14
N ILE A 1084 14.59 8.52 25.42
CA ILE A 1084 13.76 9.69 25.77
C ILE A 1084 12.28 9.29 25.83
N THR A 1085 11.50 9.98 26.66
CA THR A 1085 10.05 9.78 26.74
C THR A 1085 9.34 11.02 26.20
N ALA A 1086 8.67 10.89 25.06
CA ALA A 1086 7.81 11.91 24.48
C ALA A 1086 6.37 11.73 24.98
N TYR A 1087 5.89 12.73 25.71
CA TYR A 1087 4.49 12.84 26.11
C TYR A 1087 3.74 13.52 24.97
N ILE A 1088 2.92 12.75 24.24
CA ILE A 1088 2.36 13.13 22.93
C ILE A 1088 1.01 13.83 23.00
N GLY A 1089 0.49 14.14 24.19
CA GLY A 1089 -0.81 14.80 24.37
C GLY A 1089 -1.37 14.67 25.79
N CYS A 1090 -2.07 15.71 26.24
CA CYS A 1090 -2.63 15.84 27.60
C CYS A 1090 -3.66 14.78 28.02
N CYS A 1091 -4.26 14.09 27.07
CA CYS A 1091 -5.29 13.10 27.35
C CYS A 1091 -4.64 11.71 27.38
N MET A 1092 -4.78 10.95 28.46
CA MET A 1092 -4.27 9.56 28.51
C MET A 1092 -4.93 8.72 27.40
N PHE A 1093 -6.26 8.79 27.30
CA PHE A 1093 -7.06 8.04 26.32
C PHE A 1093 -7.98 8.98 25.52
N PRO A 1094 -7.47 9.68 24.49
CA PRO A 1094 -8.24 10.63 23.68
C PRO A 1094 -9.35 9.96 22.86
N SER A 1095 -10.27 10.77 22.32
CA SER A 1095 -11.30 10.27 21.42
C SER A 1095 -10.70 9.77 20.10
N GLU A 1096 -11.38 8.85 19.43
CA GLU A 1096 -10.84 8.14 18.26
C GLU A 1096 -10.58 9.06 17.07
N HIS A 1097 -11.42 10.08 16.88
CA HIS A 1097 -11.24 11.13 15.87
C HIS A 1097 -9.95 11.95 16.05
N GLN A 1098 -9.38 12.00 17.26
CA GLN A 1098 -8.14 12.73 17.52
C GLN A 1098 -6.88 11.95 17.11
N LEU A 1099 -6.98 10.63 16.85
CA LEU A 1099 -5.83 9.81 16.44
C LEU A 1099 -5.18 10.32 15.15
N PHE A 1100 -5.97 10.87 14.21
CA PHE A 1100 -5.45 11.47 12.99
C PHE A 1100 -4.60 12.72 13.27
N SER A 1101 -5.07 13.64 14.13
CA SER A 1101 -4.31 14.84 14.52
C SER A 1101 -3.00 14.44 15.22
N LEU A 1102 -3.09 13.58 16.24
CA LEU A 1102 -1.94 13.12 17.00
C LEU A 1102 -0.89 12.44 16.11
N TRP A 1103 -1.32 11.64 15.12
CA TRP A 1103 -0.43 11.09 14.10
C TRP A 1103 0.22 12.18 13.23
N MET A 1104 -0.57 13.12 12.70
CA MET A 1104 -0.07 14.22 11.86
C MET A 1104 0.93 15.13 12.59
N GLU A 1105 0.77 15.28 13.92
CA GLU A 1105 1.67 16.02 14.81
C GLU A 1105 2.96 15.25 15.14
N ASN A 1106 2.91 13.92 15.25
CA ASN A 1106 4.04 13.09 15.71
C ASN A 1106 4.81 12.35 14.58
N ARG A 1107 4.27 12.27 13.37
CA ARG A 1107 4.93 11.56 12.24
C ARG A 1107 6.31 12.12 11.89
N LEU A 1108 6.48 13.46 11.86
CA LEU A 1108 7.76 14.09 11.55
C LEU A 1108 8.82 13.85 12.64
N PRO A 1109 8.52 14.01 13.95
CA PRO A 1109 9.40 13.56 15.04
C PRO A 1109 9.84 12.10 14.92
N LEU A 1110 8.93 11.16 14.64
CA LEU A 1110 9.28 9.73 14.51
C LEU A 1110 10.27 9.47 13.37
N PHE A 1111 10.02 10.03 12.19
CA PHE A 1111 10.94 9.95 11.07
C PHE A 1111 12.26 10.70 11.32
N ARG A 1112 12.26 11.79 12.08
CA ARG A 1112 13.48 12.51 12.46
C ARG A 1112 14.37 11.69 13.39
N MET A 1113 13.79 10.98 14.36
CA MET A 1113 14.55 10.10 15.26
C MET A 1113 15.10 8.87 14.52
N LEU A 1114 14.36 8.34 13.54
CA LEU A 1114 14.85 7.31 12.62
C LEU A 1114 16.04 7.82 11.79
N LEU A 1115 15.99 9.05 11.26
CA LEU A 1115 17.10 9.63 10.49
C LEU A 1115 18.35 9.90 11.37
N GLU A 1116 18.15 10.40 12.59
CA GLU A 1116 19.21 10.80 13.51
C GLU A 1116 20.16 9.65 13.87
N VAL A 1117 19.66 8.41 13.92
CA VAL A 1117 20.46 7.21 14.25
C VAL A 1117 21.61 6.97 13.25
N HIS A 1118 21.51 7.51 12.03
CA HIS A 1118 22.57 7.43 11.01
C HIS A 1118 23.67 8.48 11.19
N ARG A 1119 23.43 9.62 11.84
CA ARG A 1119 24.43 10.70 12.03
C ARG A 1119 25.37 10.47 13.23
N ARG A 1120 25.52 9.21 13.64
CA ARG A 1120 26.37 8.76 14.75
C ARG A 1120 27.86 8.93 14.45
N LEU A 1121 28.64 9.19 15.49
CA LEU A 1121 30.09 9.09 15.45
C LEU A 1121 30.47 7.63 15.19
N SER A 1122 31.37 7.38 14.23
CA SER A 1122 31.85 6.03 13.91
C SER A 1122 33.34 6.02 13.59
N GLY A 1123 34.00 4.88 13.81
CA GLY A 1123 35.41 4.73 13.48
C GLY A 1123 35.97 3.34 13.70
N VAL A 1124 37.25 3.19 13.38
CA VAL A 1124 38.04 1.95 13.47
C VAL A 1124 39.34 2.21 14.21
N VAL A 1125 39.60 1.42 15.25
CA VAL A 1125 40.84 1.44 16.03
C VAL A 1125 41.74 0.29 15.59
N ARG A 1126 42.96 0.59 15.17
CA ARG A 1126 43.92 -0.37 14.61
C ARG A 1126 45.35 -0.13 15.10
N ASP A 1127 46.20 -1.14 15.06
CA ASP A 1127 47.63 -1.02 15.37
C ASP A 1127 48.40 -0.30 14.25
N SER A 1128 49.64 0.11 14.54
CA SER A 1128 50.55 0.75 13.56
C SER A 1128 50.99 -0.13 12.38
N LYS A 1129 50.39 -1.31 12.19
CA LYS A 1129 50.55 -2.19 11.03
C LYS A 1129 49.21 -2.42 10.29
N GLY A 1130 48.11 -1.85 10.78
CA GLY A 1130 46.77 -1.92 10.19
C GLY A 1130 45.84 -3.01 10.75
N HIS A 1131 46.24 -3.75 11.79
CA HIS A 1131 45.37 -4.78 12.39
C HIS A 1131 44.36 -4.17 13.37
N PRO A 1132 43.10 -4.62 13.41
CA PRO A 1132 42.11 -4.12 14.35
C PRO A 1132 42.46 -4.41 15.81
N VAL A 1133 42.09 -3.52 16.74
CA VAL A 1133 42.32 -3.67 18.18
C VAL A 1133 40.97 -3.84 18.90
N SER A 1134 40.64 -5.09 19.25
CA SER A 1134 39.32 -5.49 19.78
C SER A 1134 38.98 -4.93 21.16
N ASP A 1135 40.00 -4.66 21.98
CA ASP A 1135 39.84 -4.33 23.39
C ASP A 1135 39.99 -2.81 23.63
N ALA A 1136 39.78 -2.01 22.59
CA ALA A 1136 39.90 -0.55 22.65
C ALA A 1136 38.67 0.10 23.31
N VAL A 1137 38.92 1.01 24.24
CA VAL A 1137 37.92 1.88 24.86
C VAL A 1137 38.12 3.30 24.34
N VAL A 1138 37.11 3.82 23.64
CA VAL A 1138 37.04 5.22 23.19
C VAL A 1138 36.28 6.02 24.25
N VAL A 1139 37.01 6.81 25.04
CA VAL A 1139 36.43 7.68 26.07
C VAL A 1139 36.08 9.03 25.45
N VAL A 1140 34.79 9.27 25.20
CA VAL A 1140 34.28 10.52 24.63
C VAL A 1140 34.11 11.57 25.73
N ASN A 1141 34.65 12.76 25.49
CA ASN A 1141 34.67 13.94 26.38
C ASN A 1141 35.19 13.69 27.82
N GLY A 1142 35.83 12.54 28.06
CA GLY A 1142 36.40 12.15 29.36
C GLY A 1142 35.45 11.38 30.28
N PHE A 1143 34.28 10.95 29.80
CA PHE A 1143 33.28 10.26 30.63
C PHE A 1143 32.51 9.14 29.92
N MET A 1144 32.16 9.27 28.63
CA MET A 1144 31.36 8.26 27.94
C MET A 1144 32.27 7.20 27.30
N ASN A 1145 32.32 6.01 27.92
CA ASN A 1145 33.14 4.89 27.45
C ASN A 1145 32.42 4.11 26.35
N VAL A 1146 32.99 4.06 25.16
CA VAL A 1146 32.50 3.25 24.03
C VAL A 1146 33.51 2.14 23.76
N HIS A 1147 33.07 0.89 23.81
CA HIS A 1147 33.92 -0.26 23.50
C HIS A 1147 33.94 -0.53 21.99
N ALA A 1148 35.12 -0.84 21.45
CA ALA A 1148 35.26 -1.36 20.11
C ALA A 1148 34.79 -2.83 20.03
N ASP A 1149 34.43 -3.29 18.83
CA ASP A 1149 34.09 -4.69 18.55
C ASP A 1149 35.31 -5.54 18.16
N SER A 1150 35.08 -6.81 17.81
CA SER A 1150 36.16 -7.73 17.38
C SER A 1150 36.96 -7.27 16.14
N GLN A 1151 36.45 -6.33 15.36
CA GLN A 1151 37.11 -5.71 14.21
C GLN A 1151 37.62 -4.29 14.52
N GLY A 1152 37.68 -3.91 15.80
CA GLY A 1152 38.12 -2.57 16.23
C GLY A 1152 37.12 -1.46 15.88
N HIS A 1153 35.90 -1.80 15.42
CA HIS A 1153 34.90 -0.82 15.02
C HIS A 1153 34.17 -0.29 16.27
N PHE A 1154 33.93 1.02 16.33
CA PHE A 1154 33.11 1.64 17.38
C PHE A 1154 32.08 2.60 16.77
N THR A 1155 30.92 2.73 17.41
CA THR A 1155 29.88 3.71 17.02
C THR A 1155 29.15 4.26 18.24
N THR A 1156 28.81 5.55 18.25
CA THR A 1156 28.03 6.18 19.33
C THR A 1156 27.25 7.41 18.87
N LEU A 1157 26.11 7.70 19.48
CA LEU A 1157 25.38 8.96 19.28
C LEU A 1157 25.92 10.05 20.22
N VAL A 1158 26.06 11.25 19.66
CA VAL A 1158 26.58 12.46 20.31
C VAL A 1158 25.92 13.68 19.68
N ALA A 1159 25.77 14.76 20.46
CA ALA A 1159 25.29 16.05 19.96
C ALA A 1159 26.19 16.61 18.83
N PRO A 1160 25.68 17.53 18.00
CA PRO A 1160 26.52 18.37 17.15
C PRO A 1160 27.46 19.23 18.00
N GLY A 1161 28.76 19.24 17.71
CA GLY A 1161 29.75 19.94 18.52
C GLY A 1161 31.18 19.42 18.34
N THR A 1162 32.10 19.96 19.14
CA THR A 1162 33.51 19.54 19.13
C THR A 1162 33.79 18.60 20.31
N HIS A 1163 34.07 17.33 20.01
CA HIS A 1163 34.30 16.27 20.99
C HIS A 1163 35.78 15.90 21.07
N LYS A 1164 36.21 15.42 22.25
CA LYS A 1164 37.53 14.84 22.48
C LYS A 1164 37.38 13.33 22.66
N LEU A 1165 38.18 12.56 21.92
CA LEU A 1165 38.24 11.10 22.01
C LEU A 1165 39.57 10.73 22.65
N LEU A 1166 39.56 10.14 23.84
CA LEU A 1166 40.73 9.55 24.47
C LEU A 1166 40.64 8.03 24.32
N VAL A 1167 41.47 7.45 23.46
CA VAL A 1167 41.42 6.02 23.11
C VAL A 1167 42.47 5.27 23.91
N GLN A 1168 42.05 4.19 24.56
CA GLN A 1168 42.87 3.40 25.49
C GLN A 1168 42.73 1.90 25.18
N ALA A 1169 43.84 1.17 25.10
CA ALA A 1169 43.85 -0.28 24.95
C ALA A 1169 45.04 -0.88 25.71
N HIS A 1170 44.90 -2.11 26.20
CA HIS A 1170 45.93 -2.74 27.02
C HIS A 1170 47.18 -3.07 26.20
N GLY A 1171 48.32 -2.45 26.55
CA GLY A 1171 49.61 -2.62 25.85
C GLY A 1171 49.90 -1.57 24.76
N TYR A 1172 49.02 -0.58 24.59
CA TYR A 1172 49.17 0.53 23.65
C TYR A 1172 49.25 1.87 24.38
N GLN A 1173 49.92 2.85 23.78
CA GLN A 1173 49.95 4.21 24.31
C GLN A 1173 48.56 4.85 24.15
N GLN A 1174 48.14 5.67 25.12
CA GLN A 1174 46.87 6.39 25.02
C GLN A 1174 46.94 7.48 23.95
N GLU A 1175 45.98 7.51 23.03
CA GLU A 1175 45.90 8.50 21.95
C GLU A 1175 44.74 9.48 22.20
N LEU A 1176 44.96 10.77 21.97
CA LEU A 1176 43.97 11.82 22.16
C LEU A 1176 43.67 12.53 20.83
N GLN A 1177 42.45 12.35 20.33
CA GLN A 1177 41.97 12.94 19.09
C GLN A 1177 40.86 13.97 19.38
N GLN A 1178 40.69 14.95 18.48
CA GLN A 1178 39.62 15.94 18.56
C GLN A 1178 38.83 15.93 17.25
N VAL A 1179 37.50 15.89 17.38
CA VAL A 1179 36.56 15.67 16.28
C VAL A 1179 35.50 16.76 16.32
N ASN A 1180 35.07 17.25 15.16
CA ASN A 1180 33.95 18.18 15.07
C ASN A 1180 32.81 17.54 14.28
N ILE A 1181 31.63 17.50 14.89
CA ILE A 1181 30.44 16.82 14.38
C ILE A 1181 29.41 17.88 14.00
N SER A 1182 29.02 17.88 12.73
CA SER A 1182 28.05 18.84 12.19
C SER A 1182 26.61 18.38 12.45
N SER A 1183 25.65 19.31 12.46
CA SER A 1183 24.22 19.00 12.58
C SER A 1183 23.59 18.51 11.26
N ASP A 1184 24.17 18.94 10.14
CA ASP A 1184 23.72 18.79 8.75
C ASP A 1184 24.43 17.67 7.97
N LYS A 1185 25.51 17.08 8.49
CA LYS A 1185 26.40 16.19 7.74
C LYS A 1185 26.70 14.86 8.44
N VAL A 1186 26.91 13.82 7.64
CA VAL A 1186 27.34 12.52 8.16
C VAL A 1186 28.85 12.57 8.39
N THR A 1187 29.28 12.21 9.61
CA THR A 1187 30.72 12.21 9.94
C THR A 1187 31.36 10.96 9.36
N SER A 1188 32.28 11.13 8.41
CA SER A 1188 33.01 10.02 7.79
C SER A 1188 33.74 9.16 8.85
N PRO A 1189 33.81 7.82 8.69
CA PRO A 1189 34.43 6.94 9.68
C PRO A 1189 35.87 7.35 10.02
N ILE A 1190 36.14 7.54 11.30
CA ILE A 1190 37.44 7.99 11.81
C ILE A 1190 38.36 6.79 11.96
N VAL A 1191 39.60 6.90 11.51
CA VAL A 1191 40.61 5.86 11.70
C VAL A 1191 41.62 6.29 12.76
N ILE A 1192 41.89 5.40 13.71
CA ILE A 1192 42.71 5.67 14.90
C ILE A 1192 43.85 4.64 14.94
N ASP A 1193 45.06 5.11 14.66
CA ASP A 1193 46.29 4.31 14.56
C ASP A 1193 47.05 4.29 15.90
N PHE A 1194 47.01 3.17 16.61
CA PHE A 1194 47.68 2.99 17.90
C PHE A 1194 49.19 2.75 17.77
N THR A 1195 49.96 3.43 18.61
CA THR A 1195 51.37 3.10 18.87
C THR A 1195 51.49 2.10 20.03
N ALA A 1196 52.28 1.04 19.85
CA ALA A 1196 52.47 0.00 20.88
C ALA A 1196 53.42 0.51 21.99
N ASP A 1197 53.02 0.35 23.26
CA ASP A 1197 53.83 0.85 24.37
C ASP A 1197 55.03 -0.08 24.63
N THR A 1198 56.19 0.36 24.14
CA THR A 1198 57.49 -0.32 24.31
C THR A 1198 57.92 -0.48 25.77
N ALA A 1199 57.39 0.31 26.72
CA ALA A 1199 57.65 0.12 28.14
C ALA A 1199 56.95 -1.15 28.67
N SER A 1200 55.64 -1.29 28.42
CA SER A 1200 54.84 -2.44 28.87
C SER A 1200 55.36 -3.78 28.35
N GLN A 1201 55.84 -3.81 27.10
CA GLN A 1201 56.30 -5.03 26.44
C GLN A 1201 57.51 -5.66 27.16
N SER A 1202 58.36 -4.83 27.79
CA SER A 1202 59.51 -5.30 28.58
C SER A 1202 59.09 -6.09 29.84
N GLN A 1203 57.99 -5.71 30.49
CA GLN A 1203 57.46 -6.43 31.65
C GLN A 1203 56.66 -7.68 31.24
N ALA A 1204 55.83 -7.57 30.20
CA ALA A 1204 55.04 -8.70 29.70
C ALA A 1204 55.94 -9.85 29.22
N VAL A 1205 57.02 -9.56 28.48
CA VAL A 1205 58.01 -10.57 28.09
C VAL A 1205 58.72 -11.17 29.30
N PHE A 1206 59.02 -10.39 30.35
CA PHE A 1206 59.65 -10.90 31.57
C PHE A 1206 58.73 -11.83 32.38
N VAL A 1207 57.44 -11.51 32.49
CA VAL A 1207 56.43 -12.35 33.15
C VAL A 1207 56.15 -13.62 32.33
N ILE A 1208 56.02 -13.52 31.01
CA ILE A 1208 55.79 -14.70 30.14
C ILE A 1208 57.03 -15.59 30.10
N ALA A 1209 58.24 -15.02 30.05
CA ALA A 1209 59.49 -15.79 30.12
C ALA A 1209 59.66 -16.47 31.48
N THR A 1210 59.37 -15.81 32.60
CA THR A 1210 59.46 -16.43 33.92
C THR A 1210 58.38 -17.49 34.15
N ALA A 1211 57.14 -17.28 33.70
CA ALA A 1211 56.09 -18.30 33.73
C ALA A 1211 56.41 -19.51 32.83
N SER A 1212 57.02 -19.27 31.66
CA SER A 1212 57.50 -20.33 30.76
C SER A 1212 58.67 -21.10 31.37
N LEU A 1213 59.64 -20.42 31.98
CA LEU A 1213 60.75 -21.06 32.71
C LEU A 1213 60.25 -21.86 33.92
N MET A 1214 59.30 -21.33 34.68
CA MET A 1214 58.70 -22.03 35.83
C MET A 1214 57.88 -23.24 35.40
N SER A 1215 57.09 -23.16 34.32
CA SER A 1215 56.35 -24.32 33.80
C SER A 1215 57.29 -25.37 33.17
N VAL A 1216 58.36 -24.96 32.48
CA VAL A 1216 59.41 -25.88 32.01
C VAL A 1216 60.16 -26.51 33.19
N LEU A 1217 60.45 -25.77 34.27
CA LEU A 1217 61.03 -26.30 35.51
C LEU A 1217 60.10 -27.30 36.20
N ILE A 1218 58.81 -26.99 36.32
CA ILE A 1218 57.80 -27.89 36.90
C ILE A 1218 57.67 -29.16 36.04
N CYS A 1219 57.60 -29.04 34.72
CA CYS A 1219 57.60 -30.19 33.81
C CYS A 1219 58.91 -31.00 33.92
N ALA A 1220 60.08 -30.35 34.03
CA ALA A 1220 61.36 -31.02 34.22
C ALA A 1220 61.44 -31.75 35.58
N LEU A 1221 60.93 -31.15 36.66
CA LEU A 1221 60.81 -31.76 37.99
C LEU A 1221 59.85 -32.95 37.98
N ILE A 1222 58.69 -32.82 37.33
CA ILE A 1222 57.73 -33.92 37.13
C ILE A 1222 58.37 -35.05 36.32
N ILE A 1223 59.06 -34.75 35.22
CA ILE A 1223 59.78 -35.75 34.41
C ILE A 1223 60.93 -36.39 35.22
N TRP A 1224 61.63 -35.64 36.08
CA TRP A 1224 62.65 -36.16 36.97
C TRP A 1224 62.06 -37.09 38.05
N HIS A 1225 60.94 -36.73 38.67
CA HIS A 1225 60.20 -37.59 39.60
C HIS A 1225 59.64 -38.85 38.92
N LEU A 1226 59.13 -38.74 37.69
CA LEU A 1226 58.64 -39.89 36.90
C LEU A 1226 59.77 -40.80 36.40
N ARG A 1227 60.98 -40.27 36.18
CA ARG A 1227 62.18 -41.07 35.83
C ARG A 1227 62.86 -41.68 37.06
N SER A 1228 62.90 -41.00 38.20
CA SER A 1228 63.48 -41.54 39.43
C SER A 1228 62.61 -42.64 40.04
N SER A 1229 61.29 -42.48 40.03
CA SER A 1229 60.33 -43.47 40.56
C SER A 1229 60.31 -44.80 39.78
N LYS A 1230 60.63 -44.80 38.48
CA LYS A 1230 60.60 -46.02 37.64
C LYS A 1230 61.89 -46.86 37.62
N PHE A 1231 63.00 -46.42 38.23
CA PHE A 1231 64.25 -47.21 38.24
C PHE A 1231 64.34 -48.26 39.38
N SER A 1232 63.30 -48.43 40.19
CA SER A 1232 63.33 -49.30 41.39
C SER A 1232 62.63 -50.66 41.26
N ARG A 1233 61.64 -50.82 40.36
CA ARG A 1233 60.73 -52.00 40.36
C ARG A 1233 60.81 -52.95 39.16
N VAL A 1234 61.85 -52.85 38.33
CA VAL A 1234 62.24 -53.94 37.40
C VAL A 1234 62.85 -55.14 38.15
N ARG A 1235 63.16 -54.99 39.45
CA ARG A 1235 63.98 -55.95 40.22
C ARG A 1235 63.26 -57.19 40.77
N GLU A 1236 61.92 -57.24 40.80
CA GLU A 1236 61.19 -58.26 41.58
C GLU A 1236 60.15 -59.09 40.83
N GLY A 1237 59.53 -58.59 39.75
CA GLY A 1237 58.49 -59.32 39.01
C GLY A 1237 58.94 -60.67 38.42
N VAL A 1238 60.24 -60.83 38.17
CA VAL A 1238 60.86 -62.04 37.57
C VAL A 1238 60.81 -63.28 38.49
N ARG A 1239 60.43 -63.14 39.77
CA ARG A 1239 60.40 -64.26 40.73
C ARG A 1239 59.07 -65.00 40.86
N TRP A 1240 57.93 -64.37 40.60
CA TRP A 1240 56.63 -65.00 40.88
C TRP A 1240 56.22 -66.03 39.82
N LEU A 1241 56.38 -65.70 38.52
CA LEU A 1241 56.01 -66.57 37.38
C LEU A 1241 56.87 -67.84 37.19
N ARG A 1242 57.60 -68.29 38.22
CA ARG A 1242 58.40 -69.54 38.21
C ARG A 1242 57.77 -70.68 39.04
N ARG A 1243 56.61 -70.46 39.67
CA ARG A 1243 55.71 -71.47 40.26
C ARG A 1243 54.27 -70.96 40.13
N LYS A 1244 53.30 -71.68 39.58
CA LYS A 1244 53.25 -72.94 38.79
C LYS A 1244 52.06 -72.72 37.82
N ARG A 1245 52.09 -72.97 36.51
CA ARG A 1245 52.67 -74.05 35.68
C ARG A 1245 52.17 -75.44 36.12
N ASP A 1246 51.55 -76.14 35.17
CA ASP A 1246 50.86 -77.43 35.29
C ASP A 1246 49.60 -77.31 36.18
N VAL A 1247 48.38 -77.62 35.74
CA VAL A 1247 47.86 -78.36 34.57
C VAL A 1247 46.62 -77.58 34.07
N LEU A 1248 46.62 -77.05 32.83
CA LEU A 1248 45.90 -77.57 31.64
C LEU A 1248 44.38 -77.74 31.89
N GLN A 1249 43.48 -77.24 31.03
CA GLN A 1249 43.38 -77.63 29.61
C GLN A 1249 42.49 -76.65 28.78
N MET A 1250 42.69 -76.62 27.44
CA MET A 1250 41.76 -76.22 26.35
C MET A 1250 41.13 -74.79 26.41
N GLU A 1251 41.53 -73.84 25.55
CA GLU A 1251 40.99 -73.56 24.18
C GLU A 1251 39.66 -72.76 24.17
N GLY A 1252 39.47 -71.74 23.32
CA GLY A 1252 40.38 -71.15 22.32
C GLY A 1252 39.74 -70.02 21.48
N MET A 1253 40.48 -69.54 20.47
CA MET A 1253 40.13 -68.49 19.46
C MET A 1253 40.08 -67.03 20.02
N ALA A 1254 40.72 -65.98 19.47
CA ALA A 1254 41.15 -65.55 18.11
C ALA A 1254 40.05 -64.82 17.31
N SER A 1255 40.28 -63.72 16.57
CA SER A 1255 41.49 -62.92 16.28
C SER A 1255 41.15 -61.46 15.90
N GLU A 1256 42.11 -60.53 16.02
CA GLU A 1256 42.08 -59.15 15.51
C GLU A 1256 42.06 -59.04 13.96
N LYS A 1257 41.53 -57.94 13.37
CA LYS A 1257 42.35 -56.81 12.79
C LYS A 1257 41.58 -55.74 11.99
N SER A 1258 42.21 -54.55 11.90
CA SER A 1258 42.04 -53.49 10.87
C SER A 1258 40.86 -52.49 11.04
N PRO A 1259 40.92 -51.27 10.43
CA PRO A 1259 40.93 -50.04 11.28
C PRO A 1259 40.06 -48.86 10.81
N LEU A 1260 40.00 -47.77 11.63
CA LEU A 1260 39.71 -46.34 11.34
C LEU A 1260 38.56 -46.01 10.33
N ARG A 1261 37.57 -45.15 10.65
CA ARG A 1261 37.70 -43.68 10.85
C ARG A 1261 36.30 -43.03 11.12
N GLN A 1262 36.27 -41.76 11.60
CA GLN A 1262 35.29 -40.64 11.41
C GLN A 1262 33.94 -40.85 10.66
N GLU A 1263 32.81 -40.17 10.91
CA GLU A 1263 32.33 -39.21 11.96
C GLU A 1263 30.82 -38.84 11.75
N PHE A 1264 30.19 -38.17 12.74
CA PHE A 1264 28.93 -37.37 12.72
C PHE A 1264 27.57 -37.93 12.16
N LEU A 1265 26.55 -37.91 13.05
CA LEU A 1265 25.07 -37.81 12.84
C LEU A 1265 24.37 -38.95 12.05
N ASP A 1266 23.08 -39.26 12.24
CA ASP A 1266 22.02 -38.66 13.11
C ASP A 1266 20.99 -39.72 13.57
N GLU A 1267 20.07 -39.35 14.49
CA GLU A 1267 18.73 -39.98 14.74
C GLU A 1267 18.64 -41.50 15.10
N SER A 1268 17.53 -42.09 15.60
CA SER A 1268 16.36 -41.65 16.40
C SER A 1268 15.63 -42.89 17.02
N GLU A 1269 14.72 -42.66 17.99
CA GLU A 1269 13.62 -43.54 18.54
C GLU A 1269 13.91 -45.02 18.95
N SER A 1270 13.39 -45.49 20.10
CA SER A 1270 12.14 -46.30 20.26
C SER A 1270 12.33 -47.20 21.54
N GLU A 1271 11.41 -47.97 22.14
CA GLU A 1271 9.96 -48.30 21.99
C GLU A 1271 9.47 -48.93 23.33
N ASP A 1272 8.20 -48.73 23.79
CA ASP A 1272 7.36 -49.73 24.51
C ASP A 1272 5.99 -49.16 24.99
N ASP A 1273 4.95 -50.01 25.13
CA ASP A 1273 3.54 -49.68 24.83
C ASP A 1273 2.46 -50.10 25.90
N PRO A 1274 1.21 -50.55 25.59
CA PRO A 1274 -0.07 -49.79 25.68
C PRO A 1274 -1.03 -50.16 26.85
N PHE A 1275 -2.19 -49.45 26.98
CA PHE A 1275 -3.56 -50.07 27.02
C PHE A 1275 -4.75 -49.06 26.98
N LEU A 1276 -5.90 -49.53 26.48
CA LEU A 1276 -7.21 -48.85 26.20
C LEU A 1276 -7.94 -48.29 27.46
N VAL A 1277 -9.08 -47.56 27.47
CA VAL A 1277 -10.27 -47.29 26.58
C VAL A 1277 -11.08 -46.08 27.20
N GLU A 1278 -12.07 -45.31 26.67
CA GLU A 1278 -12.82 -45.15 25.39
C GLU A 1278 -13.53 -43.75 25.31
N SER A 1279 -13.80 -43.23 24.09
CA SER A 1279 -14.75 -42.11 23.75
C SER A 1279 -14.43 -40.68 24.28
N ARG A 1280 -14.86 -39.59 23.63
CA ARG A 1280 -15.78 -39.40 22.49
C ARG A 1280 -15.38 -38.18 21.64
#